data_AF-Q4CY33-F1
#
_entry.id   AF-Q4CY33-F1
#
_cell.length_a   1.000
_cell.length_b   1.000
_cell.length_c   1.000
_cell.angle_alpha   90.00
_cell.angle_beta   90.00
_cell.angle_gamma   90.00
#
_symmetry.space_group_name_H-M   'P 1'
#
loop_
_entity.id
_entity.type
_entity.pdbx_description
1 polymer ?
#
loop_
_entity_poly.entity_id
_entity_poly.type
_entity_poly.pdbx_seq_one_letter_code
_entity_poly.pdbx_strand_id
1 'polypeptide(L)'
;GRRVTHEVTSLFGLVMMPATTQTILHAVLSRAASTELETWRNEMSSLTESDGGAMAERSLETIKRDVDRLLRLRDALERLQETEPKVPQLSLRQLLHLIRFRVRHPDDFTPGVESALLLPLMNTLTAEQVRQAMHSCGFHGVSDHEEKQKQQQRHHGTRKGTETVADLSEGRRGKRHDVLTEVSALKNTNAITECQGCGFMRVFAVHGRPVFCSSRVYSEEERAMVPYVPYFHSNPVHESIIAWLAKQYAVGNNILLIGNQGVGKNKVVDAFLARIGVPRQYIQLHRDTTVGTLTINPTVEGGRVIWSDSPLVKAVQRGHCLVVDEIDKAPVEVVQVLKGLVEDHEMRLRDGRQIRGPRARVVAVDSDPKEEANIIAMHPDFRIIVLANPPGFPFHGNDFYRECGDLFASYVMGNPDALSQLRVLKAYGPNLPDTLLVRLISAFQSLQKSFEEGHLTYPFSLRELIAVVKHMAAFPHDGIYDALNNVFNFDARNENTLHLVRQVMHLHLHPLVSAGGMRRLLPLRAGQSLPLHVSPQSLQVPATASSKLSTTPSVSDATLLPVRFLTDADCDKPYIAQSVPTWCEQYKESEFAAVVPNVESEGFTEWLAAPNIPFLRSGDVVLGITPVETDVDMGALITLAVLFLREEATNDTSNNNSSRIKRILLAIVAPPSVASFGMVTMRRSHLSLGQIQFFDLTRFFPAADLSSSSSALAPSLHAFNAEPHSSFLVTETQAGWLNEAFGAPIPLVAVVDAQSGLVLLINTAAAAVHSCDVPPRQQGEEEECARGAVLPVRIAPPSCEPSLCLCSLRPLSGIVAMTRPRSPELFVWMNGQRIVVTLPAASIDKLQFVTDNLAMVSLRVGEKVSNCLLKMAVSADGQAKASLLHLPDGISGDIVGFAGNQATALPSDHALLQPLKLEELKGAVVVPSFSETNRGDVVYMTLDEYSPEKRMWSVRLFTDADAAAAVGTGSLRVSHPNHQLLATEWSSAEHRGRIVAVDFQQHMVRRFAPPPTASSSSSSQDPGMPLFALNEGTGVALWYDNTAQRLLVADVVEERVQKRYRNWSTLLEGSVKQIGNVASTTRQPLSMTYSKPRAKPSGTLKHGKEDDEEHHGGNTYAGGTGGTDTAGLGGIVGPYRLDKGWPVHQVSPEEKQRVPPHIIEEAKRMGKAALEERLREIGMSAKEYEQYRALQERVQAPVALLRSVLSGLKAAEGERTWLRGQTDGIWDDSKIVEGIVGERNIYKRREESTETNPFQSKHKKRLLFVLDVSASMYRFEGMDHRLTKLLESTVMVMEAFAGFEEKIDYAMVGHNGDSACIELVSFGHSPANQKARMEVCQRMVAHAQYCWSGDNTVEAMRQSIDLVTAEKGDAYLVFVISDANLPRYGIQPSELSAIMRSHKEVQMFCIFIATLGEQASNLQAEMPPGHGFECLDTQALPHILKQIFFSVNLL
;
A
#
# COMPACT_ATOMS: atom_id res chain seq x y z
N GLY A 1 -33.48 5.08 44.71
CA GLY A 1 -32.14 5.00 44.11
C GLY A 1 -32.05 3.87 43.11
N ARG A 2 -31.64 2.67 43.56
CA ARG A 2 -31.37 1.51 42.69
C ARG A 2 -32.56 0.95 41.90
N ARG A 3 -33.80 1.08 42.41
CA ARG A 3 -35.02 0.65 41.70
C ARG A 3 -35.33 1.52 40.47
N VAL A 4 -35.13 2.83 40.61
CA VAL A 4 -35.38 3.81 39.54
C VAL A 4 -34.41 3.63 38.40
N THR A 5 -33.13 3.31 38.66
CA THR A 5 -32.18 3.04 37.58
C THR A 5 -32.55 1.82 36.76
N HIS A 6 -33.01 0.73 37.39
CA HIS A 6 -33.37 -0.49 36.67
C HIS A 6 -34.67 -0.32 35.86
N GLU A 7 -35.70 0.27 36.47
CA GLU A 7 -36.98 0.55 35.79
C GLU A 7 -36.80 1.54 34.64
N VAL A 8 -35.92 2.55 34.77
CA VAL A 8 -35.66 3.52 33.69
C VAL A 8 -34.88 2.89 32.54
N THR A 9 -33.88 2.04 32.79
CA THR A 9 -33.18 1.33 31.69
C THR A 9 -34.05 0.30 30.99
N SER A 10 -34.97 -0.37 31.70
CA SER A 10 -35.83 -1.37 31.04
C SER A 10 -37.01 -0.75 30.29
N LEU A 11 -37.55 0.40 30.74
CA LEU A 11 -38.70 1.02 30.07
C LEU A 11 -38.33 1.85 28.84
N PHE A 12 -37.13 2.46 28.79
CA PHE A 12 -36.86 3.53 27.83
C PHE A 12 -35.63 3.25 26.96
N GLY A 13 -35.63 2.10 26.30
CA GLY A 13 -34.84 1.91 25.10
C GLY A 13 -35.25 2.95 24.05
N LEU A 14 -34.38 3.94 23.82
CA LEU A 14 -34.49 4.97 22.77
C LEU A 14 -35.61 6.00 22.94
N VAL A 15 -35.58 6.83 24.00
CA VAL A 15 -36.17 8.19 23.94
C VAL A 15 -35.28 9.19 24.69
N MET A 16 -34.92 10.27 24.00
CA MET A 16 -34.18 11.45 24.48
C MET A 16 -34.62 11.86 25.90
N MET A 17 -33.70 11.79 26.87
CA MET A 17 -34.00 12.15 28.26
C MET A 17 -33.82 13.66 28.54
N PRO A 18 -34.69 14.31 29.32
CA PRO A 18 -34.72 15.77 29.49
C PRO A 18 -33.52 16.34 30.26
N ALA A 19 -33.21 17.63 30.03
CA ALA A 19 -32.08 18.40 30.59
C ALA A 19 -31.89 18.34 32.13
N THR A 20 -32.90 17.94 32.90
CA THR A 20 -32.78 17.70 34.35
C THR A 20 -31.87 16.50 34.71
N THR A 21 -31.43 15.69 33.74
CA THR A 21 -30.58 14.50 33.96
C THR A 21 -29.13 14.79 34.33
N GLN A 22 -28.50 15.86 33.84
CA GLN A 22 -27.05 16.08 34.04
C GLN A 22 -26.70 16.24 35.53
N THR A 23 -27.53 16.95 36.29
CA THR A 23 -27.38 17.12 37.74
C THR A 23 -27.49 15.78 38.49
N ILE A 24 -28.41 14.92 38.06
CA ILE A 24 -28.60 13.59 38.65
C ILE A 24 -27.40 12.69 38.34
N LEU A 25 -26.95 12.65 37.08
CA LEU A 25 -25.77 11.90 36.67
C LEU A 25 -24.52 12.36 37.43
N HIS A 26 -24.30 13.68 37.52
CA HIS A 26 -23.19 14.24 38.29
C HIS A 26 -23.25 13.78 39.75
N ALA A 27 -24.42 13.82 40.39
CA ALA A 27 -24.59 13.36 41.77
C ALA A 27 -24.31 11.85 41.93
N VAL A 28 -24.76 11.03 40.99
CA VAL A 28 -24.52 9.57 40.98
C VAL A 28 -23.04 9.25 40.81
N LEU A 29 -22.38 9.86 39.82
CA LEU A 29 -20.95 9.67 39.57
C LEU A 29 -20.10 10.19 40.72
N SER A 30 -20.44 11.35 41.28
CA SER A 30 -19.76 11.91 42.46
C SER A 30 -19.90 11.01 43.69
N ARG A 31 -21.08 10.42 43.91
CA ARG A 31 -21.30 9.47 45.00
C ARG A 31 -20.48 8.20 44.78
N ALA A 32 -20.51 7.64 43.57
CA ALA A 32 -19.71 6.47 43.21
C ALA A 32 -18.21 6.70 43.40
N ALA A 33 -17.72 7.88 42.98
CA ALA A 33 -16.35 8.30 43.21
C ALA A 33 -16.00 8.36 44.71
N SER A 34 -16.89 8.95 45.52
CA SER A 34 -16.68 9.07 46.97
C SER A 34 -16.63 7.71 47.65
N THR A 35 -17.55 6.81 47.29
CA THR A 35 -17.55 5.44 47.84
C THR A 35 -16.33 4.66 47.41
N GLU A 36 -15.90 4.80 46.15
CA GLU A 36 -14.69 4.13 45.66
C GLU A 36 -13.42 4.68 46.32
N LEU A 37 -13.41 5.97 46.64
CA LEU A 37 -12.29 6.61 47.32
C LEU A 37 -12.18 6.13 48.77
N GLU A 38 -13.30 5.94 49.45
CA GLU A 38 -13.35 5.35 50.80
C GLU A 38 -12.88 3.89 50.80
N THR A 39 -13.38 3.06 49.87
CA THR A 39 -12.95 1.66 49.76
C THR A 39 -11.46 1.57 49.45
N TRP A 40 -10.97 2.35 48.48
CA TRP A 40 -9.57 2.38 48.11
C TRP A 40 -8.67 2.86 49.26
N ARG A 41 -9.10 3.86 50.04
CA ARG A 41 -8.36 4.33 51.23
C ARG A 41 -8.25 3.24 52.30
N ASN A 42 -9.32 2.49 52.52
CA ASN A 42 -9.33 1.38 53.48
C ASN A 42 -8.45 0.21 53.01
N GLU A 43 -8.42 -0.08 51.71
CA GLU A 43 -7.50 -1.06 51.13
C GLU A 43 -6.03 -0.61 51.31
N MET A 44 -5.73 0.66 51.03
CA MET A 44 -4.34 1.17 51.04
C MET A 44 -3.79 1.42 52.45
N SER A 45 -4.62 1.78 53.43
CA SER A 45 -4.20 1.92 54.83
C SER A 45 -3.68 0.61 55.43
N SER A 46 -4.15 -0.54 54.92
CA SER A 46 -3.64 -1.86 55.32
C SER A 46 -2.23 -2.17 54.79
N LEU A 47 -1.75 -1.41 53.79
CA LEU A 47 -0.47 -1.67 53.09
C LEU A 47 0.67 -0.71 53.49
N THR A 48 0.36 0.42 54.13
CA THR A 48 1.34 1.51 54.36
C THR A 48 1.30 2.00 55.82
N GLU A 49 2.16 1.46 56.69
CA GLU A 49 2.43 2.06 58.01
C GLU A 49 3.56 3.12 57.98
N SER A 50 4.20 3.34 56.83
CA SER A 50 5.25 4.35 56.66
C SER A 50 5.12 5.08 55.32
N ASP A 51 5.26 6.40 55.35
CA ASP A 51 5.23 7.38 54.25
C ASP A 51 3.85 7.88 53.75
N GLY A 52 3.27 8.82 54.51
CA GLY A 52 2.11 9.63 54.12
C GLY A 52 2.37 10.70 53.04
N GLY A 53 3.51 10.69 52.35
CA GLY A 53 3.93 11.76 51.44
C GLY A 53 3.23 11.79 50.07
N ALA A 54 2.74 10.66 49.55
CA ALA A 54 2.20 10.58 48.19
C ALA A 54 0.66 10.71 48.09
N MET A 55 -0.05 10.78 49.22
CA MET A 55 -1.52 10.87 49.23
C MET A 55 -2.06 12.28 48.90
N ALA A 56 -1.18 13.29 48.79
CA ALA A 56 -1.53 14.70 48.72
C ALA A 56 -2.31 15.15 47.46
N GLU A 57 -2.31 14.38 46.36
CA GLU A 57 -2.96 14.80 45.10
C GLU A 57 -4.39 14.31 44.88
N ARG A 58 -4.94 13.42 45.72
CA ARG A 58 -6.27 12.81 45.50
C ARG A 58 -7.41 13.59 46.18
N SER A 59 -7.48 14.90 45.92
CA SER A 59 -8.58 15.74 46.41
C SER A 59 -9.90 15.38 45.73
N LEU A 60 -10.97 15.27 46.53
CA LEU A 60 -12.34 15.02 46.04
C LEU A 60 -12.79 16.07 45.01
N GLU A 61 -12.28 17.31 45.13
CA GLU A 61 -12.51 18.39 44.17
C GLU A 61 -11.96 18.08 42.78
N THR A 62 -10.74 17.52 42.68
CA THR A 62 -10.14 17.14 41.40
C THR A 62 -10.95 16.05 40.72
N ILE A 63 -11.43 15.07 41.50
CA ILE A 63 -12.29 13.99 40.99
C ILE A 63 -13.62 14.54 40.49
N LYS A 64 -14.23 15.50 41.20
CA LYS A 64 -15.45 16.18 40.74
C LYS A 64 -15.24 16.93 39.41
N ARG A 65 -14.11 17.64 39.25
CA ARG A 65 -13.78 18.28 37.96
C ARG A 65 -13.65 17.26 36.82
N ASP A 66 -13.18 16.07 37.12
CA ASP A 66 -13.04 15.00 36.13
C ASP A 66 -14.39 14.29 35.82
N VAL A 67 -15.31 14.25 36.79
CA VAL A 67 -16.73 13.94 36.53
C VAL A 67 -17.33 14.95 35.55
N ASP A 68 -17.10 16.25 35.76
CA ASP A 68 -17.57 17.30 34.85
C ASP A 68 -16.96 17.18 33.44
N ARG A 69 -15.67 16.82 33.33
CA ARG A 69 -15.03 16.56 32.04
C ARG A 69 -15.69 15.38 31.31
N LEU A 70 -15.96 14.28 32.00
CA LEU A 70 -16.62 13.11 31.40
C LEU A 70 -18.05 13.42 30.92
N LEU A 71 -18.81 14.18 31.72
CA LEU A 71 -20.17 14.57 31.33
C LEU A 71 -20.15 15.49 30.11
N ARG A 72 -19.23 16.46 30.05
CA ARG A 72 -19.05 17.30 28.85
C ARG A 72 -18.67 16.49 27.62
N LEU A 73 -17.79 15.48 27.78
CA LEU A 73 -17.42 14.59 26.69
C LEU A 73 -18.60 13.78 26.20
N ARG A 74 -19.40 13.19 27.10
CA ARG A 74 -20.65 12.50 26.74
C ARG A 74 -21.55 13.41 25.89
N ASP A 75 -21.80 14.63 26.34
CA ASP A 75 -22.66 15.58 25.63
C ASP A 75 -22.08 16.01 24.26
N ALA A 76 -20.75 16.02 24.12
CA ALA A 76 -20.08 16.30 22.85
C ALA A 76 -20.19 15.12 21.87
N LEU A 77 -20.08 13.88 22.37
CA LEU A 77 -20.24 12.67 21.56
C LEU A 77 -21.69 12.50 21.09
N GLU A 78 -22.67 12.76 21.95
CA GLU A 78 -24.09 12.74 21.57
C GLU A 78 -24.38 13.75 20.44
N ARG A 79 -23.81 14.96 20.51
CA ARG A 79 -23.90 15.96 19.42
C ARG A 79 -23.22 15.51 18.14
N LEU A 80 -22.04 14.91 18.21
CA LEU A 80 -21.37 14.36 17.03
C LEU A 80 -22.19 13.24 16.38
N GLN A 81 -22.90 12.44 17.18
CA GLN A 81 -23.70 11.34 16.67
C GLN A 81 -24.93 11.79 15.87
N GLU A 82 -25.47 12.98 16.17
CA GLU A 82 -26.54 13.59 15.36
C GLU A 82 -26.10 13.78 13.90
N THR A 83 -24.81 14.06 13.68
CA THR A 83 -24.21 14.20 12.35
C THR A 83 -23.59 12.93 11.80
N GLU A 84 -23.00 12.09 12.67
CA GLU A 84 -22.31 10.85 12.28
C GLU A 84 -22.79 9.68 13.16
N PRO A 85 -23.78 8.89 12.71
CA PRO A 85 -24.46 7.89 13.56
C PRO A 85 -23.56 6.75 14.06
N LYS A 86 -22.34 6.63 13.54
CA LYS A 86 -21.33 5.64 13.96
C LYS A 86 -20.49 6.07 15.18
N VAL A 87 -20.63 7.31 15.66
CA VAL A 87 -19.92 7.79 16.84
C VAL A 87 -20.42 7.05 18.09
N PRO A 88 -19.51 6.52 18.94
CA PRO A 88 -19.89 5.79 20.14
C PRO A 88 -20.46 6.72 21.21
N GLN A 89 -21.43 6.21 21.96
CA GLN A 89 -21.94 6.85 23.18
C GLN A 89 -21.21 6.32 24.43
N LEU A 90 -21.21 7.13 25.49
CA LEU A 90 -20.79 6.70 26.82
C LEU A 90 -22.01 6.39 27.68
N SER A 91 -22.27 5.10 27.93
CA SER A 91 -23.36 4.68 28.80
C SER A 91 -23.10 5.03 30.27
N LEU A 92 -24.15 5.08 31.10
CA LEU A 92 -23.99 5.27 32.55
C LEU A 92 -23.06 4.22 33.18
N ARG A 93 -23.03 2.99 32.65
CA ARG A 93 -22.14 1.93 33.13
C ARG A 93 -20.69 2.24 32.82
N GLN A 94 -20.41 2.66 31.59
CA GLN A 94 -19.07 3.08 31.18
C GLN A 94 -18.60 4.30 31.99
N LEU A 95 -19.49 5.27 32.24
CA LEU A 95 -19.17 6.42 33.09
C LEU A 95 -18.83 6.00 34.54
N LEU A 96 -19.61 5.09 35.12
CA LEU A 96 -19.34 4.55 36.46
C LEU A 96 -18.01 3.80 36.51
N HIS A 97 -17.72 2.99 35.48
CA HIS A 97 -16.47 2.27 35.34
C HIS A 97 -15.26 3.22 35.25
N LEU A 98 -15.33 4.20 34.35
CA LEU A 98 -14.28 5.21 34.14
C LEU A 98 -14.03 6.04 35.40
N ILE A 99 -15.07 6.38 36.15
CA ILE A 99 -14.91 7.11 37.42
C ILE A 99 -14.25 6.25 38.50
N ARG A 100 -14.61 4.97 38.63
CA ARG A 100 -13.91 4.08 39.57
C ARG A 100 -12.45 3.89 39.17
N PHE A 101 -12.21 3.73 37.87
CA PHE A 101 -10.86 3.64 37.31
C PHE A 101 -10.07 4.91 37.59
N ARG A 102 -10.66 6.10 37.40
CA ARG A 102 -10.07 7.41 37.72
C ARG A 102 -9.67 7.56 39.18
N VAL A 103 -10.48 7.03 40.11
CA VAL A 103 -10.21 7.09 41.54
C VAL A 103 -8.99 6.25 41.90
N ARG A 104 -8.88 5.03 41.36
CA ARG A 104 -7.76 4.13 41.65
C ARG A 104 -6.48 4.50 40.89
N HIS A 105 -6.62 4.89 39.61
CA HIS A 105 -5.53 5.12 38.66
C HIS A 105 -5.67 6.49 37.96
N PRO A 106 -5.31 7.60 38.64
CA PRO A 106 -5.44 8.97 38.12
C PRO A 106 -4.68 9.17 36.79
N ASP A 107 -3.44 8.69 36.72
CA ASP A 107 -2.52 8.92 35.60
C ASP A 107 -2.97 8.22 34.31
N ASP A 108 -3.81 7.18 34.42
CA ASP A 108 -4.31 6.39 33.31
C ASP A 108 -5.71 6.81 32.85
N PHE A 109 -6.27 7.90 33.39
CA PHE A 109 -7.64 8.28 33.14
C PHE A 109 -7.94 8.55 31.66
N THR A 110 -7.19 9.45 31.02
CA THR A 110 -7.36 9.76 29.60
C THR A 110 -7.16 8.51 28.71
N PRO A 111 -6.08 7.71 28.88
CA PRO A 111 -5.96 6.42 28.21
C PRO A 111 -7.15 5.47 28.41
N GLY A 112 -7.74 5.48 29.61
CA GLY A 112 -8.93 4.69 29.94
C GLY A 112 -10.15 5.13 29.15
N VAL A 113 -10.35 6.44 28.99
CA VAL A 113 -11.42 7.01 28.16
C VAL A 113 -11.22 6.68 26.68
N GLU A 114 -10.00 6.82 26.15
CA GLU A 114 -9.68 6.43 24.77
C GLU A 114 -10.01 4.95 24.49
N SER A 115 -9.70 4.09 25.47
CA SER A 115 -9.95 2.65 25.38
C SER A 115 -11.46 2.35 25.40
N ALA A 116 -12.23 3.03 26.25
CA ALA A 116 -13.68 2.89 26.34
C ALA A 116 -14.42 3.34 25.07
N LEU A 117 -13.83 4.26 24.30
CA LEU A 117 -14.40 4.75 23.03
C LEU A 117 -14.03 3.87 21.82
N LEU A 118 -13.19 2.85 21.98
CA LEU A 118 -12.71 1.98 20.91
C LEU A 118 -12.14 2.73 19.69
N LEU A 119 -11.48 3.88 19.92
CA LEU A 119 -10.91 4.72 18.86
C LEU A 119 -10.15 3.94 17.76
N PRO A 120 -9.36 2.88 18.06
CA PRO A 120 -8.60 2.17 17.04
C PRO A 120 -9.47 1.36 16.04
N LEU A 121 -10.76 1.14 16.31
CA LEU A 121 -11.68 0.45 15.38
C LEU A 121 -12.46 1.43 14.49
N MET A 122 -12.31 2.73 14.70
CA MET A 122 -13.01 3.76 13.93
C MET A 122 -12.24 4.08 12.64
N ASN A 123 -12.96 4.54 11.62
CA ASN A 123 -12.29 5.11 10.44
C ASN A 123 -11.46 6.35 10.85
N THR A 124 -10.49 6.74 10.03
CA THR A 124 -9.55 7.84 10.34
C THR A 124 -10.25 9.18 10.59
N LEU A 125 -11.27 9.52 9.80
CA LEU A 125 -12.01 10.77 9.90
C LEU A 125 -12.80 10.86 11.23
N THR A 126 -13.64 9.86 11.51
CA THR A 126 -14.47 9.80 12.72
C THR A 126 -13.59 9.70 13.96
N ALA A 127 -12.49 8.92 13.93
CA ALA A 127 -11.54 8.86 15.03
C ALA A 127 -10.96 10.25 15.36
N GLU A 128 -10.68 11.05 14.34
CA GLU A 128 -10.12 12.40 14.52
C GLU A 128 -11.15 13.39 15.06
N GLN A 129 -12.40 13.32 14.58
CA GLN A 129 -13.50 14.12 15.15
C GLN A 129 -13.73 13.79 16.64
N VAL A 130 -13.69 12.51 17.01
CA VAL A 130 -13.81 12.08 18.41
C VAL A 130 -12.62 12.58 19.24
N ARG A 131 -11.38 12.53 18.72
CA ARG A 131 -10.22 13.11 19.40
C ARG A 131 -10.37 14.61 19.61
N GLN A 132 -10.84 15.35 18.61
CA GLN A 132 -11.10 16.79 18.75
C GLN A 132 -12.15 17.07 19.83
N ALA A 133 -13.22 16.27 19.90
CA ALA A 133 -14.21 16.37 20.98
C ALA A 133 -13.58 16.09 22.35
N MET A 134 -12.75 15.05 22.47
CA MET A 134 -11.98 14.76 23.70
C MET A 134 -11.09 15.95 24.12
N HIS A 135 -10.32 16.51 23.19
CA HIS A 135 -9.48 17.68 23.43
C HIS A 135 -10.29 18.89 23.89
N SER A 136 -11.41 19.19 23.23
CA SER A 136 -12.29 20.31 23.62
C SER A 136 -12.88 20.14 25.03
N CYS A 137 -13.01 18.90 25.50
CA CYS A 137 -13.51 18.57 26.85
C CYS A 137 -12.39 18.48 27.90
N GLY A 138 -11.14 18.73 27.54
CA GLY A 138 -9.98 18.74 28.45
C GLY A 138 -9.34 17.36 28.67
N PHE A 139 -9.55 16.42 27.76
CA PHE A 139 -8.80 15.17 27.66
C PHE A 139 -7.66 15.34 26.66
N HIS A 140 -6.54 15.88 27.14
CA HIS A 140 -5.32 16.04 26.35
C HIS A 140 -4.51 14.75 26.36
N GLY A 141 -4.03 14.34 25.19
CA GLY A 141 -3.08 13.24 25.06
C GLY A 141 -1.74 13.55 25.71
N VAL A 142 -0.96 12.51 26.01
CA VAL A 142 0.41 12.64 26.53
C VAL A 142 1.33 13.42 25.57
N SER A 143 0.95 13.53 24.28
CA SER A 143 1.64 14.34 23.26
C SER A 143 1.84 15.80 23.69
N ASP A 144 0.84 16.43 24.31
CA ASP A 144 0.82 17.89 24.51
C ASP A 144 1.69 18.32 25.71
N HIS A 145 1.87 17.44 26.70
CA HIS A 145 2.76 17.68 27.83
C HIS A 145 4.24 17.38 27.50
N GLU A 146 4.51 16.49 26.55
CA GLU A 146 5.87 16.20 26.12
C GLU A 146 6.51 17.33 25.31
N GLU A 147 5.75 18.10 24.52
CA GLU A 147 6.31 19.30 23.87
C GLU A 147 6.74 20.35 24.89
N LYS A 148 6.01 20.51 26.00
CA LYS A 148 6.38 21.44 27.07
C LYS A 148 7.51 20.95 27.97
N GLN A 149 7.64 19.63 28.21
CA GLN A 149 8.74 19.09 29.03
C GLN A 149 10.02 18.84 28.24
N LYS A 150 9.95 18.55 26.93
CA LYS A 150 11.15 18.44 26.08
C LYS A 150 11.90 19.77 25.96
N GLN A 151 11.24 20.91 26.18
CA GLN A 151 11.91 22.20 26.26
C GLN A 151 12.72 22.44 27.55
N GLN A 152 12.59 21.63 28.60
CA GLN A 152 13.31 21.90 29.87
C GLN A 152 14.39 20.89 30.27
N GLN A 153 14.52 19.73 29.61
CA GLN A 153 15.42 18.66 30.09
C GLN A 153 16.31 18.02 29.02
N ARG A 154 16.70 18.74 27.97
CA ARG A 154 17.75 18.28 27.05
C ARG A 154 19.07 19.05 27.22
N HIS A 155 19.62 18.97 28.43
CA HIS A 155 21.05 19.08 28.68
C HIS A 155 21.56 17.72 29.18
N HIS A 156 22.00 16.85 28.26
CA HIS A 156 23.12 15.91 28.44
C HIS A 156 23.11 14.79 27.37
N GLY A 157 24.20 14.71 26.61
CA GLY A 157 24.95 13.47 26.46
C GLY A 157 24.62 12.54 25.30
N THR A 158 25.32 12.74 24.20
CA THR A 158 25.43 11.96 22.96
C THR A 158 26.09 10.58 23.15
N ARG A 159 25.63 9.54 22.43
CA ARG A 159 26.49 8.47 21.86
C ARG A 159 25.80 7.76 20.68
N LYS A 160 26.55 7.62 19.58
CA LYS A 160 26.19 7.15 18.23
C LYS A 160 26.62 5.69 17.97
N GLY A 161 26.06 5.08 16.92
CA GLY A 161 26.53 3.86 16.26
C GLY A 161 25.47 3.19 15.34
N THR A 162 25.77 3.09 14.04
CA THR A 162 25.27 2.17 12.96
C THR A 162 23.89 1.51 13.12
N GLU A 163 22.98 1.62 12.13
CA GLU A 163 21.56 1.12 11.99
C GLU A 163 21.15 -0.17 12.76
N THR A 164 21.41 -0.20 14.06
CA THR A 164 21.10 -1.30 14.97
C THR A 164 19.91 -0.86 15.79
N VAL A 165 18.73 -1.44 15.55
CA VAL A 165 17.52 -1.31 16.40
C VAL A 165 16.98 0.14 16.56
N ALA A 166 17.76 1.19 16.29
CA ALA A 166 17.48 2.58 16.64
C ALA A 166 16.51 3.27 15.67
N ASP A 167 16.40 2.81 14.42
CA ASP A 167 15.45 3.35 13.42
C ASP A 167 14.04 2.74 13.50
N LEU A 168 13.83 1.79 14.40
CA LEU A 168 12.51 1.24 14.63
C LEU A 168 11.74 2.23 15.51
N SER A 169 10.71 2.85 14.95
CA SER A 169 9.85 3.78 15.69
C SER A 169 9.29 3.10 16.94
N GLU A 170 9.66 3.61 18.13
CA GLU A 170 8.95 3.26 19.37
C GLU A 170 7.48 3.66 19.22
N GLY A 171 6.57 2.69 19.39
CA GLY A 171 5.15 2.99 19.45
C GLY A 171 4.85 4.06 20.50
N ARG A 172 3.73 4.80 20.33
CA ARG A 172 3.31 6.00 21.12
C ARG A 172 3.35 5.87 22.67
N ARG A 173 3.67 4.71 23.25
CA ARG A 173 3.76 4.46 24.70
C ARG A 173 5.13 3.92 25.18
N GLY A 174 6.18 3.96 24.36
CA GLY A 174 7.45 3.23 24.59
C GLY A 174 8.33 3.64 25.79
N LYS A 175 8.25 4.87 26.32
CA LYS A 175 9.27 5.33 27.30
C LYS A 175 9.07 4.89 28.75
N ARG A 176 7.89 4.43 29.15
CA ARG A 176 7.67 3.80 30.46
C ARG A 176 7.27 2.36 30.24
N HIS A 177 8.21 1.43 30.42
CA HIS A 177 7.91 0.01 30.36
C HIS A 177 7.08 -0.34 31.60
N ASP A 178 5.75 -0.28 31.49
CA ASP A 178 4.78 -0.67 32.52
C ASP A 178 4.85 -2.19 32.78
N VAL A 179 5.93 -2.65 33.41
CA VAL A 179 6.11 -4.07 33.75
C VAL A 179 5.43 -4.34 35.10
N LEU A 180 4.54 -5.32 35.12
CA LEU A 180 3.91 -5.80 36.34
C LEU A 180 4.87 -6.73 37.09
N THR A 181 5.22 -6.37 38.32
CA THR A 181 6.17 -7.13 39.16
C THR A 181 5.56 -7.43 40.53
N GLU A 182 5.88 -8.59 41.09
CA GLU A 182 5.53 -8.91 42.48
C GLU A 182 6.56 -8.28 43.42
N VAL A 183 6.09 -7.49 44.39
CA VAL A 183 6.93 -6.82 45.40
C VAL A 183 6.86 -7.62 46.70
N SER A 184 8.01 -7.98 47.25
CA SER A 184 8.08 -8.64 48.56
C SER A 184 7.66 -7.66 49.65
N ALA A 185 6.57 -7.94 50.36
CA ALA A 185 6.18 -7.19 51.55
C ALA A 185 7.35 -7.19 52.56
N LEU A 186 7.71 -6.01 53.02
CA LEU A 186 8.89 -5.70 53.85
C LEU A 186 9.05 -6.71 55.01
N LYS A 187 10.09 -7.54 54.97
CA LYS A 187 10.51 -8.34 56.13
C LYS A 187 11.09 -7.38 57.19
N ASN A 188 10.24 -6.85 58.08
CA ASN A 188 10.71 -6.28 59.33
C ASN A 188 11.31 -7.41 60.19
N THR A 189 12.59 -7.66 59.97
CA THR A 189 13.43 -8.44 60.87
C THR A 189 13.68 -7.56 62.09
N ASN A 190 12.80 -7.67 63.10
CA ASN A 190 13.06 -7.47 64.53
C ASN A 190 11.74 -7.40 65.33
N ALA A 191 10.93 -8.46 65.28
CA ALA A 191 9.88 -8.73 66.26
C ALA A 191 9.37 -10.18 66.09
N ILE A 192 10.23 -11.16 66.39
CA ILE A 192 9.78 -12.55 66.48
C ILE A 192 9.18 -12.74 67.87
N THR A 193 7.92 -12.36 68.02
CA THR A 193 7.01 -12.93 69.04
C THR A 193 5.65 -13.12 68.37
N GLU A 194 5.43 -14.37 67.97
CA GLU A 194 4.15 -15.06 67.75
C GLU A 194 2.89 -14.18 67.59
N CYS A 195 2.72 -13.60 66.40
CA CYS A 195 1.39 -13.31 65.87
C CYS A 195 1.07 -14.32 64.77
N GLN A 196 0.52 -15.48 65.16
CA GLN A 196 -0.08 -16.44 64.23
C GLN A 196 -1.36 -15.80 63.66
N GLY A 197 -1.28 -15.22 62.46
CA GLY A 197 -2.47 -14.69 61.78
C GLY A 197 -2.24 -13.74 60.60
N CYS A 198 -1.04 -13.19 60.40
CA CYS A 198 -0.78 -12.32 59.24
C CYS A 198 -0.57 -13.17 57.98
N GLY A 199 -1.65 -13.44 57.24
CA GLY A 199 -1.64 -14.22 56.01
C GLY A 199 -0.73 -13.61 54.93
N PHE A 200 -0.10 -14.48 54.13
CA PHE A 200 0.78 -14.11 53.02
C PHE A 200 0.01 -13.29 51.97
N MET A 201 0.11 -11.97 52.03
CA MET A 201 -0.44 -11.05 51.01
C MET A 201 0.60 -10.81 49.92
N ARG A 202 0.23 -11.10 48.66
CA ARG A 202 1.06 -10.84 47.48
C ARG A 202 0.68 -9.49 46.87
N VAL A 203 1.65 -8.61 46.71
CA VAL A 203 1.45 -7.25 46.19
C VAL A 203 2.11 -7.14 44.83
N PHE A 204 1.35 -6.72 43.82
CA PHE A 204 1.83 -6.51 42.46
C PHE A 204 1.87 -5.02 42.15
N ALA A 205 2.99 -4.55 41.62
CA ALA A 205 3.26 -3.15 41.37
C ALA A 205 3.69 -2.90 39.92
N VAL A 206 3.41 -1.68 39.46
CA VAL A 206 3.91 -1.11 38.20
C VAL A 206 4.69 0.15 38.57
N HIS A 207 5.96 0.23 38.17
CA HIS A 207 6.88 1.30 38.58
C HIS A 207 6.98 1.48 40.11
N GLY A 208 6.96 0.37 40.85
CA GLY A 208 6.99 0.37 42.32
C GLY A 208 5.69 0.83 42.99
N ARG A 209 4.69 1.31 42.24
CA ARG A 209 3.37 1.67 42.78
C ARG A 209 2.47 0.42 42.81
N PRO A 210 1.89 0.05 43.96
CA PRO A 210 1.02 -1.12 44.06
C PRO A 210 -0.24 -0.92 43.22
N VAL A 211 -0.58 -1.93 42.42
CA VAL A 211 -1.72 -1.96 41.50
C VAL A 211 -2.75 -3.02 41.91
N PHE A 212 -2.28 -4.21 42.30
CA PHE A 212 -3.14 -5.35 42.62
C PHE A 212 -2.60 -6.09 43.84
N CYS A 213 -3.49 -6.52 44.74
CA CYS A 213 -3.13 -7.30 45.91
C CYS A 213 -3.96 -8.59 45.94
N SER A 214 -3.31 -9.71 46.23
CA SER A 214 -3.96 -11.02 46.36
C SER A 214 -3.56 -11.68 47.68
N SER A 215 -4.53 -11.93 48.55
CA SER A 215 -4.36 -12.65 49.82
C SER A 215 -4.79 -14.12 49.73
N ARG A 216 -5.33 -14.54 48.58
CA ARG A 216 -5.94 -15.86 48.42
C ARG A 216 -4.89 -16.95 48.23
N VAL A 217 -4.99 -17.99 49.06
CA VAL A 217 -4.19 -19.21 48.95
C VAL A 217 -4.99 -20.26 48.19
N TYR A 218 -4.49 -20.66 47.03
CA TYR A 218 -5.10 -21.68 46.18
C TYR A 218 -4.62 -23.08 46.55
N SER A 219 -5.51 -24.08 46.44
CA SER A 219 -5.17 -25.51 46.60
C SER A 219 -4.22 -25.99 45.50
N GLU A 220 -3.66 -27.20 45.64
CA GLU A 220 -2.78 -27.77 44.62
C GLU A 220 -3.51 -27.98 43.27
N GLU A 221 -4.75 -28.47 43.31
CA GLU A 221 -5.61 -28.60 42.13
C GLU A 221 -5.90 -27.23 41.48
N GLU A 222 -6.13 -26.19 42.28
CA GLU A 222 -6.36 -24.84 41.74
C GLU A 222 -5.07 -24.25 41.17
N ARG A 223 -3.91 -24.47 41.80
CA ARG A 223 -2.62 -24.03 41.26
C ARG A 223 -2.31 -24.67 39.91
N ALA A 224 -2.72 -25.91 39.69
CA ALA A 224 -2.60 -26.57 38.39
C ALA A 224 -3.45 -25.90 37.29
N MET A 225 -4.44 -25.09 37.66
CA MET A 225 -5.28 -24.31 36.74
C MET A 225 -4.72 -22.90 36.46
N VAL A 226 -3.61 -22.52 37.08
CA VAL A 226 -2.88 -21.30 36.74
C VAL A 226 -2.19 -21.53 35.39
N PRO A 227 -2.35 -20.64 34.38
CA PRO A 227 -1.77 -20.84 33.07
C PRO A 227 -0.25 -21.00 33.11
N TYR A 228 0.27 -22.03 32.45
CA TYR A 228 1.69 -22.20 32.22
C TYR A 228 2.07 -21.66 30.83
N VAL A 229 2.91 -20.63 30.79
CA VAL A 229 3.20 -19.86 29.55
C VAL A 229 4.69 -19.90 29.19
N PRO A 230 5.24 -21.05 28.75
CA PRO A 230 6.69 -21.23 28.59
C PRO A 230 7.34 -20.35 27.51
N TYR A 231 6.56 -19.84 26.54
CA TYR A 231 7.05 -19.09 25.38
C TYR A 231 6.45 -17.68 25.30
N PHE A 232 6.24 -17.02 26.45
CA PHE A 232 5.85 -15.61 26.48
C PHE A 232 7.09 -14.72 26.49
N HIS A 233 7.35 -14.04 25.37
CA HIS A 233 8.44 -13.09 25.24
C HIS A 233 7.93 -11.68 25.51
N SER A 234 8.38 -11.10 26.62
CA SER A 234 7.95 -9.79 27.09
C SER A 234 8.39 -8.68 26.12
N ASN A 235 7.46 -7.82 25.74
CA ASN A 235 7.71 -6.65 24.89
C ASN A 235 6.91 -5.45 25.41
N PRO A 236 7.33 -4.20 25.12
CA PRO A 236 6.74 -3.01 25.72
C PRO A 236 5.22 -2.91 25.55
N VAL A 237 4.70 -3.25 24.37
CA VAL A 237 3.26 -3.22 24.09
C VAL A 237 2.52 -4.26 24.95
N HIS A 238 2.96 -5.51 24.95
CA HIS A 238 2.31 -6.55 25.75
C HIS A 238 2.41 -6.29 27.25
N GLU A 239 3.54 -5.77 27.74
CA GLU A 239 3.70 -5.38 29.14
C GLU A 239 2.71 -4.29 29.55
N SER A 240 2.55 -3.25 28.71
CA SER A 240 1.57 -2.19 28.97
C SER A 240 0.14 -2.73 29.05
N ILE A 241 -0.19 -3.75 28.26
CA ILE A 241 -1.51 -4.39 28.29
C ILE A 241 -1.67 -5.27 29.52
N ILE A 242 -0.63 -5.99 29.96
CA ILE A 242 -0.66 -6.75 31.22
C ILE A 242 -0.85 -5.82 32.42
N ALA A 243 -0.16 -4.68 32.45
CA ALA A 243 -0.39 -3.66 33.47
C ALA A 243 -1.82 -3.11 33.43
N TRP A 244 -2.34 -2.83 32.23
CA TRP A 244 -3.75 -2.41 32.07
C TRP A 244 -4.73 -3.49 32.56
N LEU A 245 -4.51 -4.75 32.22
CA LEU A 245 -5.31 -5.89 32.70
C LEU A 245 -5.31 -5.95 34.23
N ALA A 246 -4.14 -5.81 34.86
CA ALA A 246 -4.01 -5.81 36.32
C ALA A 246 -4.80 -4.66 36.97
N LYS A 247 -4.70 -3.44 36.40
CA LYS A 247 -5.45 -2.27 36.88
C LYS A 247 -6.97 -2.51 36.77
N GLN A 248 -7.47 -3.03 35.64
CA GLN A 248 -8.90 -3.29 35.46
C GLN A 248 -9.42 -4.43 36.35
N TYR A 249 -8.62 -5.48 36.50
CA TYR A 249 -8.94 -6.62 37.35
C TYR A 249 -9.03 -6.20 38.82
N ALA A 250 -8.12 -5.32 39.27
CA ALA A 250 -8.10 -4.76 40.62
C ALA A 250 -9.33 -3.88 40.92
N VAL A 251 -9.79 -3.08 39.95
CA VAL A 251 -11.04 -2.29 40.08
C VAL A 251 -12.28 -3.18 40.14
N GLY A 252 -12.15 -4.46 39.75
CA GLY A 252 -13.22 -5.44 39.82
C GLY A 252 -14.08 -5.54 38.56
N ASN A 253 -13.54 -5.10 37.42
CA ASN A 253 -14.28 -5.11 36.15
C ASN A 253 -14.16 -6.43 35.42
N ASN A 254 -15.21 -6.77 34.66
CA ASN A 254 -15.07 -7.75 33.57
C ASN A 254 -14.38 -7.06 32.39
N ILE A 255 -13.59 -7.82 31.64
CA ILE A 255 -12.68 -7.27 30.62
C ILE A 255 -13.04 -7.83 29.25
N LEU A 256 -13.01 -6.97 28.23
CA LEU A 256 -13.13 -7.36 26.83
C LEU A 256 -11.88 -6.94 26.07
N LEU A 257 -11.14 -7.91 25.51
CA LEU A 257 -10.03 -7.66 24.60
C LEU A 257 -10.48 -7.92 23.17
N ILE A 258 -10.48 -6.88 22.36
CA ILE A 258 -10.81 -6.92 20.93
C ILE A 258 -9.51 -6.82 20.14
N GLY A 259 -9.33 -7.64 19.11
CA GLY A 259 -8.18 -7.48 18.21
C GLY A 259 -8.18 -8.53 17.11
N ASN A 260 -7.37 -8.33 16.08
CA ASN A 260 -7.30 -9.28 14.97
C ASN A 260 -6.70 -10.64 15.40
N GLN A 261 -6.77 -11.62 14.51
CA GLN A 261 -6.14 -12.92 14.76
C GLN A 261 -4.60 -12.77 14.82
N GLY A 262 -3.97 -13.53 15.70
CA GLY A 262 -2.50 -13.56 15.81
C GLY A 262 -1.84 -12.40 16.57
N VAL A 263 -2.58 -11.38 17.03
CA VAL A 263 -2.03 -10.26 17.84
C VAL A 263 -1.59 -10.64 19.25
N GLY A 264 -1.91 -11.86 19.72
CA GLY A 264 -1.44 -12.38 21.00
C GLY A 264 -2.42 -12.29 22.18
N LYS A 265 -3.71 -11.99 21.94
CA LYS A 265 -4.78 -11.89 22.97
C LYS A 265 -4.69 -12.97 24.06
N ASN A 266 -4.77 -14.24 23.66
CA ASN A 266 -4.66 -15.39 24.58
C ASN A 266 -3.35 -15.43 25.36
N LYS A 267 -2.22 -15.16 24.70
CA LYS A 267 -0.90 -15.21 25.34
C LYS A 267 -0.73 -14.12 26.40
N VAL A 268 -1.26 -12.92 26.16
CA VAL A 268 -1.19 -11.82 27.11
C VAL A 268 -2.09 -12.06 28.32
N VAL A 269 -3.29 -12.59 28.12
CA VAL A 269 -4.17 -12.98 29.26
C VAL A 269 -3.56 -14.09 30.08
N ASP A 270 -3.00 -15.12 29.43
CA ASP A 270 -2.34 -16.21 30.14
C ASP A 270 -1.13 -15.72 30.93
N ALA A 271 -0.30 -14.86 30.31
CA ALA A 271 0.86 -14.29 30.99
C ALA A 271 0.46 -13.41 32.18
N PHE A 272 -0.62 -12.63 32.04
CA PHE A 272 -1.19 -11.86 33.14
C PHE A 272 -1.62 -12.76 34.31
N LEU A 273 -2.47 -13.76 34.04
CA LEU A 273 -3.01 -14.66 35.07
C LEU A 273 -1.91 -15.53 35.71
N ALA A 274 -0.93 -15.95 34.92
CA ALA A 274 0.26 -16.65 35.41
C ALA A 274 1.06 -15.79 36.40
N ARG A 275 1.27 -14.50 36.08
CA ARG A 275 2.01 -13.57 36.95
C ARG A 275 1.31 -13.32 38.27
N ILE A 276 0.00 -13.13 38.26
CA ILE A 276 -0.76 -12.94 39.50
C ILE A 276 -1.11 -14.25 40.22
N GLY A 277 -0.79 -15.39 39.61
CA GLY A 277 -1.05 -16.72 40.13
C GLY A 277 -2.54 -16.96 40.40
N VAL A 278 -3.40 -16.54 39.48
CA VAL A 278 -4.86 -16.72 39.56
C VAL A 278 -5.27 -17.89 38.64
N PRO A 279 -6.02 -18.88 39.17
CA PRO A 279 -6.54 -19.99 38.37
C PRO A 279 -7.56 -19.50 37.34
N ARG A 280 -7.54 -20.12 36.16
CA ARG A 280 -8.53 -19.83 35.12
C ARG A 280 -9.35 -21.04 34.71
N GLN A 281 -10.59 -20.78 34.33
CA GLN A 281 -11.41 -21.69 33.54
C GLN A 281 -11.45 -21.14 32.11
N TYR A 282 -11.28 -22.01 31.11
CA TYR A 282 -11.25 -21.60 29.70
C TYR A 282 -12.43 -22.21 28.95
N ILE A 283 -13.11 -21.40 28.15
CA ILE A 283 -14.10 -21.85 27.18
C ILE A 283 -13.81 -21.20 25.83
N GLN A 284 -13.82 -21.98 24.76
CA GLN A 284 -13.78 -21.48 23.39
C GLN A 284 -15.17 -21.63 22.79
N LEU A 285 -15.70 -20.54 22.25
CA LEU A 285 -17.03 -20.52 21.67
C LEU A 285 -16.96 -20.72 20.15
N HIS A 286 -17.99 -21.36 19.64
CA HIS A 286 -18.19 -21.69 18.24
C HIS A 286 -19.62 -21.37 17.83
N ARG A 287 -19.88 -21.31 16.52
CA ARG A 287 -21.23 -21.12 15.97
C ARG A 287 -22.21 -22.21 16.39
N ASP A 288 -21.72 -23.42 16.68
CA ASP A 288 -22.55 -24.54 17.14
C ASP A 288 -22.63 -24.65 18.67
N THR A 289 -22.08 -23.68 19.42
CA THR A 289 -22.17 -23.71 20.89
C THR A 289 -23.61 -23.45 21.33
N THR A 290 -24.12 -24.25 22.24
CA THR A 290 -25.48 -24.09 22.77
C THR A 290 -25.44 -23.54 24.19
N VAL A 291 -26.56 -22.97 24.65
CA VAL A 291 -26.73 -22.56 26.06
C VAL A 291 -26.49 -23.72 27.02
N GLY A 292 -26.86 -24.94 26.62
CA GLY A 292 -26.64 -26.16 27.42
C GLY A 292 -25.16 -26.36 27.78
N THR A 293 -24.25 -26.14 26.83
CA THR A 293 -22.80 -26.31 27.00
C THR A 293 -22.19 -25.33 28.02
N LEU A 294 -22.84 -24.19 28.25
CA LEU A 294 -22.44 -23.22 29.29
C LEU A 294 -22.88 -23.64 30.69
N THR A 295 -23.83 -24.57 30.81
CA THR A 295 -24.41 -24.96 32.11
C THR A 295 -23.76 -26.23 32.65
N ILE A 296 -24.05 -27.38 32.06
CA ILE A 296 -23.65 -28.70 32.57
C ILE A 296 -23.35 -29.58 31.38
N ASN A 297 -22.19 -30.23 31.43
CA ASN A 297 -21.69 -31.06 30.35
C ASN A 297 -21.78 -32.55 30.76
N PRO A 298 -22.36 -33.42 29.92
CA PRO A 298 -22.29 -34.85 30.13
C PRO A 298 -20.86 -35.33 29.86
N THR A 299 -20.30 -36.06 30.81
CA THR A 299 -18.98 -36.71 30.73
C THR A 299 -19.16 -38.22 30.90
N VAL A 300 -18.45 -39.03 30.12
CA VAL A 300 -18.53 -40.49 30.24
C VAL A 300 -17.36 -40.98 31.09
N GLU A 301 -17.65 -41.49 32.28
CA GLU A 301 -16.67 -42.12 33.16
C GLU A 301 -17.07 -43.58 33.42
N GLY A 302 -16.16 -44.52 33.17
CA GLY A 302 -16.42 -45.94 33.38
C GLY A 302 -17.64 -46.48 32.63
N GLY A 303 -17.96 -45.92 31.45
CA GLY A 303 -19.13 -46.28 30.65
C GLY A 303 -20.47 -45.71 31.14
N ARG A 304 -20.48 -44.84 32.17
CA ARG A 304 -21.68 -44.15 32.65
C ARG A 304 -21.62 -42.68 32.30
N VAL A 305 -22.76 -42.11 31.89
CA VAL A 305 -22.89 -40.67 31.71
C VAL A 305 -23.03 -40.01 33.07
N ILE A 306 -22.03 -39.23 33.45
CA ILE A 306 -21.99 -38.41 34.65
C ILE A 306 -22.14 -36.95 34.21
N TRP A 307 -23.08 -36.24 34.82
CA TRP A 307 -23.24 -34.81 34.57
C TRP A 307 -22.23 -34.04 35.41
N SER A 308 -21.44 -33.19 34.75
CA SER A 308 -20.42 -32.38 35.41
C SER A 308 -20.64 -30.89 35.14
N ASP A 309 -20.36 -30.08 36.16
CA ASP A 309 -20.47 -28.62 36.05
C ASP A 309 -19.54 -28.09 34.95
N SER A 310 -20.05 -27.18 34.13
CA SER A 310 -19.28 -26.55 33.07
C SER A 310 -18.12 -25.72 33.66
N PRO A 311 -17.11 -25.36 32.84
CA PRO A 311 -16.05 -24.46 33.28
C PRO A 311 -16.59 -23.10 33.79
N LEU A 312 -17.69 -22.60 33.23
CA LEU A 312 -18.36 -21.38 33.69
C LEU A 312 -18.91 -21.55 35.11
N VAL A 313 -19.66 -22.64 35.36
CA VAL A 313 -20.26 -22.89 36.68
C VAL A 313 -19.16 -23.08 37.74
N LYS A 314 -18.10 -23.82 37.40
CA LYS A 314 -16.92 -24.00 38.26
C LYS A 314 -16.23 -22.66 38.57
N ALA A 315 -16.07 -21.79 37.57
CA ALA A 315 -15.47 -20.47 37.76
C ALA A 315 -16.28 -19.61 38.72
N VAL A 316 -17.60 -19.61 38.58
CA VAL A 316 -18.53 -18.86 39.42
C VAL A 316 -18.50 -19.35 40.87
N GLN A 317 -18.55 -20.68 41.08
CA GLN A 317 -18.52 -21.30 42.40
C GLN A 317 -17.19 -21.05 43.12
N ARG A 318 -16.09 -21.23 42.41
CA ARG A 318 -14.74 -21.17 42.99
C ARG A 318 -14.11 -19.77 42.91
N GLY A 319 -14.75 -18.80 42.27
CA GLY A 319 -14.16 -17.47 42.06
C GLY A 319 -12.88 -17.50 41.24
N HIS A 320 -12.82 -18.37 40.23
CA HIS A 320 -11.72 -18.39 39.27
C HIS A 320 -11.97 -17.34 38.19
N CYS A 321 -10.93 -16.99 37.43
CA CYS A 321 -11.10 -16.16 36.25
C CYS A 321 -11.69 -17.01 35.12
N LEU A 322 -12.83 -16.64 34.55
CA LEU A 322 -13.34 -17.26 33.32
C LEU A 322 -12.75 -16.53 32.10
N VAL A 323 -12.08 -17.26 31.23
CA VAL A 323 -11.61 -16.77 29.93
C VAL A 323 -12.51 -17.33 28.84
N VAL A 324 -13.19 -16.44 28.13
CA VAL A 324 -14.11 -16.77 27.02
C VAL A 324 -13.47 -16.34 25.72
N ASP A 325 -13.08 -17.29 24.88
CA ASP A 325 -12.46 -17.02 23.58
C ASP A 325 -13.45 -17.14 22.42
N GLU A 326 -13.21 -16.37 21.37
CA GLU A 326 -14.00 -16.30 20.13
C GLU A 326 -15.50 -16.04 20.36
N ILE A 327 -15.85 -15.14 21.29
CA ILE A 327 -17.26 -14.83 21.60
C ILE A 327 -18.04 -14.28 20.41
N ASP A 328 -17.35 -13.62 19.48
CA ASP A 328 -17.89 -13.12 18.21
C ASP A 328 -18.50 -14.22 17.34
N LYS A 329 -18.10 -15.48 17.55
CA LYS A 329 -18.64 -16.64 16.82
C LYS A 329 -19.83 -17.30 17.51
N ALA A 330 -20.13 -16.95 18.75
CA ALA A 330 -21.19 -17.58 19.51
C ALA A 330 -22.59 -17.16 18.99
N PRO A 331 -23.59 -18.06 19.01
CA PRO A 331 -24.98 -17.69 18.74
C PRO A 331 -25.50 -16.59 19.67
N VAL A 332 -26.49 -15.83 19.20
CA VAL A 332 -27.05 -14.69 19.95
C VAL A 332 -27.62 -15.17 21.30
N GLU A 333 -28.25 -16.33 21.34
CA GLU A 333 -28.84 -16.90 22.56
C GLU A 333 -27.78 -17.17 23.63
N VAL A 334 -26.58 -17.64 23.22
CA VAL A 334 -25.45 -17.87 24.11
C VAL A 334 -24.92 -16.55 24.67
N VAL A 335 -24.81 -15.53 23.81
CA VAL A 335 -24.41 -14.17 24.22
C VAL A 335 -25.40 -13.56 25.21
N GLN A 336 -26.71 -13.69 24.97
CA GLN A 336 -27.75 -13.16 25.87
C GLN A 336 -27.74 -13.83 27.25
N VAL A 337 -27.44 -15.14 27.31
CA VAL A 337 -27.31 -15.83 28.60
C VAL A 337 -26.09 -15.36 29.37
N LEU A 338 -24.95 -15.17 28.70
CA LEU A 338 -23.75 -14.59 29.32
C LEU A 338 -23.99 -13.14 29.78
N LYS A 339 -24.76 -12.37 29.00
CA LYS A 339 -25.18 -11.02 29.37
C LYS A 339 -25.94 -11.01 30.70
N GLY A 340 -26.95 -11.85 30.87
CA GLY A 340 -27.69 -11.97 32.13
C GLY A 340 -26.80 -12.31 33.34
N LEU A 341 -25.83 -13.22 33.14
CA LEU A 341 -24.85 -13.56 34.19
C LEU A 341 -23.98 -12.36 34.58
N VAL A 342 -23.54 -11.56 33.61
CA VAL A 342 -22.64 -10.41 33.83
C VAL A 342 -23.37 -9.20 34.39
N GLU A 343 -24.58 -8.95 33.90
CA GLU A 343 -25.39 -7.77 34.20
C GLU A 343 -26.09 -7.93 35.56
N ASP A 344 -26.90 -8.98 35.68
CA ASP A 344 -27.80 -9.23 36.81
C ASP A 344 -27.16 -10.09 37.89
N HIS A 345 -26.00 -10.70 37.60
CA HIS A 345 -25.38 -11.72 38.43
C HIS A 345 -26.31 -12.92 38.66
N GLU A 346 -27.12 -13.25 37.66
CA GLU A 346 -28.09 -14.33 37.72
C GLU A 346 -28.02 -15.20 36.46
N MET A 347 -28.06 -16.52 36.63
CA MET A 347 -28.16 -17.46 35.51
C MET A 347 -28.83 -18.75 35.96
N ARG A 348 -29.84 -19.20 35.23
CA ARG A 348 -30.52 -20.47 35.51
C ARG A 348 -29.86 -21.61 34.74
N LEU A 349 -29.54 -22.69 35.44
CA LEU A 349 -28.88 -23.87 34.87
C LEU A 349 -29.91 -24.88 34.39
N ARG A 350 -29.49 -25.77 33.47
CA ARG A 350 -30.35 -26.80 32.86
C ARG A 350 -30.93 -27.79 33.87
N ASP A 351 -30.22 -28.06 34.96
CA ASP A 351 -30.65 -28.97 36.03
C ASP A 351 -31.56 -28.30 37.09
N GLY A 352 -31.91 -27.02 36.91
CA GLY A 352 -32.76 -26.27 37.82
C GLY A 352 -32.01 -25.50 38.91
N ARG A 353 -30.69 -25.71 39.08
CA ARG A 353 -29.88 -24.83 39.94
C ARG A 353 -29.82 -23.42 39.37
N GLN A 354 -29.54 -22.44 40.22
CA GLN A 354 -29.53 -21.02 39.85
C GLN A 354 -28.30 -20.33 40.43
N ILE A 355 -27.50 -19.73 39.57
CA ILE A 355 -26.43 -18.82 39.99
C ILE A 355 -27.06 -17.51 40.45
N ARG A 356 -26.70 -17.04 41.64
CA ARG A 356 -27.07 -15.72 42.16
C ARG A 356 -25.88 -15.03 42.82
N GLY A 357 -25.59 -13.81 42.40
CA GLY A 357 -24.59 -12.96 43.01
C GLY A 357 -25.15 -11.85 43.91
N PRO A 358 -24.29 -10.95 44.38
CA PRO A 358 -24.66 -9.90 45.33
C PRO A 358 -25.74 -8.94 44.81
N ARG A 359 -25.82 -8.74 43.49
CA ARG A 359 -26.82 -7.86 42.85
C ARG A 359 -28.21 -8.49 42.77
N ALA A 360 -28.29 -9.82 42.67
CA ALA A 360 -29.55 -10.57 42.60
C ALA A 360 -30.26 -10.73 43.96
N ARG A 361 -29.63 -10.36 45.09
CA ARG A 361 -30.21 -10.46 46.43
C ARG A 361 -31.29 -9.39 46.66
N VAL A 362 -32.47 -9.59 46.06
CA VAL A 362 -33.74 -8.94 46.46
C VAL A 362 -34.85 -9.99 46.34
N VAL A 363 -34.98 -10.93 47.29
CA VAL A 363 -36.14 -11.83 47.40
C VAL A 363 -36.57 -11.94 48.86
N ALA A 364 -37.88 -12.09 49.05
CA ALA A 364 -38.65 -11.98 50.29
C ALA A 364 -38.22 -12.96 51.40
N VAL A 365 -38.51 -12.56 52.64
CA VAL A 365 -38.07 -13.16 53.92
C VAL A 365 -38.53 -14.62 54.15
N ASP A 366 -39.32 -15.23 53.24
CA ASP A 366 -39.92 -16.56 53.44
C ASP A 366 -39.60 -17.54 52.28
N SER A 367 -38.32 -17.85 52.03
CA SER A 367 -37.91 -18.82 51.01
C SER A 367 -37.88 -20.26 51.57
N ASP A 368 -38.41 -21.24 50.83
CA ASP A 368 -38.39 -22.66 51.19
C ASP A 368 -36.92 -23.19 51.23
N PRO A 369 -36.47 -23.92 52.26
CA PRO A 369 -35.10 -24.46 52.34
C PRO A 369 -34.69 -25.33 51.13
N LYS A 370 -35.64 -25.89 50.38
CA LYS A 370 -35.35 -26.58 49.11
C LYS A 370 -34.88 -25.63 48.01
N GLU A 371 -35.38 -24.40 47.97
CA GLU A 371 -34.93 -23.40 46.99
C GLU A 371 -33.52 -22.93 47.32
N GLU A 372 -33.19 -22.76 48.60
CA GLU A 372 -31.83 -22.37 49.03
C GLU A 372 -30.76 -23.38 48.60
N ALA A 373 -31.07 -24.69 48.67
CA ALA A 373 -30.15 -25.75 48.25
C ALA A 373 -29.80 -25.72 46.75
N ASN A 374 -30.65 -25.12 45.91
CA ASN A 374 -30.44 -25.00 44.46
C ASN A 374 -29.71 -23.71 44.06
N ILE A 375 -29.35 -22.84 45.00
CA ILE A 375 -28.69 -21.57 44.73
C ILE A 375 -27.17 -21.73 44.76
N ILE A 376 -26.53 -21.41 43.66
CA ILE A 376 -25.08 -21.27 43.54
C ILE A 376 -24.72 -19.81 43.80
N ALA A 377 -24.13 -19.53 44.96
CA ALA A 377 -23.64 -18.19 45.26
C ALA A 377 -22.45 -17.83 44.37
N MET A 378 -22.53 -16.71 43.66
CA MET A 378 -21.39 -16.19 42.88
C MET A 378 -20.28 -15.72 43.82
N HIS A 379 -19.08 -16.28 43.65
CA HIS A 379 -17.92 -15.91 44.45
C HIS A 379 -17.48 -14.45 44.17
N PRO A 380 -17.10 -13.64 45.18
CA PRO A 380 -16.74 -12.22 44.99
C PRO A 380 -15.52 -12.01 44.09
N ASP A 381 -14.56 -12.93 44.10
CA ASP A 381 -13.37 -12.90 43.22
C ASP A 381 -13.65 -13.30 41.76
N PHE A 382 -14.85 -13.79 41.44
CA PHE A 382 -15.17 -14.20 40.07
C PHE A 382 -15.04 -13.03 39.08
N ARG A 383 -14.31 -13.25 37.98
CA ARG A 383 -14.11 -12.27 36.91
C ARG A 383 -14.19 -12.96 35.56
N ILE A 384 -14.67 -12.22 34.56
CA ILE A 384 -14.73 -12.70 33.18
C ILE A 384 -13.80 -11.85 32.32
N ILE A 385 -12.94 -12.52 31.55
CA ILE A 385 -12.15 -11.93 30.47
C ILE A 385 -12.64 -12.53 29.15
N VAL A 386 -13.15 -11.68 28.27
CA VAL A 386 -13.69 -12.04 26.97
C VAL A 386 -12.70 -11.63 25.89
N LEU A 387 -12.47 -12.51 24.93
CA LEU A 387 -11.63 -12.28 23.76
C LEU A 387 -12.49 -12.31 22.50
N ALA A 388 -12.40 -11.27 21.69
CA ALA A 388 -13.17 -11.13 20.46
C ALA A 388 -12.29 -10.67 19.29
N ASN A 389 -12.70 -11.01 18.08
CA ASN A 389 -12.24 -10.32 16.87
C ASN A 389 -13.11 -9.07 16.63
N PRO A 390 -12.57 -8.02 15.98
CA PRO A 390 -13.37 -6.83 15.68
C PRO A 390 -14.49 -7.15 14.66
N PRO A 391 -15.65 -6.47 14.76
CA PRO A 391 -16.75 -6.65 13.82
C PRO A 391 -16.43 -6.06 12.44
N GLY A 392 -16.86 -6.72 11.36
CA GLY A 392 -16.68 -6.26 9.97
C GLY A 392 -15.96 -7.26 9.07
N PHE A 393 -16.00 -7.03 7.75
CA PHE A 393 -15.40 -7.93 6.75
C PHE A 393 -13.89 -8.11 6.99
N PRO A 394 -13.33 -9.33 6.86
CA PRO A 394 -13.96 -10.58 6.40
C PRO A 394 -14.76 -11.37 7.47
N PHE A 395 -14.84 -10.86 8.70
CA PHE A 395 -15.48 -11.54 9.82
C PHE A 395 -16.99 -11.25 9.89
N HIS A 396 -17.80 -12.24 9.50
CA HIS A 396 -19.26 -12.23 9.66
C HIS A 396 -19.69 -12.79 11.03
N GLY A 397 -19.04 -12.31 12.10
CA GLY A 397 -19.40 -12.65 13.49
C GLY A 397 -20.48 -11.72 14.05
N ASN A 398 -21.04 -12.08 15.19
CA ASN A 398 -21.94 -11.21 15.93
C ASN A 398 -21.15 -10.02 16.50
N ASP A 399 -21.71 -8.81 16.41
CA ASP A 399 -21.14 -7.62 17.02
C ASP A 399 -21.38 -7.65 18.55
N PHE A 400 -20.51 -8.39 19.24
CA PHE A 400 -20.58 -8.57 20.69
C PHE A 400 -20.49 -7.24 21.44
N TYR A 401 -19.69 -6.29 20.95
CA TYR A 401 -19.52 -5.00 21.60
C TYR A 401 -20.80 -4.18 21.56
N ARG A 402 -21.52 -4.18 20.43
CA ARG A 402 -22.81 -3.50 20.34
C ARG A 402 -23.83 -4.03 21.36
N GLU A 403 -23.88 -5.34 21.58
CA GLU A 403 -24.88 -5.98 22.44
C GLU A 403 -24.53 -5.94 23.94
N CYS A 404 -23.24 -6.03 24.27
CA CYS A 404 -22.75 -6.26 25.64
C CYS A 404 -21.55 -5.39 26.03
N GLY A 405 -20.99 -4.58 25.14
CA GLY A 405 -19.71 -3.89 25.34
C GLY A 405 -19.68 -2.94 26.54
N ASP A 406 -20.83 -2.35 26.88
CA ASP A 406 -20.97 -1.45 28.03
C ASP A 406 -20.87 -2.15 29.40
N LEU A 407 -20.90 -3.48 29.42
CA LEU A 407 -20.69 -4.32 30.60
C LEU A 407 -19.21 -4.63 30.86
N PHE A 408 -18.31 -4.29 29.93
CA PHE A 408 -16.89 -4.67 29.98
C PHE A 408 -15.96 -3.45 29.89
N ALA A 409 -14.86 -3.53 30.64
CA ALA A 409 -13.69 -2.71 30.38
C ALA A 409 -13.06 -3.17 29.06
N SER A 410 -13.20 -2.36 28.02
CA SER A 410 -12.81 -2.77 26.67
C SER A 410 -11.45 -2.21 26.28
N TYR A 411 -10.66 -3.02 25.57
CA TYR A 411 -9.37 -2.62 25.01
C TYR A 411 -9.17 -3.21 23.63
N VAL A 412 -8.71 -2.37 22.70
CA VAL A 412 -8.40 -2.79 21.32
C VAL A 412 -6.92 -3.07 21.19
N MET A 413 -6.58 -4.34 21.04
CA MET A 413 -5.24 -4.84 20.73
C MET A 413 -4.97 -4.71 19.23
N GLY A 414 -4.14 -3.72 18.88
CA GLY A 414 -3.53 -3.61 17.55
C GLY A 414 -2.33 -4.55 17.36
N ASN A 415 -1.78 -4.55 16.15
CA ASN A 415 -0.52 -5.25 15.87
C ASN A 415 0.62 -4.63 16.71
N PRO A 416 1.54 -5.44 17.29
CA PRO A 416 2.70 -4.91 18.01
C PRO A 416 3.56 -4.05 17.08
N ASP A 417 4.21 -3.01 17.63
CA ASP A 417 5.15 -2.18 16.88
C ASP A 417 6.39 -2.99 16.43
N ALA A 418 7.20 -2.42 15.53
CA ALA A 418 8.33 -3.12 14.94
C ALA A 418 9.40 -3.56 15.98
N LEU A 419 9.66 -2.76 17.02
CA LEU A 419 10.57 -3.14 18.12
C LEU A 419 10.01 -4.31 18.92
N SER A 420 8.71 -4.25 19.24
CA SER A 420 8.02 -5.30 19.96
C SER A 420 8.01 -6.61 19.18
N GLN A 421 7.77 -6.56 17.86
CA GLN A 421 7.88 -7.73 16.97
C GLN A 421 9.33 -8.27 16.96
N LEU A 422 10.33 -7.41 16.77
CA LEU A 422 11.74 -7.84 16.75
C LEU A 422 12.15 -8.57 18.03
N ARG A 423 11.76 -8.07 19.21
CA ARG A 423 12.03 -8.75 20.48
C ARG A 423 11.44 -10.16 20.53
N VAL A 424 10.22 -10.33 20.02
CA VAL A 424 9.56 -11.65 19.96
C VAL A 424 10.28 -12.57 18.95
N LEU A 425 10.61 -12.08 17.75
CA LEU A 425 11.25 -12.89 16.72
C LEU A 425 12.67 -13.32 17.11
N LYS A 426 13.46 -12.43 17.72
CA LYS A 426 14.81 -12.77 18.24
C LYS A 426 14.78 -13.92 19.23
N ALA A 427 13.74 -14.01 20.04
CA ALA A 427 13.63 -15.09 21.02
C ALA A 427 13.30 -16.45 20.36
N TYR A 428 12.58 -16.45 19.23
CA TYR A 428 12.29 -17.66 18.45
C TYR A 428 13.38 -18.04 17.46
N GLY A 429 14.19 -17.08 16.99
CA GLY A 429 15.29 -17.30 16.06
C GLY A 429 16.54 -16.51 16.45
N PRO A 430 17.19 -16.81 17.60
CA PRO A 430 18.34 -16.04 18.09
C PRO A 430 19.58 -16.14 17.18
N ASN A 431 19.61 -17.15 16.31
CA ASN A 431 20.69 -17.40 15.36
C ASN A 431 20.49 -16.67 14.01
N LEU A 432 19.36 -15.99 13.82
CA LEU A 432 19.07 -15.26 12.59
C LEU A 432 19.56 -13.80 12.68
N PRO A 433 20.10 -13.22 11.59
CA PRO A 433 20.56 -11.83 11.59
C PRO A 433 19.43 -10.82 11.85
N ASP A 434 19.70 -9.81 12.67
CA ASP A 434 18.77 -8.71 12.98
C ASP A 434 18.27 -8.01 11.71
N THR A 435 19.16 -7.78 10.75
CA THR A 435 18.85 -7.11 9.48
C THR A 435 17.81 -7.88 8.66
N LEU A 436 17.86 -9.20 8.71
CA LEU A 436 16.86 -10.07 8.09
C LEU A 436 15.53 -9.98 8.84
N LEU A 437 15.54 -10.04 10.17
CA LEU A 437 14.33 -9.96 10.99
C LEU A 437 13.61 -8.62 10.78
N VAL A 438 14.34 -7.50 10.74
CA VAL A 438 13.79 -6.16 10.50
C VAL A 438 13.13 -6.05 9.11
N ARG A 439 13.73 -6.64 8.07
CA ARG A 439 13.13 -6.66 6.73
C ARG A 439 11.90 -7.55 6.65
N LEU A 440 11.92 -8.71 7.31
CA LEU A 440 10.72 -9.57 7.42
C LEU A 440 9.58 -8.86 8.15
N ILE A 441 9.87 -8.14 9.24
CA ILE A 441 8.90 -7.31 9.95
C ILE A 441 8.32 -6.25 9.00
N SER A 442 9.17 -5.55 8.24
CA SER A 442 8.74 -4.51 7.29
C SER A 442 7.84 -5.07 6.19
N ALA A 443 8.15 -6.27 5.68
CA ALA A 443 7.33 -6.99 4.72
C ALA A 443 5.95 -7.34 5.31
N PHE A 444 5.91 -7.93 6.51
CA PHE A 444 4.66 -8.31 7.16
C PHE A 444 3.81 -7.11 7.58
N GLN A 445 4.41 -6.00 8.00
CA GLN A 445 3.69 -4.74 8.26
C GLN A 445 3.07 -4.17 6.98
N SER A 446 3.75 -4.29 5.84
CA SER A 446 3.18 -3.89 4.55
C SER A 446 1.98 -4.77 4.17
N LEU A 447 2.08 -6.09 4.36
CA LEU A 447 0.96 -7.01 4.15
C LEU A 447 -0.23 -6.72 5.10
N GLN A 448 0.04 -6.43 6.37
CA GLN A 448 -1.00 -6.04 7.34
C GLN A 448 -1.70 -4.77 6.91
N LYS A 449 -0.94 -3.76 6.46
CA LYS A 449 -1.51 -2.52 5.96
C LYS A 449 -2.38 -2.77 4.72
N SER A 450 -1.93 -3.60 3.78
CA SER A 450 -2.73 -3.98 2.61
C SER A 450 -4.01 -4.74 2.98
N PHE A 451 -4.00 -5.52 4.07
CA PHE A 451 -5.22 -6.12 4.60
C PHE A 451 -6.16 -5.08 5.21
N GLU A 452 -5.65 -4.13 5.99
CA GLU A 452 -6.43 -3.03 6.57
C GLU A 452 -7.04 -2.12 5.49
N GLU A 453 -6.33 -1.93 4.37
CA GLU A 453 -6.78 -1.20 3.17
C GLU A 453 -7.74 -2.03 2.29
N GLY A 454 -7.97 -3.31 2.60
CA GLY A 454 -8.89 -4.20 1.88
C GLY A 454 -8.33 -4.83 0.60
N HIS A 455 -7.05 -4.64 0.31
CA HIS A 455 -6.35 -5.26 -0.83
C HIS A 455 -6.05 -6.75 -0.62
N LEU A 456 -5.98 -7.19 0.64
CA LEU A 456 -5.84 -8.59 1.03
C LEU A 456 -7.05 -9.05 1.83
N THR A 457 -7.48 -10.29 1.61
CA THR A 457 -8.56 -10.92 2.37
C THR A 457 -8.07 -11.64 3.62
N TYR A 458 -6.80 -12.06 3.65
CA TYR A 458 -6.21 -12.78 4.78
C TYR A 458 -5.23 -11.88 5.56
N PRO A 459 -5.39 -11.75 6.89
CA PRO A 459 -4.49 -10.93 7.71
C PRO A 459 -3.23 -11.71 8.07
N PHE A 460 -2.12 -11.46 7.37
CA PHE A 460 -0.81 -12.03 7.70
C PHE A 460 -0.30 -11.49 9.05
N SER A 461 -0.41 -12.30 10.10
CA SER A 461 -0.16 -11.90 11.48
C SER A 461 1.27 -12.23 11.94
N LEU A 462 1.61 -11.79 13.16
CA LEU A 462 2.86 -12.15 13.81
C LEU A 462 3.00 -13.68 14.01
N ARG A 463 1.89 -14.43 14.07
CA ARG A 463 1.93 -15.89 14.20
C ARG A 463 2.57 -16.55 12.99
N GLU A 464 2.18 -16.13 11.79
CA GLU A 464 2.74 -16.63 10.53
C GLU A 464 4.22 -16.23 10.42
N LEU A 465 4.57 -15.00 10.81
CA LEU A 465 5.97 -14.56 10.83
C LEU A 465 6.83 -15.35 11.83
N ILE A 466 6.29 -15.68 13.01
CA ILE A 466 6.96 -16.59 13.97
C ILE A 466 7.14 -17.98 13.36
N ALA A 467 6.19 -18.49 12.58
CA ALA A 467 6.33 -19.78 11.90
C ALA A 467 7.46 -19.76 10.88
N VAL A 468 7.58 -18.68 10.08
CA VAL A 468 8.70 -18.46 9.14
C VAL A 468 10.03 -18.44 9.89
N VAL A 469 10.14 -17.62 10.94
CA VAL A 469 11.37 -17.48 11.73
C VAL A 469 11.77 -18.81 12.39
N LYS A 470 10.82 -19.56 12.96
CA LYS A 470 11.08 -20.89 13.53
C LYS A 470 11.56 -21.87 12.47
N HIS A 471 10.95 -21.87 11.29
CA HIS A 471 11.36 -22.72 10.19
C HIS A 471 12.77 -22.37 9.73
N MET A 472 13.09 -21.09 9.52
CA MET A 472 14.44 -20.66 9.12
C MET A 472 15.50 -20.97 10.19
N ALA A 473 15.16 -20.85 11.48
CA ALA A 473 16.07 -21.19 12.57
C ALA A 473 16.31 -22.71 12.69
N ALA A 474 15.31 -23.53 12.38
CA ALA A 474 15.42 -25.00 12.40
C ALA A 474 16.04 -25.58 11.12
N PHE A 475 15.76 -24.97 9.97
CA PHE A 475 16.15 -25.43 8.63
C PHE A 475 16.87 -24.31 7.85
N PRO A 476 18.11 -23.93 8.26
CA PRO A 476 18.84 -22.84 7.63
C PRO A 476 19.22 -23.10 6.15
N HIS A 477 19.04 -24.33 5.66
CA HIS A 477 19.30 -24.73 4.27
C HIS A 477 18.09 -24.62 3.34
N ASP A 478 16.85 -24.52 3.86
CA ASP A 478 15.64 -24.42 3.05
C ASP A 478 15.51 -23.01 2.42
N GLY A 479 16.14 -22.01 3.05
CA GLY A 479 16.15 -20.64 2.53
C GLY A 479 14.84 -19.88 2.79
N ILE A 480 14.89 -18.56 2.56
CA ILE A 480 13.80 -17.65 2.94
C ILE A 480 12.53 -17.85 2.09
N TYR A 481 12.67 -18.15 0.80
CA TYR A 481 11.53 -18.31 -0.10
C TYR A 481 10.73 -19.57 0.21
N ASP A 482 11.37 -20.69 0.56
CA ASP A 482 10.66 -21.91 0.92
C ASP A 482 9.95 -21.78 2.27
N ALA A 483 10.62 -21.13 3.24
CA ALA A 483 10.01 -20.78 4.52
C ALA A 483 8.74 -19.92 4.36
N LEU A 484 8.81 -18.92 3.48
CA LEU A 484 7.69 -18.03 3.15
C LEU A 484 6.60 -18.76 2.34
N ASN A 485 6.98 -19.57 1.35
CA ASN A 485 6.04 -20.34 0.53
C ASN A 485 5.17 -21.26 1.39
N ASN A 486 5.73 -21.88 2.44
CA ASN A 486 4.93 -22.69 3.36
C ASN A 486 3.79 -21.93 4.04
N VAL A 487 3.93 -20.61 4.22
CA VAL A 487 2.88 -19.73 4.73
C VAL A 487 1.91 -19.30 3.61
N PHE A 488 2.44 -18.87 2.46
CA PHE A 488 1.62 -18.34 1.35
C PHE A 488 0.95 -19.41 0.49
N ASN A 489 1.29 -20.69 0.67
CA ASN A 489 0.76 -21.80 -0.13
C ASN A 489 -0.77 -21.95 -0.02
N PHE A 490 -1.39 -21.49 1.07
CA PHE A 490 -2.85 -21.47 1.19
C PHE A 490 -3.50 -20.53 0.16
N ASP A 491 -2.84 -19.42 -0.17
CA ASP A 491 -3.27 -18.44 -1.16
C ASP A 491 -2.66 -18.67 -2.54
N ALA A 492 -1.97 -19.80 -2.76
CA ALA A 492 -1.28 -20.10 -4.02
C ALA A 492 -2.20 -20.09 -5.25
N ARG A 493 -3.52 -20.18 -5.05
CA ARG A 493 -4.53 -20.16 -6.11
C ARG A 493 -5.09 -18.75 -6.41
N ASN A 494 -4.77 -17.75 -5.60
CA ASN A 494 -5.18 -16.37 -5.81
C ASN A 494 -4.00 -15.54 -6.35
N GLU A 495 -3.87 -15.44 -7.68
CA GLU A 495 -2.76 -14.74 -8.33
C GLU A 495 -2.69 -13.25 -7.95
N ASN A 496 -3.78 -12.58 -7.59
CA ASN A 496 -3.73 -11.17 -7.19
C ASN A 496 -3.13 -11.02 -5.80
N THR A 497 -3.53 -11.90 -4.86
CA THR A 497 -2.86 -12.01 -3.56
C THR A 497 -1.37 -12.33 -3.75
N LEU A 498 -1.04 -13.31 -4.60
CA LEU A 498 0.35 -13.66 -4.86
C LEU A 498 1.14 -12.53 -5.54
N HIS A 499 0.53 -11.76 -6.44
CA HIS A 499 1.19 -10.64 -7.11
C HIS A 499 1.57 -9.56 -6.09
N LEU A 500 0.62 -9.16 -5.25
CA LEU A 500 0.87 -8.22 -4.16
C LEU A 500 1.91 -8.74 -3.17
N VAL A 501 1.79 -10.01 -2.75
CA VAL A 501 2.78 -10.66 -1.88
C VAL A 501 4.16 -10.65 -2.53
N ARG A 502 4.29 -11.05 -3.80
CA ARG A 502 5.56 -11.04 -4.54
C ARG A 502 6.14 -9.63 -4.64
N GLN A 503 5.33 -8.60 -4.91
CA GLN A 503 5.76 -7.21 -4.96
C GLN A 503 6.32 -6.75 -3.61
N VAL A 504 5.59 -7.03 -2.52
CA VAL A 504 6.03 -6.70 -1.14
C VAL A 504 7.33 -7.47 -0.80
N MET A 505 7.42 -8.75 -1.13
CA MET A 505 8.62 -9.54 -0.88
C MET A 505 9.82 -9.04 -1.70
N HIS A 506 9.60 -8.66 -2.97
CA HIS A 506 10.64 -8.08 -3.81
C HIS A 506 11.14 -6.76 -3.20
N LEU A 507 10.23 -5.85 -2.83
CA LEU A 507 10.59 -4.56 -2.25
C LEU A 507 11.47 -4.69 -0.99
N HIS A 508 11.10 -5.59 -0.08
CA HIS A 508 11.74 -5.66 1.24
C HIS A 508 12.92 -6.64 1.32
N LEU A 509 12.91 -7.74 0.56
CA LEU A 509 13.88 -8.84 0.69
C LEU A 509 14.90 -8.90 -0.45
N HIS A 510 14.60 -8.35 -1.64
CA HIS A 510 15.51 -8.40 -2.80
C HIS A 510 16.94 -7.90 -2.52
N PRO A 511 17.16 -6.80 -1.75
CA PRO A 511 18.52 -6.31 -1.47
C PRO A 511 19.42 -7.33 -0.74
N LEU A 512 18.87 -8.19 0.11
CA LEU A 512 19.65 -9.24 0.79
C LEU A 512 20.00 -10.41 -0.14
N VAL A 513 19.14 -10.68 -1.12
CA VAL A 513 19.37 -11.71 -2.13
C VAL A 513 20.48 -11.29 -3.09
N SER A 514 20.48 -10.01 -3.51
CA SER A 514 21.50 -9.45 -4.40
C SER A 514 22.85 -9.21 -3.71
N ALA A 515 22.86 -8.82 -2.42
CA ALA A 515 24.08 -8.54 -1.65
C ALA A 515 24.95 -9.77 -1.30
N GLY A 516 24.68 -10.94 -1.89
CA GLY A 516 25.57 -12.10 -1.82
C GLY A 516 25.59 -12.86 -0.50
N GLY A 517 24.99 -12.33 0.57
CA GLY A 517 24.92 -12.97 1.90
C GLY A 517 24.21 -14.33 1.91
N MET A 518 23.46 -14.66 0.85
CA MET A 518 22.73 -15.92 0.70
C MET A 518 23.18 -16.76 -0.51
N ARG A 519 24.38 -16.52 -1.06
CA ARG A 519 24.96 -17.26 -2.22
C ARG A 519 25.02 -18.80 -2.09
N ARG A 520 24.67 -19.39 -0.95
CA ARG A 520 24.54 -20.86 -0.79
C ARG A 520 23.16 -21.44 -1.14
N LEU A 521 22.19 -20.62 -1.52
CA LEU A 521 20.80 -21.03 -1.73
C LEU A 521 20.37 -20.87 -3.20
N LEU A 522 21.15 -21.43 -4.13
CA LEU A 522 20.67 -21.66 -5.49
C LEU A 522 19.67 -22.83 -5.49
N PRO A 523 18.59 -22.78 -6.30
CA PRO A 523 17.61 -23.85 -6.37
C PRO A 523 18.27 -25.12 -6.91
N LEU A 524 18.59 -26.05 -6.02
CA LEU A 524 19.18 -27.33 -6.39
C LEU A 524 18.09 -28.20 -7.04
N ARG A 525 18.17 -28.35 -8.36
CA ARG A 525 17.57 -29.50 -9.06
C ARG A 525 18.10 -30.78 -8.39
N ALA A 526 17.20 -31.58 -7.83
CA ALA A 526 17.56 -32.81 -7.15
C ALA A 526 18.47 -33.69 -8.03
N GLY A 527 19.62 -34.11 -7.49
CA GLY A 527 20.27 -35.35 -7.94
C GLY A 527 21.71 -35.34 -8.45
N GLN A 528 22.56 -34.32 -8.24
CA GLN A 528 24.00 -34.47 -8.55
C GLN A 528 24.94 -33.91 -7.49
N SER A 529 25.80 -34.81 -6.98
CA SER A 529 26.93 -34.51 -6.09
C SER A 529 28.18 -34.20 -6.93
N LEU A 530 28.71 -32.98 -6.80
CA LEU A 530 29.94 -32.54 -7.47
C LEU A 530 31.13 -32.53 -6.50
N PRO A 531 32.27 -33.16 -6.82
CA PRO A 531 33.43 -33.22 -5.93
C PRO A 531 34.32 -31.98 -6.06
N LEU A 532 34.70 -31.42 -4.90
CA LEU A 532 35.61 -30.29 -4.77
C LEU A 532 37.04 -30.69 -5.12
N HIS A 533 37.55 -30.22 -6.27
CA HIS A 533 38.97 -30.30 -6.58
C HIS A 533 39.64 -28.97 -6.19
N VAL A 534 40.37 -28.98 -5.07
CA VAL A 534 41.23 -27.86 -4.67
C VAL A 534 42.54 -27.99 -5.45
N SER A 535 42.81 -27.05 -6.34
CA SER A 535 44.07 -26.96 -7.09
C SER A 535 45.03 -26.03 -6.33
N PRO A 536 46.12 -26.53 -5.73
CA PRO A 536 47.12 -25.70 -5.06
C PRO A 536 48.26 -25.41 -6.03
N GLN A 537 48.08 -24.51 -7.01
CA GLN A 537 49.19 -23.88 -7.71
C GLN A 537 48.89 -22.41 -8.01
N SER A 538 49.74 -21.53 -7.48
CA SER A 538 49.73 -20.09 -7.72
C SER A 538 50.20 -19.80 -9.14
N LEU A 539 49.28 -19.39 -10.00
CA LEU A 539 49.57 -18.97 -11.38
C LEU A 539 50.35 -17.64 -11.39
N GLN A 540 51.63 -17.70 -11.77
CA GLN A 540 52.41 -16.53 -12.15
C GLN A 540 52.06 -16.12 -13.58
N VAL A 541 51.48 -14.93 -13.74
CA VAL A 541 51.11 -14.37 -15.05
C VAL A 541 52.29 -13.55 -15.61
N PRO A 542 52.82 -13.86 -16.81
CA PRO A 542 53.96 -13.13 -17.38
C PRO A 542 53.53 -11.77 -17.94
N ALA A 543 54.36 -10.75 -17.68
CA ALA A 543 54.21 -9.41 -18.24
C ALA A 543 54.44 -9.42 -19.76
N THR A 544 53.38 -9.26 -20.55
CA THR A 544 53.45 -9.17 -22.00
C THR A 544 53.75 -7.73 -22.44
N ALA A 545 54.82 -7.59 -23.23
CA ALA A 545 55.35 -6.34 -23.75
C ALA A 545 54.43 -5.67 -24.79
N SER A 546 54.52 -4.33 -24.84
CA SER A 546 53.79 -3.42 -25.73
C SER A 546 53.92 -3.79 -27.21
N SER A 547 52.81 -4.16 -27.84
CA SER A 547 52.68 -4.27 -29.29
C SER A 547 52.42 -2.90 -29.92
N LYS A 548 53.24 -2.53 -30.90
CA LYS A 548 53.07 -1.31 -31.73
C LYS A 548 51.88 -1.50 -32.68
N LEU A 549 50.93 -0.56 -32.67
CA LEU A 549 49.75 -0.55 -33.54
C LEU A 549 50.11 -0.33 -35.02
N SER A 550 49.50 -1.13 -35.91
CA SER A 550 49.51 -0.98 -37.36
C SER A 550 48.42 0.00 -37.83
N THR A 551 48.76 0.92 -38.73
CA THR A 551 47.94 2.05 -39.20
C THR A 551 46.93 1.71 -40.31
N THR A 552 46.23 0.58 -40.23
CA THR A 552 45.09 0.30 -41.13
C THR A 552 43.94 -0.33 -40.34
N PRO A 553 42.75 0.30 -40.25
CA PRO A 553 41.66 -0.19 -39.42
C PRO A 553 40.98 -1.39 -40.10
N SER A 554 41.16 -2.58 -39.55
CA SER A 554 40.29 -3.72 -39.84
C SER A 554 38.95 -3.51 -39.09
N VAL A 555 37.86 -3.33 -39.85
CA VAL A 555 36.54 -2.83 -39.40
C VAL A 555 35.72 -3.84 -38.55
N SER A 556 36.33 -4.70 -37.71
CA SER A 556 35.55 -5.68 -36.93
C SER A 556 35.86 -5.80 -35.44
N ASP A 557 37.08 -5.48 -34.99
CA ASP A 557 37.51 -5.89 -33.65
C ASP A 557 37.67 -4.67 -32.73
N ALA A 558 36.93 -4.68 -31.62
CA ALA A 558 37.07 -3.67 -30.57
C ALA A 558 38.51 -3.72 -29.99
N THR A 559 39.18 -2.58 -29.96
CA THR A 559 40.56 -2.46 -29.51
C THR A 559 40.59 -2.38 -27.99
N LEU A 560 41.28 -3.29 -27.32
CA LEU A 560 41.52 -3.20 -25.86
C LEU A 560 42.41 -2.00 -25.55
N LEU A 561 42.00 -1.19 -24.58
CA LEU A 561 42.71 0.01 -24.16
C LEU A 561 43.49 -0.23 -22.86
N PRO A 562 44.62 0.46 -22.66
CA PRO A 562 45.32 0.45 -21.38
C PRO A 562 44.46 1.16 -20.33
N VAL A 563 44.23 0.46 -19.21
CA VAL A 563 43.53 0.98 -18.03
C VAL A 563 44.47 0.90 -16.84
N ARG A 564 44.59 1.99 -16.10
CA ARG A 564 45.34 2.05 -14.83
C ARG A 564 44.46 2.56 -13.71
N PHE A 565 44.60 2.01 -12.51
CA PHE A 565 44.01 2.59 -11.32
C PHE A 565 44.83 3.80 -10.86
N LEU A 566 44.16 4.85 -10.42
CA LEU A 566 44.80 6.02 -9.83
C LEU A 566 45.06 5.81 -8.35
N THR A 567 46.30 6.03 -7.94
CA THR A 567 46.71 6.04 -6.54
C THR A 567 46.41 7.39 -5.89
N ASP A 568 46.39 7.46 -4.57
CA ASP A 568 46.26 8.74 -3.85
C ASP A 568 47.40 9.72 -4.17
N ALA A 569 48.59 9.20 -4.48
CA ALA A 569 49.73 10.01 -4.91
C ALA A 569 49.50 10.67 -6.28
N ASP A 570 48.77 10.02 -7.18
CA ASP A 570 48.44 10.59 -8.50
C ASP A 570 47.42 11.74 -8.41
N CYS A 571 46.67 11.82 -7.30
CA CYS A 571 45.57 12.77 -7.07
C CYS A 571 45.83 13.70 -5.87
N ASP A 572 47.11 13.97 -5.58
CA ASP A 572 47.65 14.80 -4.49
C ASP A 572 47.43 14.30 -3.05
N LYS A 573 46.23 13.85 -2.65
CA LYS A 573 45.91 13.48 -1.26
C LYS A 573 44.81 12.40 -1.15
N PRO A 574 44.82 11.58 -0.07
CA PRO A 574 43.69 10.70 0.27
C PRO A 574 42.44 11.52 0.58
N TYR A 575 41.26 10.93 0.33
CA TYR A 575 39.98 11.57 0.62
C TYR A 575 39.80 11.72 2.13
N ILE A 576 39.85 12.95 2.62
CA ILE A 576 39.55 13.27 4.02
C ILE A 576 38.33 14.17 4.00
N ALA A 577 37.28 13.76 4.71
CA ALA A 577 36.12 14.60 4.88
C ALA A 577 36.47 15.87 5.63
N GLN A 578 35.93 16.97 5.12
CA GLN A 578 36.20 18.29 5.63
C GLN A 578 34.90 18.92 6.12
N SER A 579 34.96 19.57 7.27
CA SER A 579 33.81 20.28 7.82
C SER A 579 33.65 21.65 7.15
N VAL A 580 32.45 21.97 6.65
CA VAL A 580 32.09 23.30 6.13
C VAL A 580 31.14 24.00 7.10
N PRO A 581 31.10 25.35 7.09
CA PRO A 581 30.04 26.11 7.75
C PRO A 581 28.67 25.71 7.20
N THR A 582 27.74 25.39 8.09
CA THR A 582 26.37 25.02 7.75
C THR A 582 25.41 25.69 8.71
N TRP A 583 24.34 26.27 8.17
CA TRP A 583 23.27 26.87 8.96
C TRP A 583 21.92 26.57 8.33
N CYS A 584 20.84 26.73 9.10
CA CYS A 584 19.48 26.58 8.61
C CYS A 584 18.71 27.89 8.70
N GLU A 585 17.87 28.16 7.72
CA GLU A 585 16.91 29.27 7.74
C GLU A 585 15.50 28.71 7.55
N GLN A 586 14.51 29.30 8.22
CA GLN A 586 13.10 28.90 8.11
C GLN A 586 12.33 30.01 7.40
N TYR A 587 11.68 29.65 6.30
CA TYR A 587 10.85 30.55 5.50
C TYR A 587 9.38 30.16 5.65
N LYS A 588 8.47 31.11 5.45
CA LYS A 588 7.03 30.82 5.51
C LYS A 588 6.60 30.09 4.24
N GLU A 589 5.68 29.14 4.35
CA GLU A 589 5.17 28.42 3.17
C GLU A 589 4.60 29.36 2.10
N SER A 590 3.97 30.48 2.51
CA SER A 590 3.47 31.52 1.61
C SER A 590 4.55 32.20 0.77
N GLU A 591 5.81 32.17 1.20
CA GLU A 591 6.94 32.79 0.47
C GLU A 591 7.41 31.90 -0.69
N PHE A 592 7.10 30.61 -0.66
CA PHE A 592 7.31 29.67 -1.77
C PHE A 592 6.11 29.60 -2.73
N ALA A 593 5.00 30.27 -2.41
CA ALA A 593 3.74 30.16 -3.14
C ALA A 593 3.95 30.34 -4.65
N ALA A 594 3.58 29.31 -5.41
CA ALA A 594 3.71 29.28 -6.85
C ALA A 594 2.63 30.16 -7.50
N VAL A 595 3.02 30.98 -8.48
CA VAL A 595 2.05 31.59 -9.40
C VAL A 595 1.73 30.53 -10.45
N VAL A 596 0.48 30.05 -10.48
CA VAL A 596 0.01 29.20 -11.59
C VAL A 596 0.08 30.05 -12.86
N PRO A 597 0.86 29.67 -13.89
CA PRO A 597 0.92 30.46 -15.11
C PRO A 597 -0.44 30.45 -15.81
N ASN A 598 -1.06 31.63 -15.97
CA ASN A 598 -2.40 31.87 -16.54
C ASN A 598 -2.49 31.66 -18.07
N VAL A 599 -1.76 30.71 -18.65
CA VAL A 599 -1.78 30.51 -20.11
C VAL A 599 -2.76 29.40 -20.46
N GLU A 600 -3.85 29.76 -21.15
CA GLU A 600 -4.71 28.81 -21.86
C GLU A 600 -3.87 28.13 -22.96
N SER A 601 -3.35 26.93 -22.69
CA SER A 601 -2.57 26.16 -23.66
C SER A 601 -3.27 24.86 -24.05
N GLU A 602 -3.48 24.67 -25.35
CA GLU A 602 -4.08 23.49 -25.96
C GLU A 602 -3.10 22.28 -25.95
N GLY A 603 -2.91 21.61 -24.80
CA GLY A 603 -2.13 20.36 -24.77
C GLY A 603 -1.81 19.78 -23.38
N PHE A 604 -1.68 18.46 -23.29
CA PHE A 604 -1.49 17.64 -22.07
C PHE A 604 -0.12 17.79 -21.35
N THR A 605 0.62 18.88 -21.53
CA THR A 605 2.06 19.01 -21.19
C THR A 605 2.37 20.35 -20.53
N GLU A 606 1.92 20.51 -19.28
CA GLU A 606 2.03 21.75 -18.51
C GLU A 606 3.17 21.72 -17.48
N TRP A 607 3.75 22.89 -17.20
CA TRP A 607 4.60 23.12 -16.04
C TRP A 607 3.74 23.01 -14.77
N LEU A 608 4.06 22.05 -13.89
CA LEU A 608 3.25 21.71 -12.72
C LEU A 608 3.18 22.82 -11.68
N ALA A 609 4.28 23.56 -11.54
CA ALA A 609 4.41 24.64 -10.56
C ALA A 609 5.54 25.59 -10.93
N ALA A 610 5.40 26.84 -10.51
CA ALA A 610 6.45 27.85 -10.55
C ALA A 610 6.79 28.35 -9.13
N PRO A 611 7.38 27.51 -8.26
CA PRO A 611 7.65 27.89 -6.88
C PRO A 611 8.71 29.01 -6.83
N ASN A 612 8.50 29.97 -5.94
CA ASN A 612 9.53 30.97 -5.64
C ASN A 612 10.66 30.35 -4.82
N ILE A 613 11.88 30.87 -4.98
CA ILE A 613 13.05 30.50 -4.19
C ILE A 613 13.44 31.70 -3.31
N PRO A 614 12.78 31.90 -2.16
CA PRO A 614 12.77 33.18 -1.45
C PRO A 614 14.11 33.57 -0.81
N PHE A 615 15.06 32.65 -0.69
CA PHE A 615 16.39 32.90 -0.15
C PHE A 615 17.40 33.45 -1.18
N LEU A 616 17.06 33.43 -2.47
CA LEU A 616 17.87 34.05 -3.52
C LEU A 616 17.61 35.56 -3.52
N ARG A 617 18.69 36.34 -3.49
CA ARG A 617 18.69 37.81 -3.48
C ARG A 617 18.89 38.32 -4.90
N SER A 618 18.47 39.56 -5.16
CA SER A 618 18.79 40.26 -6.41
C SER A 618 20.32 40.38 -6.54
N GLY A 619 20.87 39.79 -7.61
CA GLY A 619 22.32 39.70 -7.86
C GLY A 619 22.93 38.32 -7.55
N ASP A 620 22.22 37.42 -6.87
CA ASP A 620 22.66 36.02 -6.75
C ASP A 620 22.58 35.34 -8.12
N VAL A 621 23.64 34.61 -8.48
CA VAL A 621 23.72 33.87 -9.75
C VAL A 621 23.66 32.38 -9.44
N VAL A 622 22.57 31.72 -9.84
CA VAL A 622 22.45 30.26 -9.69
C VAL A 622 23.35 29.59 -10.72
N LEU A 623 24.24 28.73 -10.23
CA LEU A 623 25.21 27.96 -11.02
C LEU A 623 24.66 26.58 -11.39
N GLY A 624 23.82 26.00 -10.53
CA GLY A 624 23.23 24.68 -10.76
C GLY A 624 22.01 24.42 -9.89
N ILE A 625 21.11 23.59 -10.38
CA ILE A 625 19.89 23.20 -9.69
C ILE A 625 19.60 21.73 -9.97
N THR A 626 19.21 20.94 -8.95
CA THR A 626 18.91 19.53 -9.15
C THR A 626 17.92 19.01 -8.10
N PRO A 627 16.94 18.17 -8.47
CA PRO A 627 16.07 17.51 -7.50
C PRO A 627 16.83 16.42 -6.73
N VAL A 628 16.75 16.43 -5.40
CA VAL A 628 17.46 15.49 -4.52
C VAL A 628 16.57 14.31 -4.17
N GLU A 629 15.36 14.58 -3.67
CA GLU A 629 14.31 13.59 -3.45
C GLU A 629 13.04 13.99 -4.20
N THR A 630 12.42 12.99 -4.80
CA THR A 630 11.17 13.14 -5.55
C THR A 630 10.28 11.95 -5.23
N ASP A 631 8.99 12.20 -5.06
CA ASP A 631 8.00 11.16 -4.87
C ASP A 631 7.88 10.34 -6.17
N VAL A 632 8.20 9.05 -6.13
CA VAL A 632 8.22 8.18 -7.31
C VAL A 632 6.80 7.95 -7.85
N ASP A 633 5.80 7.95 -6.98
CA ASP A 633 4.40 7.69 -7.35
C ASP A 633 3.70 8.95 -7.86
N MET A 634 4.01 10.11 -7.27
CA MET A 634 3.35 11.39 -7.57
C MET A 634 4.16 12.34 -8.44
N GLY A 635 5.46 12.11 -8.61
CA GLY A 635 6.37 12.97 -9.38
C GLY A 635 6.60 14.33 -8.71
N ALA A 636 6.29 14.42 -7.42
CA ALA A 636 6.40 15.66 -6.67
C ALA A 636 7.82 15.88 -6.16
N LEU A 637 8.32 17.10 -6.28
CA LEU A 637 9.60 17.53 -5.71
C LEU A 637 9.51 17.54 -4.18
N ILE A 638 10.28 16.68 -3.49
CA ILE A 638 10.33 16.61 -2.03
C ILE A 638 11.46 17.50 -1.51
N THR A 639 12.66 17.35 -2.07
CA THR A 639 13.82 18.20 -1.76
C THR A 639 14.57 18.64 -3.02
N LEU A 640 15.11 19.85 -2.98
CA LEU A 640 15.79 20.54 -4.07
C LEU A 640 17.17 21.03 -3.60
N ALA A 641 18.20 20.83 -4.41
CA ALA A 641 19.51 21.42 -4.19
C ALA A 641 19.74 22.59 -5.17
N VAL A 642 20.22 23.72 -4.65
CA VAL A 642 20.51 24.94 -5.41
C VAL A 642 21.92 25.41 -5.09
N LEU A 643 22.80 25.43 -6.10
CA LEU A 643 24.17 25.93 -6.01
C LEU A 643 24.21 27.33 -6.62
N PHE A 644 24.67 28.33 -5.87
CA PHE A 644 24.65 29.72 -6.33
C PHE A 644 25.85 30.53 -5.81
N LEU A 645 26.17 31.58 -6.56
CA LEU A 645 27.20 32.57 -6.26
C LEU A 645 26.53 33.81 -5.64
N ARG A 646 27.07 34.27 -4.52
CA ARG A 646 26.63 35.50 -3.83
C ARG A 646 27.82 36.45 -3.66
N GLU A 647 27.66 37.70 -4.09
CA GLU A 647 28.62 38.78 -3.83
C GLU A 647 28.25 39.53 -2.55
N GLU A 648 29.16 39.56 -1.56
CA GLU A 648 29.00 40.32 -0.32
C GLU A 648 30.09 41.39 -0.17
N ALA A 649 29.70 42.57 0.31
CA ALA A 649 30.64 43.64 0.63
C ALA A 649 31.36 43.33 1.96
N THR A 650 32.70 43.40 1.98
CA THR A 650 33.46 43.28 3.23
C THR A 650 33.34 44.57 4.04
N ASN A 651 32.89 44.49 5.29
CA ASN A 651 32.86 45.61 6.23
C ASN A 651 34.25 45.94 6.82
N ASP A 652 35.31 45.90 6.01
CA ASP A 652 36.62 46.40 6.42
C ASP A 652 36.65 47.92 6.25
N THR A 653 36.36 48.63 7.35
CA THR A 653 36.35 50.10 7.43
C THR A 653 37.76 50.73 7.38
N SER A 654 38.80 49.99 7.00
CA SER A 654 40.19 50.47 7.09
C SER A 654 40.92 50.71 5.76
N ASN A 655 40.35 50.43 4.59
CA ASN A 655 40.95 50.84 3.31
C ASN A 655 39.90 51.02 2.20
N ASN A 656 39.97 52.14 1.47
CA ASN A 656 39.02 52.56 0.41
C ASN A 656 38.98 51.67 -0.85
N ASN A 657 39.48 50.43 -0.80
CA ASN A 657 39.25 49.43 -1.81
C ASN A 657 38.19 48.46 -1.28
N SER A 658 36.92 48.65 -1.67
CA SER A 658 35.85 47.71 -1.35
C SER A 658 36.09 46.37 -2.07
N SER A 659 36.84 45.46 -1.45
CA SER A 659 36.95 44.08 -1.91
C SER A 659 35.60 43.40 -1.71
N ARG A 660 34.92 43.02 -2.79
CA ARG A 660 33.73 42.16 -2.68
C ARG A 660 34.18 40.71 -2.62
N ILE A 661 33.70 39.96 -1.63
CA ILE A 661 33.95 38.52 -1.55
C ILE A 661 32.83 37.81 -2.30
N LYS A 662 33.22 36.89 -3.19
CA LYS A 662 32.32 35.96 -3.86
C LYS A 662 32.22 34.68 -3.04
N ARG A 663 31.01 34.34 -2.58
CA ARG A 663 30.72 33.09 -1.86
C ARG A 663 30.01 32.10 -2.77
N ILE A 664 30.41 30.83 -2.69
CA ILE A 664 29.72 29.73 -3.37
C ILE A 664 28.95 28.94 -2.32
N LEU A 665 27.63 29.00 -2.40
CA LEU A 665 26.71 28.42 -1.42
C LEU A 665 25.87 27.31 -2.06
N LEU A 666 25.67 26.24 -1.32
CA LEU A 666 24.70 25.19 -1.66
C LEU A 666 23.54 25.24 -0.66
N ALA A 667 22.31 25.38 -1.16
CA ALA A 667 21.10 25.31 -0.37
C ALA A 667 20.35 24.00 -0.64
N ILE A 668 19.95 23.29 0.41
CA ILE A 668 19.02 22.16 0.37
C ILE A 668 17.67 22.63 0.88
N VAL A 669 16.65 22.51 0.06
CA VAL A 669 15.34 23.13 0.24
C VAL A 669 14.27 22.04 0.27
N ALA A 670 13.34 22.11 1.22
CA ALA A 670 12.09 21.33 1.20
C ALA A 670 10.91 22.24 0.80
N PRO A 671 10.67 22.47 -0.51
CA PRO A 671 9.60 23.36 -0.95
C PRO A 671 8.22 22.77 -0.60
N PRO A 672 7.27 23.59 -0.12
CA PRO A 672 5.88 23.17 0.00
C PRO A 672 5.31 22.93 -1.41
N SER A 673 4.82 21.72 -1.68
CA SER A 673 4.29 21.39 -3.00
C SER A 673 2.77 21.60 -3.05
N VAL A 674 2.22 22.01 -4.19
CA VAL A 674 0.76 22.12 -4.37
C VAL A 674 0.06 20.76 -4.22
N ALA A 675 0.77 19.65 -4.49
CA ALA A 675 0.26 18.29 -4.25
C ALA A 675 0.03 17.96 -2.76
N SER A 676 0.53 18.78 -1.83
CA SER A 676 0.37 18.59 -0.37
C SER A 676 -1.05 18.91 0.12
N PHE A 677 -1.88 19.61 -0.64
CA PHE A 677 -3.24 19.97 -0.18
C PHE A 677 -4.25 18.82 -0.25
N GLY A 678 -3.92 17.68 -0.88
CA GLY A 678 -4.89 16.62 -1.16
C GLY A 678 -4.80 15.37 -0.28
N MET A 679 -3.62 14.79 -0.06
CA MET A 679 -3.52 13.44 0.53
C MET A 679 -2.31 13.30 1.46
N VAL A 680 -2.58 12.87 2.70
CA VAL A 680 -1.59 12.66 3.77
C VAL A 680 -0.78 11.39 3.50
N THR A 681 0.20 11.44 2.61
CA THR A 681 1.29 10.45 2.57
C THR A 681 2.48 11.00 3.35
N MET A 682 2.94 10.23 4.36
CA MET A 682 4.02 10.64 5.26
C MET A 682 5.32 10.92 4.48
N ARG A 683 5.67 12.20 4.32
CA ARG A 683 6.97 12.62 3.80
C ARG A 683 8.07 12.28 4.80
N ARG A 684 9.08 11.52 4.39
CA ARG A 684 10.33 11.32 5.14
C ARG A 684 11.43 12.26 4.60
N SER A 685 11.22 13.58 4.61
CA SER A 685 12.34 14.52 4.45
C SER A 685 12.98 14.79 5.81
N HIS A 686 14.31 14.90 5.86
CA HIS A 686 15.03 15.27 7.09
C HIS A 686 14.88 16.77 7.44
N LEU A 687 14.45 17.59 6.47
CA LEU A 687 14.10 19.01 6.64
C LEU A 687 12.57 19.16 6.74
N SER A 688 12.09 20.03 7.64
CA SER A 688 10.68 20.42 7.68
C SER A 688 10.32 21.33 6.50
N LEU A 689 9.03 21.41 6.14
CA LEU A 689 8.55 22.30 5.07
C LEU A 689 8.98 23.75 5.32
N GLY A 690 9.51 24.39 4.27
CA GLY A 690 10.02 25.76 4.34
C GLY A 690 11.40 25.92 5.02
N GLN A 691 11.97 24.85 5.56
CA GLN A 691 13.33 24.85 6.10
C GLN A 691 14.35 24.71 4.97
N ILE A 692 15.39 25.53 5.00
CA ILE A 692 16.51 25.50 4.07
C ILE A 692 17.80 25.30 4.86
N GLN A 693 18.66 24.41 4.39
CA GLN A 693 19.98 24.19 4.95
C GLN A 693 21.05 24.65 3.96
N PHE A 694 21.95 25.52 4.40
CA PHE A 694 23.01 26.10 3.58
C PHE A 694 24.38 25.50 3.91
N PHE A 695 25.21 25.31 2.90
CA PHE A 695 26.60 24.89 3.02
C PHE A 695 27.51 25.90 2.32
N ASP A 696 28.50 26.44 3.04
CA ASP A 696 29.50 27.31 2.44
C ASP A 696 30.64 26.50 1.81
N LEU A 697 30.67 26.48 0.48
CA LEU A 697 31.65 25.74 -0.31
C LEU A 697 32.78 26.63 -0.84
N THR A 698 32.80 27.92 -0.48
CA THR A 698 33.72 28.94 -1.04
C THR A 698 35.18 28.52 -0.97
N ARG A 699 35.58 27.86 0.14
CA ARG A 699 36.97 27.40 0.34
C ARG A 699 37.47 26.38 -0.69
N PHE A 700 36.57 25.66 -1.36
CA PHE A 700 36.93 24.64 -2.35
C PHE A 700 37.13 25.23 -3.74
N PHE A 701 36.71 26.49 -3.95
CA PHE A 701 36.77 27.19 -5.23
C PHE A 701 37.43 28.58 -5.11
N PRO A 702 38.65 28.69 -4.54
CA PRO A 702 39.34 29.98 -4.40
C PRO A 702 39.81 30.50 -5.77
N ALA A 703 39.33 31.68 -6.15
CA ALA A 703 39.80 32.49 -7.30
C ALA A 703 39.53 31.96 -8.72
N ALA A 704 38.38 31.30 -8.97
CA ALA A 704 37.90 31.20 -10.35
C ALA A 704 37.37 32.58 -10.79
N ASP A 705 37.89 33.12 -11.88
CA ASP A 705 37.35 34.26 -12.64
C ASP A 705 35.96 33.88 -13.21
N LEU A 706 34.98 33.64 -12.34
CA LEU A 706 33.57 33.43 -12.70
C LEU A 706 32.92 34.73 -13.24
N SER A 707 33.71 35.79 -13.50
CA SER A 707 33.24 37.04 -14.12
C SER A 707 32.94 36.89 -15.60
N SER A 708 33.49 35.88 -16.29
CA SER A 708 33.05 35.59 -17.66
C SER A 708 31.74 34.81 -17.59
N SER A 709 30.69 35.33 -18.23
CA SER A 709 29.37 34.69 -18.42
C SER A 709 29.40 33.34 -19.18
N SER A 710 30.58 32.74 -19.37
CA SER A 710 30.72 31.40 -19.92
C SER A 710 30.32 30.37 -18.85
N SER A 711 29.10 29.87 -18.94
CA SER A 711 28.56 28.78 -18.11
C SER A 711 29.43 27.51 -18.14
N ALA A 712 30.29 27.36 -19.14
CA ALA A 712 31.10 26.16 -19.36
C ALA A 712 32.22 25.95 -18.33
N LEU A 713 32.59 26.99 -17.56
CA LEU A 713 33.63 26.90 -16.51
C LEU A 713 33.03 26.75 -15.09
N ALA A 714 31.70 26.80 -14.93
CA ALA A 714 31.07 26.72 -13.62
C ALA A 714 31.01 25.28 -13.09
N PRO A 715 31.09 25.07 -11.76
CA PRO A 715 30.84 23.76 -11.17
C PRO A 715 29.39 23.31 -11.43
N SER A 716 29.22 22.03 -11.74
CA SER A 716 27.92 21.42 -12.00
C SER A 716 27.35 20.72 -10.76
N LEU A 717 26.02 20.72 -10.60
CA LEU A 717 25.33 20.18 -9.43
C LEU A 717 24.47 18.97 -9.80
N HIS A 718 24.61 17.87 -9.07
CA HIS A 718 23.94 16.58 -9.36
C HIS A 718 23.52 15.86 -8.07
N ALA A 719 22.48 15.03 -8.14
CA ALA A 719 22.07 14.14 -7.04
C ALA A 719 22.51 12.70 -7.34
N PHE A 720 23.33 12.11 -6.47
CA PHE A 720 23.90 10.77 -6.60
C PHE A 720 23.14 9.78 -5.71
N ASN A 721 22.96 8.56 -6.20
CA ASN A 721 22.41 7.47 -5.40
C ASN A 721 23.55 6.79 -4.61
N ALA A 722 23.42 6.65 -3.29
CA ALA A 722 24.52 6.19 -2.42
C ALA A 722 24.76 4.66 -2.47
N GLU A 723 23.75 3.88 -2.88
CA GLU A 723 23.82 2.41 -2.91
C GLU A 723 25.10 1.83 -3.57
N PRO A 724 25.47 2.22 -4.81
CA PRO A 724 26.65 1.66 -5.49
C PRO A 724 28.01 2.01 -4.85
N HIS A 725 28.08 2.98 -3.93
CA HIS A 725 29.34 3.47 -3.36
C HIS A 725 29.62 3.01 -1.92
N SER A 726 28.60 2.48 -1.24
CA SER A 726 28.67 2.12 0.19
C SER A 726 29.80 1.12 0.53
N SER A 727 30.09 0.18 -0.35
CA SER A 727 31.12 -0.85 -0.12
C SER A 727 32.56 -0.38 -0.32
N PHE A 728 32.80 0.63 -1.17
CA PHE A 728 34.15 1.00 -1.63
C PHE A 728 34.76 2.22 -0.93
N LEU A 729 33.94 3.07 -0.30
CA LEU A 729 34.44 4.19 0.50
C LEU A 729 34.99 3.77 1.87
N VAL A 730 34.90 2.48 2.21
CA VAL A 730 35.39 1.89 3.47
C VAL A 730 36.83 1.40 3.29
N THR A 731 37.81 2.23 3.61
CA THR A 731 39.16 1.73 3.94
C THR A 731 39.22 1.40 5.43
N GLU A 732 39.91 0.31 5.81
CA GLU A 732 39.90 -0.30 7.15
C GLU A 732 40.16 0.70 8.30
N THR A 733 40.86 1.81 8.06
CA THR A 733 41.18 2.81 9.09
C THR A 733 40.16 3.95 9.24
N GLN A 734 39.12 4.07 8.41
CA GLN A 734 38.12 5.16 8.50
C GLN A 734 36.66 4.68 8.55
N ALA A 735 36.43 3.40 8.87
CA ALA A 735 35.11 2.74 8.84
C ALA A 735 34.06 3.29 9.83
N GLY A 736 34.44 4.04 10.87
CA GLY A 736 33.52 4.45 11.92
C GLY A 736 32.46 5.46 11.48
N TRP A 737 32.88 6.60 10.93
CA TRP A 737 31.97 7.71 10.64
C TRP A 737 31.39 7.63 9.22
N LEU A 738 32.09 7.02 8.25
CA LEU A 738 31.57 6.83 6.89
C LEU A 738 30.38 5.86 6.88
N ASN A 739 30.36 4.83 7.72
CA ASN A 739 29.17 4.00 7.93
C ASN A 739 28.06 4.76 8.67
N GLU A 740 28.39 5.64 9.62
CA GLU A 740 27.39 6.48 10.31
C GLU A 740 26.82 7.59 9.43
N ALA A 741 27.57 8.08 8.44
CA ALA A 741 27.15 9.16 7.55
C ALA A 741 26.55 8.65 6.23
N PHE A 742 27.04 7.54 5.69
CA PHE A 742 26.72 7.06 4.32
C PHE A 742 26.17 5.63 4.28
N GLY A 743 25.98 4.96 5.42
CA GLY A 743 25.45 3.59 5.48
C GLY A 743 23.94 3.49 5.25
N ALA A 744 23.19 4.57 5.49
CA ALA A 744 21.78 4.67 5.14
C ALA A 744 21.63 5.13 3.67
N PRO A 745 20.60 4.70 2.93
CA PRO A 745 20.33 5.16 1.57
C PRO A 745 19.84 6.62 1.61
N ILE A 746 20.76 7.56 1.80
CA ILE A 746 20.49 8.99 1.80
C ILE A 746 21.00 9.53 0.45
N PRO A 747 20.19 10.25 -0.32
CA PRO A 747 20.64 10.85 -1.56
C PRO A 747 21.76 11.85 -1.28
N LEU A 748 22.88 11.66 -1.97
CA LEU A 748 24.05 12.53 -1.86
C LEU A 748 23.96 13.65 -2.89
N VAL A 749 24.41 14.84 -2.53
CA VAL A 749 24.55 15.94 -3.48
C VAL A 749 26.02 16.03 -3.90
N ALA A 750 26.27 15.97 -5.20
CA ALA A 750 27.60 16.07 -5.78
C ALA A 750 27.77 17.42 -6.52
N VAL A 751 28.84 18.14 -6.17
CA VAL A 751 29.29 19.33 -6.91
C VAL A 751 30.55 18.96 -7.69
N VAL A 752 30.50 19.01 -9.01
CA VAL A 752 31.59 18.58 -9.89
C VAL A 752 32.20 19.77 -10.61
N ASP A 753 33.47 20.03 -10.33
CA ASP A 753 34.30 21.01 -11.01
C ASP A 753 35.33 20.30 -11.90
N ALA A 754 35.05 20.29 -13.20
CA ALA A 754 35.89 19.64 -14.19
C ALA A 754 37.26 20.32 -14.38
N GLN A 755 37.36 21.63 -14.10
CA GLN A 755 38.61 22.38 -14.29
C GLN A 755 39.63 22.00 -13.22
N SER A 756 39.20 21.94 -11.96
CA SER A 756 40.08 21.45 -10.88
C SER A 756 40.16 19.93 -10.84
N GLY A 757 39.19 19.21 -11.42
CA GLY A 757 39.10 17.76 -11.33
C GLY A 757 38.52 17.25 -10.01
N LEU A 758 37.74 18.10 -9.33
CA LEU A 758 37.20 17.88 -8.00
C LEU A 758 35.70 17.52 -8.03
N VAL A 759 35.31 16.52 -7.24
CA VAL A 759 33.94 16.10 -6.98
C VAL A 759 33.68 16.25 -5.48
N LEU A 760 32.84 17.19 -5.06
CA LEU A 760 32.45 17.34 -3.65
C LEU A 760 31.19 16.52 -3.39
N LEU A 761 31.29 15.46 -2.59
CA LEU A 761 30.13 14.70 -2.12
C LEU A 761 29.65 15.26 -0.79
N ILE A 762 28.39 15.67 -0.73
CA ILE A 762 27.81 16.41 0.38
C ILE A 762 26.69 15.56 0.97
N ASN A 763 26.81 15.29 2.27
CA ASN A 763 25.76 14.60 3.02
C ASN A 763 24.78 15.64 3.58
N THR A 764 23.56 15.60 3.07
CA THR A 764 22.48 16.54 3.44
C THR A 764 21.92 16.24 4.85
N ALA A 765 21.91 14.98 5.29
CA ALA A 765 21.34 14.60 6.59
C ALA A 765 22.26 14.92 7.79
N ALA A 766 23.58 14.89 7.61
CA ALA A 766 24.55 14.92 8.71
C ALA A 766 24.53 16.20 9.57
N ALA A 767 24.02 17.32 9.05
CA ALA A 767 24.05 18.61 9.73
C ALA A 767 22.77 18.97 10.52
N ALA A 768 21.69 18.18 10.44
CA ALA A 768 20.40 18.53 11.04
C ALA A 768 20.26 18.26 12.56
N VAL A 769 21.32 17.83 13.27
CA VAL A 769 21.19 17.28 14.64
C VAL A 769 21.17 18.34 15.76
N HIS A 770 21.32 19.63 15.47
CA HIS A 770 21.16 20.68 16.50
C HIS A 770 19.89 21.51 16.28
N SER A 771 18.82 21.07 16.95
CA SER A 771 17.59 21.83 17.19
C SER A 771 17.91 23.17 17.89
N CYS A 772 17.49 24.29 17.30
CA CYS A 772 17.52 25.61 17.94
C CYS A 772 16.12 26.26 17.85
N ASP A 773 15.35 26.13 18.94
CA ASP A 773 14.29 27.08 19.30
C ASP A 773 15.00 28.38 19.73
N VAL A 774 15.16 29.36 18.83
CA VAL A 774 15.66 30.70 19.18
C VAL A 774 14.58 31.74 18.87
N PRO A 775 14.04 32.46 19.87
CA PRO A 775 13.04 33.52 19.66
C PRO A 775 13.63 34.73 18.92
N PRO A 776 12.79 35.59 18.30
CA PRO A 776 13.25 36.55 17.32
C PRO A 776 14.02 37.73 17.95
N ARG A 777 15.27 37.87 17.48
CA ARG A 777 16.07 39.10 17.33
C ARG A 777 16.20 40.02 18.55
N GLN A 778 17.33 39.88 19.26
CA GLN A 778 18.08 41.04 19.74
C GLN A 778 19.53 40.95 19.25
N GLN A 779 20.04 42.10 18.83
CA GLN A 779 21.25 42.26 18.02
C GLN A 779 22.53 41.92 18.80
N GLY A 780 23.38 41.11 18.18
CA GLY A 780 24.82 41.23 18.31
C GLY A 780 25.51 40.30 19.30
N GLU A 781 25.45 38.98 19.11
CA GLU A 781 26.49 38.04 19.57
C GLU A 781 26.65 36.92 18.52
N GLU A 782 27.89 36.49 18.27
CA GLU A 782 28.34 35.63 17.16
C GLU A 782 27.69 34.22 17.21
N GLU A 783 26.90 33.85 16.19
CA GLU A 783 26.23 32.55 16.08
C GLU A 783 27.24 31.38 15.93
N GLU A 784 27.17 30.39 16.84
CA GLU A 784 27.90 29.12 16.71
C GLU A 784 27.38 28.32 15.48
N CYS A 785 28.02 28.51 14.32
CA CYS A 785 27.74 27.75 13.10
C CYS A 785 27.92 26.23 13.31
N ALA A 786 26.87 25.45 13.03
CA ALA A 786 26.97 24.00 12.91
C ALA A 786 27.92 23.62 11.74
N ARG A 787 28.49 22.41 11.82
CA ARG A 787 29.53 21.94 10.91
C ARG A 787 28.99 20.80 10.02
N GLY A 788 28.70 21.09 8.76
CA GLY A 788 28.35 20.08 7.75
C GLY A 788 29.57 19.30 7.25
N ALA A 789 29.36 18.09 6.74
CA ALA A 789 30.43 17.22 6.26
C ALA A 789 30.44 17.15 4.72
N VAL A 790 31.59 17.47 4.13
CA VAL A 790 31.83 17.40 2.68
C VAL A 790 33.03 16.49 2.42
N LEU A 791 32.88 15.53 1.51
CA LEU A 791 33.96 14.65 1.08
C LEU A 791 34.47 15.10 -0.30
N PRO A 792 35.61 15.80 -0.37
CA PRO A 792 36.25 16.16 -1.64
C PRO A 792 36.95 14.95 -2.26
N VAL A 793 36.52 14.58 -3.45
CA VAL A 793 37.04 13.47 -4.26
C VAL A 793 37.70 14.04 -5.51
N ARG A 794 39.03 14.04 -5.56
CA ARG A 794 39.78 14.46 -6.76
C ARG A 794 39.97 13.26 -7.69
N ILE A 795 39.48 13.37 -8.91
CA ILE A 795 39.54 12.30 -9.92
C ILE A 795 40.52 12.60 -11.06
N ALA A 796 40.91 13.87 -11.22
CA ALA A 796 41.99 14.29 -12.11
C ALA A 796 42.97 15.23 -11.36
N PRO A 797 44.28 15.19 -11.64
CA PRO A 797 45.23 16.12 -11.03
C PRO A 797 44.92 17.58 -11.42
N PRO A 798 45.29 18.58 -10.61
CA PRO A 798 45.02 19.99 -10.93
C PRO A 798 45.75 20.45 -12.20
N SER A 799 45.07 21.25 -13.04
CA SER A 799 45.68 21.93 -14.19
C SER A 799 46.07 23.36 -13.82
N CYS A 800 47.24 23.83 -14.26
CA CYS A 800 47.66 25.22 -14.12
C CYS A 800 47.03 26.15 -15.19
N GLU A 801 46.46 25.59 -16.26
CA GLU A 801 45.87 26.37 -17.36
C GLU A 801 44.34 26.37 -17.27
N PRO A 802 43.68 27.56 -17.25
CA PRO A 802 42.23 27.68 -17.35
C PRO A 802 41.82 27.29 -18.77
N SER A 803 41.39 26.03 -18.92
CA SER A 803 41.02 25.47 -20.22
C SER A 803 39.82 24.54 -20.04
N LEU A 804 38.97 24.46 -21.07
CA LEU A 804 37.66 23.79 -21.02
C LEU A 804 37.82 22.26 -20.95
N CYS A 805 37.85 21.70 -19.74
CA CYS A 805 37.79 20.26 -19.54
C CYS A 805 36.43 19.71 -20.03
N LEU A 806 36.46 18.58 -20.74
CA LEU A 806 35.24 17.85 -21.11
C LEU A 806 34.87 16.92 -19.95
N CYS A 807 33.61 16.93 -19.54
CA CYS A 807 33.11 16.03 -18.49
C CYS A 807 31.80 15.37 -18.91
N SER A 808 31.59 14.15 -18.43
CA SER A 808 30.35 13.38 -18.59
C SER A 808 30.02 12.70 -17.26
N LEU A 809 28.74 12.76 -16.84
CA LEU A 809 28.28 12.17 -15.59
C LEU A 809 27.06 11.27 -15.81
N ARG A 810 26.94 10.20 -15.01
CA ARG A 810 25.69 9.46 -14.81
C ARG A 810 25.38 9.40 -13.31
N PRO A 811 24.56 10.31 -12.77
CA PRO A 811 24.35 10.41 -11.32
C PRO A 811 23.71 9.16 -10.69
N LEU A 812 22.79 8.49 -11.38
CA LEU A 812 22.14 7.25 -10.92
C LEU A 812 23.14 6.11 -10.69
N SER A 813 24.13 6.01 -11.58
CA SER A 813 25.15 4.95 -11.59
C SER A 813 26.42 5.38 -10.86
N GLY A 814 26.49 6.63 -10.41
CA GLY A 814 27.64 7.16 -9.70
C GLY A 814 28.88 7.36 -10.57
N ILE A 815 28.72 7.52 -11.89
CA ILE A 815 29.85 7.62 -12.83
C ILE A 815 30.19 9.08 -13.07
N VAL A 816 31.47 9.43 -12.92
CA VAL A 816 32.01 10.74 -13.30
C VAL A 816 33.24 10.53 -14.17
N ALA A 817 33.22 11.08 -15.38
CA ALA A 817 34.34 11.00 -16.30
C ALA A 817 34.73 12.39 -16.77
N MET A 818 36.03 12.66 -16.85
CA MET A 818 36.56 13.93 -17.31
C MET A 818 37.87 13.76 -18.08
N THR A 819 38.12 14.65 -19.02
CA THR A 819 39.37 14.70 -19.76
C THR A 819 39.82 16.14 -19.96
N ARG A 820 41.14 16.30 -20.03
CA ARG A 820 41.78 17.59 -20.22
C ARG A 820 41.83 17.94 -21.69
N PRO A 821 41.85 19.24 -22.03
CA PRO A 821 42.13 19.69 -23.38
C PRO A 821 43.43 19.10 -23.91
N ARG A 822 43.41 18.64 -25.16
CA ARG A 822 44.59 18.08 -25.84
C ARG A 822 45.22 16.88 -25.12
N SER A 823 44.43 16.12 -24.35
CA SER A 823 44.87 14.90 -23.69
C SER A 823 44.21 13.65 -24.29
N PRO A 824 44.95 12.54 -24.43
CA PRO A 824 44.37 11.22 -24.69
C PRO A 824 43.85 10.52 -23.43
N GLU A 825 44.13 11.04 -22.24
CA GLU A 825 43.74 10.43 -20.98
C GLU A 825 42.31 10.81 -20.59
N LEU A 826 41.51 9.79 -20.30
CA LEU A 826 40.18 9.90 -19.73
C LEU A 826 40.22 9.43 -18.27
N PHE A 827 39.94 10.34 -17.34
CA PHE A 827 39.87 10.09 -15.91
C PHE A 827 38.43 9.70 -15.56
N VAL A 828 38.22 8.53 -14.98
CA VAL A 828 36.88 8.00 -14.67
C VAL A 828 36.80 7.55 -13.22
N TRP A 829 35.73 7.96 -12.55
CA TRP A 829 35.29 7.43 -11.28
C TRP A 829 34.03 6.60 -11.51
N MET A 830 34.12 5.29 -11.25
CA MET A 830 33.01 4.34 -11.43
C MET A 830 33.11 3.21 -10.40
N ASN A 831 31.99 2.77 -9.84
CA ASN A 831 31.93 1.76 -8.77
C ASN A 831 32.88 2.07 -7.59
N GLY A 832 33.02 3.36 -7.24
CA GLY A 832 33.91 3.82 -6.16
C GLY A 832 35.41 3.83 -6.49
N GLN A 833 35.83 3.33 -7.65
CA GLN A 833 37.23 3.25 -8.07
C GLN A 833 37.59 4.38 -9.04
N ARG A 834 38.81 4.90 -8.93
CA ARG A 834 39.38 5.87 -9.88
C ARG A 834 40.28 5.15 -10.88
N ILE A 835 40.00 5.31 -12.16
CA ILE A 835 40.80 4.75 -13.25
C ILE A 835 41.13 5.82 -14.29
N VAL A 836 42.22 5.61 -15.02
CA VAL A 836 42.55 6.35 -16.24
C VAL A 836 42.57 5.38 -17.41
N VAL A 837 41.89 5.78 -18.47
CA VAL A 837 41.91 5.10 -19.77
C VAL A 837 42.65 5.98 -20.76
N THR A 838 43.69 5.45 -21.39
CA THR A 838 44.41 6.19 -22.45
C THR A 838 43.86 5.79 -23.81
N LEU A 839 43.22 6.74 -24.50
CA LEU A 839 42.67 6.54 -25.84
C LEU A 839 43.73 6.77 -26.92
N PRO A 840 43.66 6.07 -28.07
CA PRO A 840 44.64 6.16 -29.16
C PRO A 840 44.42 7.43 -30.00
N ALA A 841 44.53 8.60 -29.37
CA ALA A 841 44.24 9.91 -29.96
C ALA A 841 45.24 10.99 -29.52
N ALA A 842 45.24 12.14 -30.17
CA ALA A 842 45.92 13.34 -29.68
C ALA A 842 45.02 14.10 -28.68
N SER A 843 43.70 14.10 -28.91
CA SER A 843 42.72 14.69 -28.01
C SER A 843 41.39 13.95 -28.05
N ILE A 844 40.67 14.00 -26.94
CA ILE A 844 39.26 13.66 -26.86
C ILE A 844 38.49 14.96 -27.06
N ASP A 845 37.70 15.03 -28.13
CA ASP A 845 36.94 16.22 -28.51
C ASP A 845 35.49 16.17 -28.00
N LYS A 846 34.98 14.97 -27.71
CA LYS A 846 33.63 14.73 -27.19
C LYS A 846 33.61 13.50 -26.29
N LEU A 847 32.79 13.53 -25.23
CA LEU A 847 32.60 12.44 -24.28
C LEU A 847 31.16 12.47 -23.76
N GLN A 848 30.43 11.36 -23.89
CA GLN A 848 29.08 11.23 -23.35
C GLN A 848 28.76 9.77 -22.99
N PHE A 849 28.47 9.49 -21.72
CA PHE A 849 28.00 8.16 -21.30
C PHE A 849 26.55 7.93 -21.73
N VAL A 850 26.29 6.74 -22.27
CA VAL A 850 24.98 6.29 -22.81
C VAL A 850 24.40 5.17 -21.94
N THR A 851 25.25 4.36 -21.33
CA THR A 851 24.86 3.36 -20.33
C THR A 851 25.89 3.36 -19.20
N ASP A 852 25.75 2.47 -18.23
CA ASP A 852 26.70 2.36 -17.11
C ASP A 852 28.09 1.88 -17.56
N ASN A 853 28.17 1.33 -18.77
CA ASN A 853 29.40 0.72 -19.30
C ASN A 853 29.74 1.20 -20.72
N LEU A 854 28.94 2.07 -21.36
CA LEU A 854 29.15 2.54 -22.73
C LEU A 854 29.16 4.07 -22.79
N ALA A 855 30.16 4.63 -23.47
CA ALA A 855 30.28 6.07 -23.72
C ALA A 855 30.62 6.36 -25.18
N MET A 856 29.94 7.34 -25.76
CA MET A 856 30.31 7.94 -27.05
C MET A 856 31.53 8.84 -26.87
N VAL A 857 32.54 8.68 -27.71
CA VAL A 857 33.75 9.52 -27.72
C VAL A 857 34.12 9.96 -29.14
N SER A 858 34.48 11.23 -29.30
CA SER A 858 35.08 11.73 -30.54
C SER A 858 36.58 11.93 -30.32
N LEU A 859 37.39 11.27 -31.14
CA LEU A 859 38.84 11.23 -31.00
C LEU A 859 39.50 11.95 -32.16
N ARG A 860 40.43 12.86 -31.87
CA ARG A 860 41.22 13.56 -32.88
C ARG A 860 42.57 12.89 -33.07
N VAL A 861 42.86 12.45 -34.29
CA VAL A 861 44.15 11.88 -34.71
C VAL A 861 44.67 12.71 -35.88
N GLY A 862 45.57 13.65 -35.60
CA GLY A 862 45.99 14.65 -36.60
C GLY A 862 44.83 15.58 -36.98
N GLU A 863 44.49 15.64 -38.27
CA GLU A 863 43.35 16.42 -38.78
C GLU A 863 42.03 15.63 -38.82
N LYS A 864 42.06 14.31 -38.55
CA LYS A 864 40.86 13.47 -38.60
C LYS A 864 40.21 13.37 -37.22
N VAL A 865 38.90 13.56 -37.17
CA VAL A 865 38.06 13.27 -35.99
C VAL A 865 37.26 12.01 -36.28
N SER A 866 37.36 11.02 -35.39
CA SER A 866 36.64 9.74 -35.48
C SER A 866 35.70 9.56 -34.29
N ASN A 867 34.43 9.24 -34.55
CA ASN A 867 33.47 8.88 -33.51
C ASN A 867 33.57 7.39 -33.19
N CYS A 868 33.65 7.07 -31.91
CA CYS A 868 33.84 5.72 -31.42
C CYS A 868 32.96 5.47 -30.19
N LEU A 869 32.63 4.19 -29.95
CA LEU A 869 31.98 3.76 -28.73
C LEU A 869 33.00 3.10 -27.80
N LEU A 870 33.13 3.66 -26.60
CA LEU A 870 34.00 3.21 -25.53
C LEU A 870 33.20 2.35 -24.56
N LYS A 871 33.57 1.07 -24.42
CA LYS A 871 33.03 0.18 -23.38
C LYS A 871 33.99 0.11 -22.21
N MET A 872 33.53 0.32 -20.99
CA MET A 872 34.32 0.30 -19.77
C MET A 872 33.58 -0.47 -18.67
N ALA A 873 34.30 -1.25 -17.88
CA ALA A 873 33.75 -1.92 -16.71
C ALA A 873 34.80 -2.02 -15.60
N VAL A 874 34.35 -1.89 -14.36
CA VAL A 874 35.11 -2.16 -13.14
C VAL A 874 34.35 -3.21 -12.34
N SER A 875 34.92 -4.40 -12.23
CA SER A 875 34.32 -5.52 -11.51
C SER A 875 34.60 -5.45 -10.01
N ALA A 876 33.79 -6.16 -9.21
CA ALA A 876 33.87 -6.13 -7.75
C ALA A 876 35.19 -6.68 -7.19
N ASP A 877 35.91 -7.51 -7.96
CA ASP A 877 37.25 -8.02 -7.66
C ASP A 877 38.37 -7.02 -7.99
N GLY A 878 38.04 -5.79 -8.38
CA GLY A 878 39.01 -4.72 -8.63
C GLY A 878 39.72 -4.82 -9.99
N GLN A 879 39.15 -5.54 -10.97
CA GLN A 879 39.64 -5.49 -12.34
C GLN A 879 38.92 -4.39 -13.13
N ALA A 880 39.68 -3.63 -13.93
CA ALA A 880 39.14 -2.63 -14.83
C ALA A 880 39.56 -2.93 -16.27
N LYS A 881 38.61 -2.92 -17.21
CA LYS A 881 38.89 -3.06 -18.64
C LYS A 881 38.14 -2.02 -19.44
N ALA A 882 38.78 -1.58 -20.52
CA ALA A 882 38.21 -0.67 -21.49
C ALA A 882 38.47 -1.19 -22.91
N SER A 883 37.50 -1.02 -23.79
CA SER A 883 37.62 -1.36 -25.21
C SER A 883 36.97 -0.30 -26.08
N LEU A 884 37.55 -0.03 -27.25
CA LEU A 884 37.12 0.99 -28.18
C LEU A 884 36.65 0.36 -29.49
N LEU A 885 35.43 0.68 -29.90
CA LEU A 885 34.85 0.26 -31.17
C LEU A 885 34.68 1.49 -32.06
N HIS A 886 35.28 1.47 -33.26
CA HIS A 886 35.02 2.52 -34.25
C HIS A 886 33.63 2.30 -34.85
N LEU A 887 32.82 3.35 -34.93
CA LEU A 887 31.51 3.24 -35.56
C LEU A 887 31.68 2.92 -37.06
N PRO A 888 30.97 1.92 -37.62
CA PRO A 888 31.01 1.60 -39.04
C PRO A 888 30.63 2.79 -39.93
N ASP A 889 31.16 2.81 -41.16
CA ASP A 889 30.76 3.75 -42.19
C ASP A 889 29.23 3.69 -42.41
N GLY A 890 28.56 4.85 -42.37
CA GLY A 890 27.10 4.98 -42.54
C GLY A 890 26.35 5.45 -41.29
N ILE A 891 26.91 5.30 -40.09
CA ILE A 891 26.33 5.86 -38.85
C ILE A 891 26.86 7.29 -38.67
N SER A 892 26.10 8.29 -39.14
CA SER A 892 26.43 9.72 -39.00
C SER A 892 25.62 10.34 -37.85
N GLY A 893 26.03 10.09 -36.61
CA GLY A 893 25.36 10.64 -35.44
C GLY A 893 25.88 10.13 -34.11
N ASP A 894 25.27 10.58 -33.02
CA ASP A 894 25.58 10.15 -31.66
C ASP A 894 24.58 9.11 -31.17
N ILE A 895 25.07 7.96 -30.73
CA ILE A 895 24.25 7.01 -29.96
C ILE A 895 23.89 7.67 -28.63
N VAL A 896 22.60 7.81 -28.37
CA VAL A 896 22.04 8.46 -27.17
C VAL A 896 21.32 7.48 -26.24
N GLY A 897 21.04 6.26 -26.69
CA GLY A 897 20.34 5.25 -25.90
C GLY A 897 20.14 3.95 -26.66
N PHE A 898 19.35 3.04 -26.09
CA PHE A 898 18.98 1.76 -26.70
C PHE A 898 17.48 1.51 -26.52
N ALA A 899 16.82 1.04 -27.58
CA ALA A 899 15.41 0.67 -27.61
C ALA A 899 15.25 -0.86 -27.71
N GLY A 900 14.39 -1.45 -26.86
CA GLY A 900 14.02 -2.88 -26.90
C GLY A 900 14.47 -3.71 -25.68
N ASN A 901 13.78 -4.85 -25.46
CA ASN A 901 13.83 -5.68 -24.23
C ASN A 901 15.14 -6.46 -23.97
N GLN A 902 16.28 -6.16 -24.60
CA GLN A 902 17.51 -6.93 -24.38
C GLN A 902 18.36 -6.48 -23.17
N ALA A 903 17.88 -5.54 -22.34
CA ALA A 903 18.65 -5.04 -21.19
C ALA A 903 18.40 -5.75 -19.83
N THR A 904 17.60 -6.82 -19.74
CA THR A 904 17.18 -7.39 -18.44
C THR A 904 17.98 -8.60 -17.92
N ALA A 905 19.04 -9.04 -18.60
CA ALA A 905 19.99 -9.97 -18.01
C ALA A 905 21.23 -9.20 -17.54
N LEU A 906 21.37 -8.97 -16.22
CA LEU A 906 22.62 -8.51 -15.62
C LEU A 906 23.76 -9.40 -16.16
N PRO A 907 24.66 -8.87 -17.02
CA PRO A 907 25.73 -9.69 -17.54
C PRO A 907 26.60 -10.12 -16.36
N SER A 908 26.91 -11.41 -16.25
CA SER A 908 27.91 -11.89 -15.28
C SER A 908 29.16 -10.99 -15.34
N ASP A 909 29.83 -10.72 -14.22
CA ASP A 909 31.03 -9.84 -14.18
C ASP A 909 32.04 -10.14 -15.30
N HIS A 910 32.18 -11.41 -15.69
CA HIS A 910 33.02 -11.83 -16.81
C HIS A 910 32.59 -11.32 -18.19
N ALA A 911 31.29 -11.19 -18.45
CA ALA A 911 30.74 -10.68 -19.71
C ALA A 911 30.91 -9.15 -19.83
N LEU A 912 30.86 -8.42 -18.71
CA LEU A 912 31.11 -6.98 -18.68
C LEU A 912 32.55 -6.63 -19.10
N LEU A 913 33.51 -7.50 -18.74
CA LEU A 913 34.93 -7.35 -19.03
C LEU A 913 35.32 -7.77 -20.47
N GLN A 914 34.40 -8.28 -21.29
CA GLN A 914 34.68 -8.62 -22.69
C GLN A 914 34.56 -7.39 -23.61
N PRO A 915 35.41 -7.29 -24.64
CA PRO A 915 35.31 -6.24 -25.66
C PRO A 915 33.91 -6.20 -26.29
N LEU A 916 33.45 -5.00 -26.62
CA LEU A 916 32.14 -4.78 -27.26
C LEU A 916 32.06 -5.49 -28.62
N LYS A 917 31.03 -6.31 -28.83
CA LYS A 917 30.73 -6.89 -30.15
C LYS A 917 29.80 -5.98 -30.94
N LEU A 918 29.93 -5.98 -32.27
CA LEU A 918 29.10 -5.15 -33.16
C LEU A 918 27.59 -5.47 -33.01
N GLU A 919 27.25 -6.73 -32.72
CA GLU A 919 25.87 -7.19 -32.51
C GLU A 919 25.20 -6.55 -31.28
N GLU A 920 25.99 -6.12 -30.29
CA GLU A 920 25.49 -5.44 -29.09
C GLU A 920 24.98 -4.01 -29.40
N LEU A 921 25.20 -3.49 -30.62
CA LEU A 921 24.65 -2.22 -31.09
C LEU A 921 23.20 -2.32 -31.59
N LYS A 922 22.62 -3.52 -31.66
CA LYS A 922 21.22 -3.70 -32.06
C LYS A 922 20.29 -2.98 -31.08
N GLY A 923 19.39 -2.17 -31.62
CA GLY A 923 18.49 -1.30 -30.87
C GLY A 923 19.10 0.04 -30.48
N ALA A 924 20.37 0.34 -30.81
CA ALA A 924 20.96 1.64 -30.51
C ALA A 924 20.19 2.77 -31.20
N VAL A 925 19.88 3.82 -30.45
CA VAL A 925 19.20 5.03 -30.89
C VAL A 925 20.26 6.08 -31.17
N VAL A 926 20.34 6.54 -32.41
CA VAL A 926 21.35 7.48 -32.92
C VAL A 926 20.68 8.80 -33.31
N VAL A 927 21.15 9.91 -32.77
CA VAL A 927 20.73 11.26 -33.17
C VAL A 927 21.68 11.76 -34.27
N PRO A 928 21.18 12.16 -35.45
CA PRO A 928 22.04 12.61 -36.54
C PRO A 928 22.81 13.89 -36.20
N SER A 929 24.07 13.98 -36.63
CA SER A 929 24.86 15.20 -36.54
C SER A 929 24.68 16.02 -37.83
N PHE A 930 23.78 17.00 -37.85
CA PHE A 930 23.55 17.83 -39.04
C PHE A 930 24.55 19.00 -39.14
N SER A 931 25.08 19.28 -40.33
CA SER A 931 25.66 20.59 -40.66
C SER A 931 24.52 21.57 -40.99
N GLU A 932 24.70 22.86 -40.70
CA GLU A 932 23.68 23.92 -40.83
C GLU A 932 22.94 23.94 -42.19
N THR A 933 23.54 23.41 -43.24
CA THR A 933 23.02 23.41 -44.62
C THR A 933 22.04 22.29 -44.98
N ASN A 934 21.84 21.26 -44.14
CA ASN A 934 21.04 20.08 -44.51
C ASN A 934 20.21 19.53 -43.33
N ARG A 935 19.40 20.38 -42.67
CA ARG A 935 18.45 19.92 -41.63
C ARG A 935 17.35 19.08 -42.26
N GLY A 936 17.37 17.77 -42.02
CA GLY A 936 16.26 16.87 -42.34
C GLY A 936 15.31 16.73 -41.16
N ASP A 937 14.09 16.23 -41.42
CA ASP A 937 13.04 16.03 -40.41
C ASP A 937 13.33 14.86 -39.45
N VAL A 938 14.50 14.23 -39.54
CA VAL A 938 14.88 13.05 -38.74
C VAL A 938 15.31 13.49 -37.35
N VAL A 939 14.57 13.05 -36.33
CA VAL A 939 14.89 13.27 -34.91
C VAL A 939 15.95 12.28 -34.44
N TYR A 940 15.75 11.00 -34.72
CA TYR A 940 16.68 9.92 -34.41
C TYR A 940 16.49 8.72 -35.36
N MET A 941 17.44 7.80 -35.27
CA MET A 941 17.48 6.58 -36.08
C MET A 941 17.83 5.37 -35.20
N THR A 942 17.15 4.24 -35.34
CA THR A 942 17.36 3.03 -34.54
C THR A 942 18.05 1.95 -35.36
N LEU A 943 19.16 1.40 -34.86
CA LEU A 943 19.90 0.32 -35.53
C LEU A 943 19.18 -1.03 -35.37
N ASP A 944 18.87 -1.73 -36.45
CA ASP A 944 18.12 -2.98 -36.42
C ASP A 944 18.97 -4.22 -36.63
N GLU A 945 19.56 -4.38 -37.81
CA GLU A 945 20.34 -5.55 -38.19
C GLU A 945 21.58 -5.13 -38.97
N TYR A 946 22.73 -5.66 -38.58
CA TYR A 946 23.97 -5.48 -39.32
C TYR A 946 24.08 -6.55 -40.40
N SER A 947 24.33 -6.15 -41.65
CA SER A 947 24.66 -7.06 -42.74
C SER A 947 26.19 -7.15 -42.87
N PRO A 948 26.83 -8.29 -42.48
CA PRO A 948 28.28 -8.43 -42.59
C PRO A 948 28.77 -8.38 -44.04
N GLU A 949 27.94 -8.88 -44.98
CA GLU A 949 28.24 -8.89 -46.42
C GLU A 949 28.29 -7.48 -47.01
N LYS A 950 27.33 -6.62 -46.64
CA LYS A 950 27.25 -5.24 -47.13
C LYS A 950 28.06 -4.25 -46.29
N ARG A 951 28.52 -4.66 -45.10
CA ARG A 951 29.08 -3.78 -44.05
C ARG A 951 28.19 -2.57 -43.76
N MET A 952 26.87 -2.77 -43.77
CA MET A 952 25.89 -1.72 -43.50
C MET A 952 24.84 -2.18 -42.49
N TRP A 953 24.35 -1.24 -41.70
CA TRP A 953 23.21 -1.43 -40.80
C TRP A 953 21.90 -1.15 -41.54
N SER A 954 20.86 -1.95 -41.26
CA SER A 954 19.48 -1.52 -41.45
C SER A 954 19.10 -0.57 -40.31
N VAL A 955 18.45 0.54 -40.66
CA VAL A 955 18.14 1.61 -39.72
C VAL A 955 16.67 2.01 -39.88
N ARG A 956 15.96 2.19 -38.76
CA ARG A 956 14.60 2.76 -38.71
C ARG A 956 14.68 4.23 -38.35
N LEU A 957 14.04 5.10 -39.13
CA LEU A 957 14.04 6.56 -38.93
C LEU A 957 12.78 7.00 -38.21
N PHE A 958 12.92 7.91 -37.25
CA PHE A 958 11.80 8.64 -36.66
C PHE A 958 11.90 10.12 -37.05
N THR A 959 10.85 10.64 -37.66
CA THR A 959 10.81 11.99 -38.24
C THR A 959 9.72 12.86 -37.61
N ASP A 960 10.09 14.06 -37.18
CA ASP A 960 9.21 15.13 -36.74
C ASP A 960 10.01 16.44 -36.86
N ALA A 961 9.56 17.37 -37.73
CA ALA A 961 10.33 18.55 -38.11
C ALA A 961 10.65 19.47 -36.91
N ASP A 962 9.69 19.68 -36.01
CA ASP A 962 9.87 20.54 -34.84
C ASP A 962 10.78 19.87 -33.80
N ALA A 963 10.57 18.58 -33.54
CA ALA A 963 11.41 17.83 -32.62
C ALA A 963 12.85 17.74 -33.15
N ALA A 964 13.04 17.56 -34.47
CA ALA A 964 14.36 17.56 -35.09
C ALA A 964 15.03 18.94 -34.96
N ALA A 965 14.28 20.03 -35.12
CA ALA A 965 14.79 21.38 -34.89
C ALA A 965 15.21 21.62 -33.43
N ALA A 966 14.41 21.15 -32.46
CA ALA A 966 14.74 21.22 -31.05
C ALA A 966 16.00 20.39 -30.71
N VAL A 967 16.07 19.15 -31.18
CA VAL A 967 17.20 18.24 -30.96
C VAL A 967 18.49 18.77 -31.61
N GLY A 968 18.39 19.41 -32.78
CA GLY A 968 19.55 19.94 -33.51
C GLY A 968 20.04 21.30 -33.04
N THR A 969 19.24 22.09 -32.32
CA THR A 969 19.62 23.45 -31.85
C THR A 969 19.81 23.58 -30.34
N GLY A 970 19.40 22.56 -29.60
CA GLY A 970 19.17 22.62 -28.17
C GLY A 970 20.20 22.02 -27.24
N SER A 971 19.95 22.24 -25.95
CA SER A 971 20.44 21.32 -24.92
C SER A 971 19.61 20.03 -24.97
N LEU A 972 20.31 18.90 -25.15
CA LEU A 972 19.76 17.55 -25.19
C LEU A 972 20.02 16.82 -23.86
N ARG A 973 18.98 16.20 -23.28
CA ARG A 973 19.05 15.32 -22.11
C ARG A 973 18.34 14.02 -22.40
N VAL A 974 18.81 12.92 -21.83
CA VAL A 974 18.22 11.59 -22.04
C VAL A 974 17.83 10.99 -20.70
N SER A 975 16.56 10.64 -20.56
CA SER A 975 16.05 9.82 -19.46
C SER A 975 16.08 8.36 -19.88
N HIS A 976 17.21 7.68 -19.68
CA HIS A 976 17.40 6.28 -20.04
C HIS A 976 16.35 5.33 -19.45
N PRO A 977 15.95 5.43 -18.16
CA PRO A 977 14.95 4.52 -17.58
C PRO A 977 13.56 4.66 -18.20
N ASN A 978 13.26 5.85 -18.74
CA ASN A 978 11.96 6.17 -19.35
C ASN A 978 12.03 6.24 -20.88
N HIS A 979 13.15 5.83 -21.48
CA HIS A 979 13.37 5.85 -22.93
C HIS A 979 13.02 7.19 -23.62
N GLN A 980 13.37 8.31 -22.99
CA GLN A 980 12.97 9.64 -23.43
C GLN A 980 14.14 10.57 -23.69
N LEU A 981 13.98 11.40 -24.72
CA LEU A 981 14.96 12.37 -25.20
C LEU A 981 14.35 13.77 -25.11
N LEU A 982 14.86 14.58 -24.18
CA LEU A 982 14.39 15.93 -23.89
C LEU A 982 15.32 16.95 -24.54
N ALA A 983 14.78 17.74 -25.47
CA ALA A 983 15.50 18.78 -26.18
C ALA A 983 14.87 20.15 -25.95
N THR A 984 15.69 21.20 -25.96
CA THR A 984 15.25 22.59 -25.81
C THR A 984 15.45 23.34 -27.12
N GLU A 985 14.44 23.97 -27.71
CA GLU A 985 14.60 24.63 -29.00
C GLU A 985 15.18 26.05 -28.87
N TRP A 986 16.22 26.35 -29.66
CA TRP A 986 16.87 27.68 -29.72
C TRP A 986 16.88 28.28 -31.13
N SER A 987 16.30 27.59 -32.10
CA SER A 987 16.38 27.89 -33.53
C SER A 987 15.72 29.23 -33.93
N SER A 988 14.59 29.57 -33.29
CA SER A 988 13.70 30.66 -33.69
C SER A 988 13.32 31.53 -32.49
N ALA A 989 13.24 32.84 -32.67
CA ALA A 989 12.81 33.78 -31.62
C ALA A 989 11.40 33.46 -31.09
N GLU A 990 10.51 32.92 -31.92
CA GLU A 990 9.15 32.52 -31.51
C GLU A 990 9.12 31.21 -30.71
N HIS A 991 10.11 30.34 -30.91
CA HIS A 991 10.15 28.99 -30.33
C HIS A 991 11.24 28.86 -29.24
N ARG A 992 11.96 29.95 -28.96
CA ARG A 992 13.10 29.99 -28.04
C ARG A 992 12.67 29.54 -26.64
N GLY A 993 13.23 28.43 -26.18
CA GLY A 993 12.94 27.85 -24.87
C GLY A 993 11.81 26.81 -24.85
N ARG A 994 11.21 26.44 -26.00
CA ARG A 994 10.28 25.29 -26.06
C ARG A 994 11.02 23.99 -25.72
N ILE A 995 10.40 23.14 -24.91
CA ILE A 995 10.96 21.83 -24.55
C ILE A 995 10.16 20.75 -25.28
N VAL A 996 10.87 19.81 -25.89
CA VAL A 996 10.29 18.65 -26.58
C VAL A 996 10.82 17.38 -25.92
N ALA A 997 9.93 16.51 -25.46
CA ALA A 997 10.25 15.17 -24.97
C ALA A 997 9.85 14.13 -26.01
N VAL A 998 10.81 13.33 -26.46
CA VAL A 998 10.63 12.30 -27.48
C VAL A 998 10.81 10.94 -26.84
N ASP A 999 9.74 10.17 -26.74
CA ASP A 999 9.80 8.77 -26.30
C ASP A 999 10.23 7.90 -27.47
N PHE A 1000 11.45 7.34 -27.39
CA PHE A 1000 12.01 6.52 -28.47
C PHE A 1000 11.65 5.04 -28.36
N GLN A 1001 10.92 4.62 -27.31
CA GLN A 1001 10.35 3.29 -27.21
C GLN A 1001 8.92 3.26 -27.78
N GLN A 1002 8.13 4.30 -27.50
CA GLN A 1002 6.74 4.44 -27.96
C GLN A 1002 6.62 5.26 -29.25
N HIS A 1003 7.70 5.90 -29.71
CA HIS A 1003 7.75 6.77 -30.88
C HIS A 1003 6.78 7.96 -30.78
N MET A 1004 6.72 8.62 -29.63
CA MET A 1004 5.82 9.74 -29.36
C MET A 1004 6.57 11.02 -29.01
N VAL A 1005 6.02 12.17 -29.45
CA VAL A 1005 6.59 13.50 -29.19
C VAL A 1005 5.62 14.30 -28.31
N ARG A 1006 6.12 14.78 -27.17
CA ARG A 1006 5.39 15.63 -26.22
C ARG A 1006 6.04 17.01 -26.16
N ARG A 1007 5.26 18.06 -26.39
CA ARG A 1007 5.73 19.45 -26.49
C ARG A 1007 5.28 20.24 -25.26
N PHE A 1008 6.21 20.77 -24.47
CA PHE A 1008 5.87 21.59 -23.30
C PHE A 1008 5.49 23.01 -23.70
N ALA A 1009 4.58 23.62 -22.95
CA ALA A 1009 4.28 25.04 -23.09
C ALA A 1009 5.56 25.90 -22.92
N PRO A 1010 5.75 26.93 -23.75
CA PRO A 1010 6.89 27.82 -23.60
C PRO A 1010 6.86 28.51 -22.22
N PRO A 1011 8.01 28.74 -21.58
CA PRO A 1011 8.06 29.46 -20.32
C PRO A 1011 7.51 30.88 -20.51
N PRO A 1012 6.75 31.44 -19.54
CA PRO A 1012 6.20 32.78 -19.65
C PRO A 1012 7.34 33.81 -19.72
N THR A 1013 7.51 34.46 -20.87
CA THR A 1013 8.50 35.52 -21.05
C THR A 1013 8.08 36.77 -20.27
N ALA A 1014 8.97 37.30 -19.44
CA ALA A 1014 8.74 38.57 -18.77
C ALA A 1014 8.56 39.66 -19.84
N SER A 1015 7.42 40.34 -19.81
CA SER A 1015 7.04 41.43 -20.71
C SER A 1015 8.19 42.41 -20.93
N SER A 1016 8.51 42.62 -22.21
CA SER A 1016 9.53 43.53 -22.75
C SER A 1016 9.72 44.80 -21.93
N SER A 1017 10.80 44.87 -21.17
CA SER A 1017 11.36 46.14 -20.72
C SER A 1017 12.84 46.20 -21.14
N SER A 1018 13.17 47.31 -21.77
CA SER A 1018 14.41 47.60 -22.46
C SER A 1018 15.65 47.47 -21.56
N SER A 1019 16.47 46.44 -21.76
CA SER A 1019 17.90 46.51 -21.49
C SER A 1019 18.64 45.49 -22.37
N SER A 1020 19.67 45.96 -23.08
CA SER A 1020 20.42 45.23 -24.10
C SER A 1020 21.47 44.27 -23.52
N GLN A 1021 21.15 43.55 -22.44
CA GLN A 1021 22.01 42.48 -21.93
C GLN A 1021 21.50 41.16 -22.48
N ASP A 1022 22.38 40.39 -23.13
CA ASP A 1022 22.09 39.02 -23.57
C ASP A 1022 21.54 38.24 -22.36
N PRO A 1023 20.28 37.78 -22.38
CA PRO A 1023 19.76 36.96 -21.29
C PRO A 1023 20.58 35.67 -21.27
N GLY A 1024 21.24 35.40 -20.13
CA GLY A 1024 22.00 34.17 -19.95
C GLY A 1024 21.13 32.94 -20.22
N MET A 1025 21.75 31.87 -20.72
CA MET A 1025 21.06 30.60 -20.96
C MET A 1025 20.45 30.07 -19.64
N PRO A 1026 19.14 29.74 -19.60
CA PRO A 1026 18.51 29.18 -18.41
C PRO A 1026 19.08 27.79 -18.09
N LEU A 1027 19.07 27.43 -16.81
CA LEU A 1027 19.56 26.14 -16.33
C LEU A 1027 18.46 25.08 -16.52
N PHE A 1028 18.81 23.97 -17.16
CA PHE A 1028 17.91 22.83 -17.36
C PHE A 1028 18.47 21.56 -16.70
N ALA A 1029 17.71 20.98 -15.77
CA ALA A 1029 18.07 19.78 -15.04
C ALA A 1029 16.96 18.72 -15.13
N LEU A 1030 17.36 17.44 -15.16
CA LEU A 1030 16.44 16.30 -15.27
C LEU A 1030 16.88 15.22 -14.30
N ASN A 1031 15.97 14.75 -13.44
CA ASN A 1031 16.17 13.52 -12.70
C ASN A 1031 15.88 12.34 -13.61
N GLU A 1032 16.91 11.66 -14.11
CA GLU A 1032 16.74 10.49 -14.98
C GLU A 1032 15.92 9.37 -14.32
N GLY A 1033 15.97 9.24 -12.98
CA GLY A 1033 15.32 8.16 -12.25
C GLY A 1033 13.82 8.39 -12.10
N THR A 1034 13.41 9.61 -11.76
CA THR A 1034 12.00 9.91 -11.45
C THR A 1034 11.27 10.66 -12.55
N GLY A 1035 11.99 11.18 -13.55
CA GLY A 1035 11.45 11.95 -14.67
C GLY A 1035 11.02 13.38 -14.30
N VAL A 1036 11.51 13.93 -13.19
CA VAL A 1036 11.24 15.34 -12.83
C VAL A 1036 12.25 16.25 -13.52
N ALA A 1037 11.76 17.21 -14.31
CA ALA A 1037 12.54 18.21 -15.00
C ALA A 1037 12.40 19.59 -14.34
N LEU A 1038 13.50 20.33 -14.25
CA LEU A 1038 13.59 21.68 -13.70
C LEU A 1038 14.12 22.63 -14.75
N TRP A 1039 13.50 23.81 -14.85
CA TRP A 1039 13.97 24.91 -15.67
C TRP A 1039 14.09 26.16 -14.81
N TYR A 1040 15.29 26.74 -14.74
CA TYR A 1040 15.55 27.91 -13.91
C TYR A 1040 16.10 29.07 -14.75
N ASP A 1041 15.43 30.21 -14.67
CA ASP A 1041 15.85 31.45 -15.32
C ASP A 1041 16.54 32.35 -14.30
N ASN A 1042 17.85 32.58 -14.49
CA ASN A 1042 18.63 33.49 -13.65
C ASN A 1042 18.16 34.95 -13.75
N THR A 1043 17.67 35.38 -14.92
CA THR A 1043 17.22 36.76 -15.13
C THR A 1043 15.88 37.02 -14.47
N ALA A 1044 14.95 36.06 -14.54
CA ALA A 1044 13.65 36.14 -13.87
C ALA A 1044 13.68 35.64 -12.42
N GLN A 1045 14.76 35.00 -11.98
CA GLN A 1045 14.88 34.21 -10.74
C GLN A 1045 13.69 33.27 -10.49
N ARG A 1046 13.23 32.58 -11.54
CA ARG A 1046 12.06 31.69 -11.51
C ARG A 1046 12.43 30.24 -11.81
N LEU A 1047 11.87 29.34 -11.00
CA LEU A 1047 11.92 27.90 -11.21
C LEU A 1047 10.60 27.40 -11.79
N LEU A 1048 10.65 26.60 -12.84
CA LEU A 1048 9.53 25.82 -13.35
C LEU A 1048 9.83 24.33 -13.15
N VAL A 1049 8.82 23.58 -12.71
CA VAL A 1049 8.91 22.13 -12.44
C VAL A 1049 7.97 21.38 -13.39
N ALA A 1050 8.46 20.34 -14.05
CA ALA A 1050 7.67 19.47 -14.92
C ALA A 1050 7.89 17.99 -14.58
N ASP A 1051 6.87 17.17 -14.82
CA ASP A 1051 6.97 15.70 -14.78
C ASP A 1051 6.90 15.16 -16.19
N VAL A 1052 7.97 14.49 -16.61
CA VAL A 1052 8.08 13.96 -17.97
C VAL A 1052 7.51 12.54 -18.06
N VAL A 1053 7.13 11.88 -16.96
CA VAL A 1053 6.58 10.51 -17.01
C VAL A 1053 5.10 10.54 -17.39
N GLU A 1054 4.78 10.10 -18.62
CA GLU A 1054 3.43 10.20 -19.18
C GLU A 1054 2.37 9.49 -18.35
N GLU A 1055 2.62 8.22 -17.98
CA GLU A 1055 1.66 7.43 -17.20
C GLU A 1055 1.29 8.13 -15.89
N ARG A 1056 2.26 8.82 -15.27
CA ARG A 1056 2.06 9.54 -14.02
C ARG A 1056 1.26 10.82 -14.22
N VAL A 1057 1.53 11.57 -15.29
CA VAL A 1057 0.73 12.75 -15.68
C VAL A 1057 -0.70 12.34 -16.02
N GLN A 1058 -0.90 11.29 -16.82
CA GLN A 1058 -2.22 10.76 -17.16
C GLN A 1058 -2.96 10.27 -15.91
N LYS A 1059 -2.28 9.58 -14.99
CA LYS A 1059 -2.88 9.13 -13.72
C LYS A 1059 -3.30 10.32 -12.86
N ARG A 1060 -2.48 11.37 -12.74
CA ARG A 1060 -2.84 12.59 -12.01
C ARG A 1060 -4.01 13.32 -12.66
N TYR A 1061 -4.02 13.43 -13.99
CA TYR A 1061 -5.15 13.99 -14.73
C TYR A 1061 -6.41 13.19 -14.46
N ARG A 1062 -6.40 11.85 -14.64
CA ARG A 1062 -7.55 10.99 -14.32
C ARG A 1062 -8.02 11.16 -12.88
N ASN A 1063 -7.10 11.25 -11.91
CA ASN A 1063 -7.43 11.50 -10.51
C ASN A 1063 -8.06 12.89 -10.30
N TRP A 1064 -7.59 13.90 -11.02
CA TRP A 1064 -8.16 15.26 -11.00
C TRP A 1064 -9.52 15.35 -11.71
N SER A 1065 -9.66 14.74 -12.89
CA SER A 1065 -10.93 14.63 -13.61
C SER A 1065 -11.96 13.92 -12.74
N THR A 1066 -11.57 12.80 -12.12
CA THR A 1066 -12.44 12.08 -11.18
C THR A 1066 -12.74 12.90 -9.92
N LEU A 1067 -11.82 13.72 -9.40
CA LEU A 1067 -12.09 14.64 -8.27
C LEU A 1067 -13.03 15.80 -8.65
N LEU A 1068 -12.89 16.35 -9.86
CA LEU A 1068 -13.69 17.46 -10.36
C LEU A 1068 -15.08 17.02 -10.82
N GLU A 1069 -15.19 15.79 -11.36
CA GLU A 1069 -16.44 15.25 -11.91
C GLU A 1069 -17.12 14.24 -10.97
N GLY A 1070 -16.47 13.76 -9.91
CA GLY A 1070 -16.94 12.60 -9.15
C GLY A 1070 -16.66 12.64 -7.65
N SER A 1071 -17.71 12.38 -6.87
CA SER A 1071 -17.66 12.26 -5.41
C SER A 1071 -16.70 11.15 -4.92
N VAL A 1072 -16.00 11.44 -3.81
CA VAL A 1072 -14.79 10.79 -3.25
C VAL A 1072 -14.99 9.33 -2.76
N LYS A 1073 -15.43 8.38 -3.60
CA LYS A 1073 -15.54 6.96 -3.17
C LYS A 1073 -14.99 5.90 -4.14
N GLN A 1074 -14.25 6.29 -5.17
CA GLN A 1074 -13.56 5.36 -6.06
C GLN A 1074 -12.05 5.45 -5.84
N ILE A 1075 -11.43 4.36 -5.41
CA ILE A 1075 -10.17 3.80 -5.94
C ILE A 1075 -9.88 2.54 -5.11
N GLY A 1076 -9.81 1.40 -5.80
CA GLY A 1076 -9.29 0.14 -5.25
C GLY A 1076 -10.36 -0.93 -5.15
N ASN A 1077 -10.41 -1.82 -6.15
CA ASN A 1077 -10.69 -3.25 -6.03
C ASN A 1077 -10.99 -3.83 -7.42
N VAL A 1078 -9.94 -4.09 -8.21
CA VAL A 1078 -10.05 -4.90 -9.42
C VAL A 1078 -9.12 -6.10 -9.28
N ALA A 1079 -9.70 -7.25 -9.63
CA ALA A 1079 -9.12 -8.57 -9.83
C ALA A 1079 -9.13 -9.53 -8.62
N SER A 1080 -10.06 -10.48 -8.65
CA SER A 1080 -9.85 -11.88 -8.22
C SER A 1080 -10.94 -12.77 -8.85
N THR A 1081 -10.57 -13.63 -9.79
CA THR A 1081 -11.36 -14.81 -10.17
C THR A 1081 -10.40 -15.95 -10.54
N THR A 1082 -10.53 -17.05 -9.78
CA THR A 1082 -9.71 -18.26 -9.70
C THR A 1082 -9.80 -19.18 -10.93
N ARG A 1083 -8.67 -19.71 -11.43
CA ARG A 1083 -8.61 -20.78 -12.46
C ARG A 1083 -7.96 -22.06 -11.90
N GLN A 1084 -8.47 -23.21 -12.34
CA GLN A 1084 -7.94 -24.54 -12.01
C GLN A 1084 -6.62 -24.83 -12.77
N PRO A 1085 -5.70 -25.64 -12.18
CA PRO A 1085 -4.35 -25.84 -12.72
C PRO A 1085 -4.36 -26.77 -13.94
N LEU A 1086 -3.88 -26.27 -15.07
CA LEU A 1086 -3.78 -26.99 -16.35
C LEU A 1086 -2.41 -27.66 -16.47
N SER A 1087 -2.38 -28.98 -16.75
CA SER A 1087 -1.12 -29.72 -16.94
C SER A 1087 -0.51 -29.38 -18.31
N MET A 1088 0.65 -28.72 -18.31
CA MET A 1088 1.41 -28.38 -19.52
C MET A 1088 2.81 -29.00 -19.44
N THR A 1089 3.24 -29.70 -20.49
CA THR A 1089 4.59 -30.29 -20.59
C THR A 1089 5.26 -29.89 -21.89
N TYR A 1090 6.58 -29.68 -21.91
CA TYR A 1090 7.28 -29.35 -23.15
C TYR A 1090 7.58 -30.60 -23.98
N SER A 1091 7.32 -30.56 -25.29
CA SER A 1091 7.60 -31.66 -26.22
C SER A 1091 8.46 -31.21 -27.40
N LYS A 1092 9.26 -32.15 -27.92
CA LYS A 1092 9.97 -31.95 -29.19
C LYS A 1092 9.08 -32.39 -30.35
N PRO A 1093 8.94 -31.57 -31.41
CA PRO A 1093 8.16 -31.94 -32.59
C PRO A 1093 8.77 -33.17 -33.27
N ARG A 1094 7.96 -34.17 -33.63
CA ARG A 1094 8.45 -35.40 -34.28
C ARG A 1094 8.72 -35.22 -35.78
N ALA A 1095 8.11 -34.22 -36.40
CA ALA A 1095 8.20 -33.96 -37.84
C ALA A 1095 8.73 -32.56 -38.14
N LYS A 1096 9.36 -32.40 -39.32
CA LYS A 1096 9.67 -31.07 -39.87
C LYS A 1096 8.41 -30.47 -40.52
N PRO A 1097 8.25 -29.14 -40.53
CA PRO A 1097 7.12 -28.49 -41.22
C PRO A 1097 7.08 -28.93 -42.68
N SER A 1098 5.93 -29.41 -43.17
CA SER A 1098 5.79 -29.89 -44.55
C SER A 1098 5.88 -28.79 -45.61
N GLY A 1099 5.89 -27.52 -45.18
CA GLY A 1099 5.90 -26.34 -46.04
C GLY A 1099 4.51 -25.75 -46.28
N THR A 1100 3.44 -26.52 -46.08
CA THR A 1100 2.05 -26.06 -46.22
C THR A 1100 1.23 -26.39 -44.97
N LEU A 1101 0.57 -25.38 -44.42
CA LEU A 1101 -0.32 -25.53 -43.26
C LEU A 1101 -1.64 -26.16 -43.69
N LYS A 1102 -2.26 -26.96 -42.81
CA LYS A 1102 -3.52 -27.65 -43.09
C LYS A 1102 -4.37 -27.78 -41.83
N HIS A 1103 -5.66 -28.03 -41.97
CA HIS A 1103 -6.53 -28.30 -40.82
C HIS A 1103 -6.11 -29.59 -40.07
N GLY A 1104 -5.85 -30.65 -40.83
CA GLY A 1104 -5.62 -32.01 -40.32
C GLY A 1104 -6.85 -32.90 -40.53
N LYS A 1105 -6.68 -34.22 -40.37
CA LYS A 1105 -7.79 -35.18 -40.33
C LYS A 1105 -8.42 -35.19 -38.93
N GLU A 1106 -9.72 -35.44 -38.85
CA GLU A 1106 -10.43 -35.50 -37.57
C GLU A 1106 -10.64 -36.95 -37.12
N ASP A 1107 -10.29 -37.23 -35.87
CA ASP A 1107 -10.66 -38.40 -35.09
C ASP A 1107 -10.78 -38.02 -33.60
N ASP A 1108 -11.28 -38.92 -32.75
CA ASP A 1108 -11.50 -38.68 -31.32
C ASP A 1108 -10.37 -39.26 -30.44
N GLU A 1109 -9.21 -39.53 -31.02
CA GLU A 1109 -8.04 -40.08 -30.33
C GLU A 1109 -7.03 -38.99 -29.91
N GLU A 1110 -6.21 -39.27 -28.90
CA GLU A 1110 -5.17 -38.35 -28.43
C GLU A 1110 -3.95 -38.38 -29.36
N HIS A 1111 -3.62 -37.24 -29.95
CA HIS A 1111 -2.45 -37.08 -30.82
C HIS A 1111 -1.50 -36.01 -30.30
N HIS A 1112 -0.22 -36.35 -30.13
CA HIS A 1112 0.82 -35.39 -29.76
C HIS A 1112 2.03 -35.40 -30.70
N GLY A 1113 2.60 -34.23 -30.98
CA GLY A 1113 3.84 -34.09 -31.75
C GLY A 1113 3.76 -34.39 -33.26
N GLY A 1114 2.58 -34.75 -33.78
CA GLY A 1114 2.35 -35.15 -35.16
C GLY A 1114 2.01 -34.00 -36.13
N ASN A 1115 1.68 -34.37 -37.37
CA ASN A 1115 1.30 -33.46 -38.46
C ASN A 1115 0.09 -33.97 -39.27
N THR A 1116 -0.67 -34.92 -38.73
CA THR A 1116 -1.75 -35.60 -39.45
C THR A 1116 -3.13 -35.15 -38.99
N TYR A 1117 -3.32 -34.98 -37.68
CA TYR A 1117 -4.64 -34.85 -37.05
C TYR A 1117 -4.91 -33.43 -36.55
N ALA A 1118 -6.19 -33.03 -36.61
CA ALA A 1118 -6.70 -31.77 -36.08
C ALA A 1118 -7.09 -31.94 -34.60
N GLY A 1119 -6.72 -30.96 -33.77
CA GLY A 1119 -6.97 -30.96 -32.32
C GLY A 1119 -5.88 -31.63 -31.48
N GLY A 1120 -4.79 -32.10 -32.09
CA GLY A 1120 -3.64 -32.64 -31.37
C GLY A 1120 -2.81 -31.57 -30.64
N THR A 1121 -1.96 -31.99 -29.70
CA THR A 1121 -1.10 -31.08 -28.93
C THR A 1121 0.38 -31.21 -29.32
N GLY A 1122 1.10 -30.09 -29.40
CA GLY A 1122 2.53 -30.08 -29.80
C GLY A 1122 2.77 -30.41 -31.27
N GLY A 1123 1.75 -30.32 -32.12
CA GLY A 1123 1.84 -30.62 -33.56
C GLY A 1123 2.72 -29.66 -34.36
N THR A 1124 2.89 -29.95 -35.64
CA THR A 1124 3.85 -29.23 -36.50
C THR A 1124 3.21 -28.15 -37.37
N ASP A 1125 2.19 -28.52 -38.15
CA ASP A 1125 1.54 -27.72 -39.21
C ASP A 1125 0.00 -27.90 -39.27
N THR A 1126 -0.59 -28.62 -38.31
CA THR A 1126 -2.04 -28.85 -38.17
C THR A 1126 -2.71 -27.91 -37.16
N ALA A 1127 -4.04 -27.76 -37.24
CA ALA A 1127 -4.80 -27.00 -36.24
C ALA A 1127 -4.80 -27.73 -34.89
N GLY A 1128 -4.40 -27.05 -33.81
CA GLY A 1128 -4.17 -27.70 -32.52
C GLY A 1128 -3.61 -26.76 -31.46
N LEU A 1129 -3.20 -27.30 -30.31
CA LEU A 1129 -2.62 -26.54 -29.20
C LEU A 1129 -1.13 -26.84 -29.03
N GLY A 1130 -0.36 -25.87 -28.53
CA GLY A 1130 1.05 -26.08 -28.15
C GLY A 1130 2.06 -26.30 -29.29
N GLY A 1131 1.62 -26.54 -30.52
CA GLY A 1131 2.48 -26.87 -31.67
C GLY A 1131 3.49 -25.80 -32.13
N ILE A 1132 4.34 -26.16 -33.10
CA ILE A 1132 5.33 -25.26 -33.75
C ILE A 1132 4.59 -24.09 -34.40
N VAL A 1133 3.72 -24.39 -35.38
CA VAL A 1133 2.97 -23.40 -36.14
C VAL A 1133 1.69 -24.03 -36.69
N GLY A 1134 0.53 -23.54 -36.28
CA GLY A 1134 -0.77 -24.04 -36.75
C GLY A 1134 -1.61 -22.89 -37.32
N PRO A 1135 -2.52 -23.16 -38.27
CA PRO A 1135 -3.34 -22.11 -38.88
C PRO A 1135 -4.27 -21.43 -37.86
N TYR A 1136 -4.76 -22.18 -36.87
CA TYR A 1136 -5.59 -21.71 -35.77
C TYR A 1136 -5.58 -22.75 -34.64
N ARG A 1137 -6.10 -22.36 -33.48
CA ARG A 1137 -6.13 -23.19 -32.28
C ARG A 1137 -7.39 -24.03 -32.28
N LEU A 1138 -7.23 -25.33 -32.02
CA LEU A 1138 -8.32 -26.28 -31.90
C LEU A 1138 -8.04 -27.16 -30.68
N ASP A 1139 -8.94 -27.16 -29.71
CA ASP A 1139 -8.79 -27.86 -28.44
C ASP A 1139 -9.82 -28.99 -28.35
N LYS A 1140 -9.35 -30.22 -28.07
CA LYS A 1140 -10.16 -31.40 -27.84
C LYS A 1140 -10.14 -31.87 -26.36
N GLY A 1141 -9.56 -31.08 -25.46
CA GLY A 1141 -9.54 -31.35 -24.01
C GLY A 1141 -8.37 -32.22 -23.54
N TRP A 1142 -7.35 -32.44 -24.38
CA TRP A 1142 -6.18 -33.26 -24.05
C TRP A 1142 -5.05 -32.45 -23.38
N PRO A 1143 -4.13 -33.10 -22.63
CA PRO A 1143 -2.98 -32.44 -22.03
C PRO A 1143 -2.12 -31.67 -23.05
N VAL A 1144 -1.78 -30.41 -22.75
CA VAL A 1144 -1.08 -29.55 -23.71
C VAL A 1144 0.42 -29.84 -23.70
N HIS A 1145 0.89 -30.43 -24.79
CA HIS A 1145 2.32 -30.59 -25.08
C HIS A 1145 2.86 -29.35 -25.82
N GLN A 1146 3.52 -28.45 -25.10
CA GLN A 1146 4.02 -27.17 -25.59
C GLN A 1146 5.38 -27.35 -26.29
N VAL A 1147 5.51 -26.90 -27.54
CA VAL A 1147 6.82 -26.77 -28.19
C VAL A 1147 7.61 -25.62 -27.56
N SER A 1148 8.93 -25.79 -27.41
CA SER A 1148 9.81 -24.80 -26.78
C SER A 1148 9.81 -23.44 -27.52
N PRO A 1149 10.03 -22.31 -26.80
CA PRO A 1149 10.09 -20.98 -27.44
C PRO A 1149 11.17 -20.89 -28.53
N GLU A 1150 12.31 -21.56 -28.32
CA GLU A 1150 13.45 -21.60 -29.22
C GLU A 1150 13.15 -22.34 -30.53
N GLU A 1151 12.28 -23.36 -30.51
CA GLU A 1151 11.83 -24.06 -31.72
C GLU A 1151 10.79 -23.23 -32.49
N LYS A 1152 9.91 -22.49 -31.79
CA LYS A 1152 8.95 -21.58 -32.43
C LYS A 1152 9.63 -20.40 -33.13
N GLN A 1153 10.76 -19.92 -32.61
CA GLN A 1153 11.54 -18.86 -33.25
C GLN A 1153 12.23 -19.30 -34.55
N ARG A 1154 12.41 -20.61 -34.79
CA ARG A 1154 13.04 -21.14 -36.01
C ARG A 1154 12.08 -21.32 -37.18
N VAL A 1155 10.80 -20.96 -37.02
CA VAL A 1155 9.81 -21.07 -38.08
C VAL A 1155 10.07 -19.99 -39.13
N PRO A 1156 10.18 -20.36 -40.43
CA PRO A 1156 10.35 -19.39 -41.50
C PRO A 1156 9.24 -18.33 -41.54
N PRO A 1157 9.56 -17.04 -41.80
CA PRO A 1157 8.58 -15.95 -41.80
C PRO A 1157 7.37 -16.18 -42.71
N HIS A 1158 7.59 -16.76 -43.90
CA HIS A 1158 6.51 -17.03 -44.86
C HIS A 1158 5.45 -18.01 -44.32
N ILE A 1159 5.84 -18.96 -43.46
CA ILE A 1159 4.89 -19.89 -42.82
C ILE A 1159 4.07 -19.16 -41.74
N ILE A 1160 4.68 -18.21 -41.04
CA ILE A 1160 3.99 -17.37 -40.04
C ILE A 1160 2.96 -16.46 -40.74
N GLU A 1161 3.32 -15.87 -41.87
CA GLU A 1161 2.39 -15.09 -42.68
C GLU A 1161 1.24 -15.93 -43.23
N GLU A 1162 1.53 -17.14 -43.72
CA GLU A 1162 0.48 -18.07 -44.18
C GLU A 1162 -0.42 -18.51 -43.02
N ALA A 1163 0.12 -18.74 -41.83
CA ALA A 1163 -0.66 -19.03 -40.63
C ALA A 1163 -1.58 -17.86 -40.26
N LYS A 1164 -1.08 -16.61 -40.32
CA LYS A 1164 -1.88 -15.40 -40.10
C LYS A 1164 -2.98 -15.26 -41.15
N ARG A 1165 -2.68 -15.53 -42.43
CA ARG A 1165 -3.65 -15.47 -43.53
C ARG A 1165 -4.76 -16.50 -43.35
N MET A 1166 -4.40 -17.75 -43.06
CA MET A 1166 -5.37 -18.81 -42.77
C MET A 1166 -6.16 -18.53 -41.50
N GLY A 1167 -5.52 -18.04 -40.44
CA GLY A 1167 -6.19 -17.67 -39.19
C GLY A 1167 -7.17 -16.51 -39.36
N LYS A 1168 -6.83 -15.51 -40.17
CA LYS A 1168 -7.73 -14.40 -40.52
C LYS A 1168 -8.90 -14.87 -41.38
N ALA A 1169 -8.63 -15.70 -42.40
CA ALA A 1169 -9.69 -16.28 -43.23
C ALA A 1169 -10.62 -17.18 -42.41
N ALA A 1170 -10.08 -17.98 -41.48
CA ALA A 1170 -10.87 -18.80 -40.57
C ALA A 1170 -11.67 -17.96 -39.57
N LEU A 1171 -11.12 -16.84 -39.08
CA LEU A 1171 -11.86 -15.89 -38.24
C LEU A 1171 -12.99 -15.22 -39.03
N GLU A 1172 -12.73 -14.77 -40.25
CA GLU A 1172 -13.76 -14.18 -41.14
C GLU A 1172 -14.85 -15.20 -41.45
N GLU A 1173 -14.48 -16.45 -41.75
CA GLU A 1173 -15.43 -17.55 -41.94
C GLU A 1173 -16.24 -17.81 -40.66
N ARG A 1174 -15.59 -17.82 -39.49
CA ARG A 1174 -16.26 -18.03 -38.21
C ARG A 1174 -17.19 -16.88 -37.84
N LEU A 1175 -16.78 -15.64 -38.09
CA LEU A 1175 -17.61 -14.45 -37.92
C LEU A 1175 -18.79 -14.48 -38.90
N ARG A 1176 -18.59 -14.96 -40.13
CA ARG A 1176 -19.65 -15.18 -41.13
C ARG A 1176 -20.61 -16.29 -40.72
N GLU A 1177 -20.13 -17.39 -40.16
CA GLU A 1177 -20.94 -18.47 -39.56
C GLU A 1177 -21.75 -17.97 -38.35
N ILE A 1178 -21.15 -17.15 -37.48
CA ILE A 1178 -21.83 -16.49 -36.36
C ILE A 1178 -22.79 -15.39 -36.87
N GLY A 1179 -22.54 -14.87 -38.07
CA GLY A 1179 -23.28 -13.79 -38.72
C GLY A 1179 -23.03 -12.42 -38.10
N MET A 1180 -21.87 -12.18 -37.50
CA MET A 1180 -21.48 -10.89 -36.88
C MET A 1180 -20.42 -10.20 -37.76
N SER A 1181 -20.55 -8.91 -38.00
CA SER A 1181 -19.52 -8.12 -38.69
C SER A 1181 -18.35 -7.79 -37.75
N ALA A 1182 -17.17 -7.53 -38.31
CA ALA A 1182 -15.98 -7.14 -37.53
C ALA A 1182 -16.24 -5.88 -36.67
N LYS A 1183 -16.99 -4.92 -37.19
CA LYS A 1183 -17.35 -3.69 -36.47
C LYS A 1183 -18.26 -3.97 -35.28
N GLU A 1184 -19.25 -4.85 -35.42
CA GLU A 1184 -20.13 -5.25 -34.32
C GLU A 1184 -19.37 -5.96 -33.21
N TYR A 1185 -18.41 -6.81 -33.59
CA TYR A 1185 -17.55 -7.49 -32.63
C TYR A 1185 -16.72 -6.49 -31.80
N GLU A 1186 -16.09 -5.50 -32.45
CA GLU A 1186 -15.31 -4.48 -31.75
C GLU A 1186 -16.17 -3.61 -30.83
N GLN A 1187 -17.37 -3.22 -31.26
CA GLN A 1187 -18.31 -2.45 -30.45
C GLN A 1187 -18.76 -3.22 -29.20
N TYR A 1188 -19.14 -4.49 -29.37
CA TYR A 1188 -19.53 -5.32 -28.23
C TYR A 1188 -18.37 -5.56 -27.27
N ARG A 1189 -17.17 -5.82 -27.81
CA ARG A 1189 -15.97 -6.03 -27.02
C ARG A 1189 -15.61 -4.81 -26.16
N ALA A 1190 -15.75 -3.60 -26.70
CA ALA A 1190 -15.50 -2.37 -25.94
C ALA A 1190 -16.45 -2.21 -24.75
N LEU A 1191 -17.73 -2.53 -24.91
CA LEU A 1191 -18.70 -2.55 -23.80
C LEU A 1191 -18.36 -3.65 -22.79
N GLN A 1192 -18.04 -4.86 -23.28
CA GLN A 1192 -17.71 -6.02 -22.45
C GLN A 1192 -16.48 -5.78 -21.55
N GLU A 1193 -15.41 -5.17 -22.08
CA GLU A 1193 -14.18 -4.88 -21.34
C GLU A 1193 -14.42 -3.90 -20.18
N ARG A 1194 -15.31 -2.92 -20.34
CA ARG A 1194 -15.66 -1.96 -19.28
C ARG A 1194 -16.46 -2.56 -18.14
N VAL A 1195 -17.33 -3.53 -18.42
CA VAL A 1195 -18.20 -4.15 -17.42
C VAL A 1195 -17.64 -5.45 -16.85
N GLN A 1196 -16.46 -5.91 -17.29
CA GLN A 1196 -15.91 -7.20 -16.90
C GLN A 1196 -15.75 -7.37 -15.38
N ALA A 1197 -15.25 -6.34 -14.69
CA ALA A 1197 -15.10 -6.36 -13.23
C ALA A 1197 -16.48 -6.33 -12.51
N PRO A 1198 -17.41 -5.43 -12.85
CA PRO A 1198 -18.79 -5.46 -12.35
C PRO A 1198 -19.51 -6.81 -12.57
N VAL A 1199 -19.35 -7.42 -13.75
CA VAL A 1199 -19.90 -8.76 -14.07
C VAL A 1199 -19.35 -9.81 -13.12
N ALA A 1200 -18.03 -9.83 -12.85
CA ALA A 1200 -17.44 -10.80 -11.94
C ALA A 1200 -17.99 -10.66 -10.50
N LEU A 1201 -18.17 -9.42 -10.03
CA LEU A 1201 -18.76 -9.13 -8.72
C LEU A 1201 -20.21 -9.61 -8.65
N LEU A 1202 -21.03 -9.28 -9.66
CA LEU A 1202 -22.44 -9.70 -9.69
C LEU A 1202 -22.57 -11.23 -9.81
N ARG A 1203 -21.72 -11.90 -10.59
CA ARG A 1203 -21.65 -13.37 -10.65
C ARG A 1203 -21.27 -14.00 -9.31
N SER A 1204 -20.37 -13.37 -8.54
CA SER A 1204 -20.06 -13.84 -7.19
C SER A 1204 -21.30 -13.75 -6.29
N VAL A 1205 -22.07 -12.67 -6.37
CA VAL A 1205 -23.35 -12.54 -5.65
C VAL A 1205 -24.32 -13.64 -6.08
N LEU A 1206 -24.55 -13.81 -7.39
CA LEU A 1206 -25.45 -14.84 -7.92
C LEU A 1206 -24.98 -16.27 -7.62
N SER A 1207 -23.67 -16.53 -7.49
CA SER A 1207 -23.14 -17.84 -7.12
C SER A 1207 -23.57 -18.29 -5.72
N GLY A 1208 -23.85 -17.33 -4.82
CA GLY A 1208 -24.46 -17.62 -3.51
C GLY A 1208 -25.79 -18.35 -3.64
N LEU A 1209 -26.58 -18.05 -4.68
CA LEU A 1209 -27.84 -18.75 -4.97
C LEU A 1209 -27.63 -20.22 -5.30
N LYS A 1210 -26.52 -20.58 -5.99
CA LYS A 1210 -26.18 -21.98 -6.32
C LYS A 1210 -25.62 -22.71 -5.09
N ALA A 1211 -24.81 -22.05 -4.27
CA ALA A 1211 -24.18 -22.67 -3.10
C ALA A 1211 -25.20 -23.21 -2.08
N ALA A 1212 -26.33 -22.53 -1.91
CA ALA A 1212 -27.40 -22.95 -0.99
C ALA A 1212 -28.03 -24.32 -1.35
N GLU A 1213 -27.91 -24.78 -2.59
CA GLU A 1213 -28.55 -26.02 -3.09
C GLU A 1213 -27.77 -27.30 -2.77
N GLY A 1214 -26.47 -27.18 -2.47
CA GLY A 1214 -25.62 -28.31 -2.09
C GLY A 1214 -25.43 -28.46 -0.59
N GLU A 1215 -26.06 -27.60 0.21
CA GLU A 1215 -25.84 -27.59 1.65
C GLU A 1215 -26.65 -28.71 2.31
N ARG A 1216 -25.95 -29.65 2.95
CA ARG A 1216 -26.59 -30.77 3.64
C ARG A 1216 -27.49 -30.27 4.77
N THR A 1217 -28.80 -30.37 4.56
CA THR A 1217 -29.80 -30.01 5.56
C THR A 1217 -30.03 -31.14 6.56
N TRP A 1218 -30.38 -30.79 7.79
CA TRP A 1218 -30.74 -31.75 8.82
C TRP A 1218 -32.18 -32.22 8.64
N LEU A 1219 -32.38 -33.46 8.21
CA LEU A 1219 -33.65 -34.15 8.33
C LEU A 1219 -33.83 -34.57 9.79
N ARG A 1220 -34.83 -33.99 10.45
CA ARG A 1220 -35.18 -34.30 11.85
C ARG A 1220 -36.29 -35.35 11.89
N GLY A 1221 -36.49 -35.99 13.04
CA GLY A 1221 -37.54 -37.00 13.20
C GLY A 1221 -37.18 -38.38 12.64
N GLN A 1222 -35.90 -38.68 12.49
CA GLN A 1222 -35.40 -39.95 11.98
C GLN A 1222 -35.38 -41.00 13.08
N THR A 1223 -35.51 -42.28 12.70
CA THR A 1223 -35.41 -43.42 13.62
C THR A 1223 -33.98 -43.79 14.00
N ASP A 1224 -33.01 -43.28 13.25
CA ASP A 1224 -31.58 -43.54 13.39
C ASP A 1224 -30.77 -42.34 12.85
N GLY A 1225 -29.56 -42.11 13.38
CA GLY A 1225 -28.74 -40.94 13.04
C GLY A 1225 -28.09 -40.29 14.26
N ILE A 1226 -27.78 -38.99 14.16
CA ILE A 1226 -27.27 -38.20 15.28
C ILE A 1226 -28.47 -37.79 16.14
N TRP A 1227 -28.36 -37.87 17.46
CA TRP A 1227 -29.49 -37.58 18.33
C TRP A 1227 -29.94 -36.11 18.16
N ASP A 1228 -31.25 -35.86 18.04
CA ASP A 1228 -31.77 -34.51 17.95
C ASP A 1228 -32.06 -33.97 19.35
N ASP A 1229 -31.21 -33.06 19.83
CA ASP A 1229 -31.29 -32.50 21.19
C ASP A 1229 -32.67 -31.90 21.52
N SER A 1230 -33.41 -31.39 20.54
CA SER A 1230 -34.78 -30.90 20.73
C SER A 1230 -35.81 -31.99 21.06
N LYS A 1231 -35.50 -33.26 20.82
CA LYS A 1231 -36.40 -34.41 20.99
C LYS A 1231 -36.00 -35.38 22.10
N ILE A 1232 -35.06 -34.98 22.97
CA ILE A 1232 -34.61 -35.81 24.10
C ILE A 1232 -35.77 -36.23 25.00
N VAL A 1233 -36.70 -35.31 25.28
CA VAL A 1233 -37.88 -35.59 26.13
C VAL A 1233 -38.77 -36.66 25.48
N GLU A 1234 -39.04 -36.52 24.19
CA GLU A 1234 -39.85 -37.47 23.40
C GLU A 1234 -39.20 -38.86 23.37
N GLY A 1235 -37.86 -38.91 23.24
CA GLY A 1235 -37.12 -40.17 23.26
C GLY A 1235 -37.16 -40.89 24.60
N ILE A 1236 -37.13 -40.14 25.70
CA ILE A 1236 -37.31 -40.69 27.04
C ILE A 1236 -38.75 -41.22 27.22
N VAL A 1237 -39.74 -40.57 26.61
CA VAL A 1237 -41.15 -41.01 26.62
C VAL A 1237 -41.40 -42.22 25.70
N GLY A 1238 -40.42 -42.60 24.87
CA GLY A 1238 -40.47 -43.79 24.02
C GLY A 1238 -40.72 -43.51 22.53
N GLU A 1239 -40.75 -42.24 22.13
CA GLU A 1239 -40.83 -41.85 20.73
C GLU A 1239 -39.57 -42.32 19.98
N ARG A 1240 -39.73 -42.99 18.85
CA ARG A 1240 -38.60 -43.55 18.08
C ARG A 1240 -37.97 -42.54 17.12
N ASN A 1241 -38.72 -41.51 16.74
CA ASN A 1241 -38.36 -40.51 15.74
C ASN A 1241 -37.59 -39.33 16.36
N ILE A 1242 -36.45 -39.62 16.97
CA ILE A 1242 -35.69 -38.69 17.84
C ILE A 1242 -34.29 -38.35 17.31
N TYR A 1243 -33.93 -38.89 16.15
CA TYR A 1243 -32.65 -38.64 15.52
C TYR A 1243 -32.79 -37.61 14.39
N LYS A 1244 -31.65 -37.08 13.97
CA LYS A 1244 -31.48 -36.22 12.80
C LYS A 1244 -30.30 -36.71 11.95
N ARG A 1245 -30.43 -36.58 10.65
CA ARG A 1245 -29.42 -36.97 9.66
C ARG A 1245 -29.14 -35.82 8.71
N ARG A 1246 -27.91 -35.78 8.21
CA ARG A 1246 -27.54 -34.93 7.08
C ARG A 1246 -27.78 -35.71 5.81
N GLU A 1247 -28.72 -35.26 5.00
CA GLU A 1247 -28.96 -35.78 3.66
C GLU A 1247 -28.78 -34.66 2.65
N GLU A 1248 -28.31 -35.01 1.46
CA GLU A 1248 -28.35 -34.11 0.30
C GLU A 1248 -29.83 -33.98 -0.08
N SER A 1249 -30.39 -32.77 0.01
CA SER A 1249 -31.83 -32.56 -0.13
C SER A 1249 -32.31 -32.92 -1.54
N THR A 1250 -32.74 -34.17 -1.76
CA THR A 1250 -33.42 -34.58 -3.00
C THR A 1250 -34.94 -34.50 -2.88
N GLU A 1251 -35.50 -34.48 -1.66
CA GLU A 1251 -36.96 -34.53 -1.44
C GLU A 1251 -37.53 -33.18 -0.97
N THR A 1252 -38.37 -32.61 -1.84
CA THR A 1252 -39.39 -31.56 -1.65
C THR A 1252 -39.45 -30.89 -0.28
N ASN A 1253 -38.53 -29.96 -0.04
CA ASN A 1253 -38.69 -28.95 1.00
C ASN A 1253 -39.82 -28.01 0.54
N PRO A 1254 -40.86 -27.70 1.33
CA PRO A 1254 -41.87 -26.70 0.93
C PRO A 1254 -41.30 -25.29 0.76
N PHE A 1255 -40.03 -25.08 1.12
CA PHE A 1255 -39.24 -23.87 0.89
C PHE A 1255 -38.27 -23.97 -0.31
N GLN A 1256 -38.22 -25.10 -1.03
CA GLN A 1256 -37.52 -25.14 -2.31
C GLN A 1256 -38.28 -24.28 -3.31
N SER A 1257 -37.53 -23.41 -4.00
CA SER A 1257 -38.06 -22.57 -5.05
C SER A 1257 -38.72 -23.45 -6.11
N LYS A 1258 -40.06 -23.44 -6.16
CA LYS A 1258 -40.86 -24.26 -7.07
C LYS A 1258 -40.85 -23.69 -8.47
N HIS A 1259 -40.61 -22.39 -8.60
CA HIS A 1259 -40.60 -21.65 -9.84
C HIS A 1259 -39.38 -20.73 -9.93
N LYS A 1260 -38.99 -20.34 -11.14
CA LYS A 1260 -37.87 -19.39 -11.32
C LYS A 1260 -38.25 -18.03 -10.72
N LYS A 1261 -37.28 -17.33 -10.15
CA LYS A 1261 -37.44 -15.93 -9.72
C LYS A 1261 -37.50 -15.07 -10.98
N ARG A 1262 -38.55 -14.25 -11.14
CA ARG A 1262 -38.83 -13.49 -12.35
C ARG A 1262 -38.41 -12.03 -12.18
N LEU A 1263 -37.45 -11.59 -13.00
CA LEU A 1263 -36.87 -10.25 -12.94
C LEU A 1263 -37.11 -9.52 -14.26
N LEU A 1264 -37.77 -8.36 -14.22
CA LEU A 1264 -38.00 -7.53 -15.41
C LEU A 1264 -37.21 -6.23 -15.32
N PHE A 1265 -36.38 -5.96 -16.32
CA PHE A 1265 -35.64 -4.69 -16.44
C PHE A 1265 -36.36 -3.78 -17.43
N VAL A 1266 -36.85 -2.64 -16.96
CA VAL A 1266 -37.46 -1.57 -17.76
C VAL A 1266 -36.38 -0.53 -18.05
N LEU A 1267 -36.00 -0.40 -19.31
CA LEU A 1267 -34.88 0.42 -19.77
C LEU A 1267 -35.42 1.68 -20.45
N ASP A 1268 -35.01 2.85 -19.99
CA ASP A 1268 -35.31 4.12 -20.63
C ASP A 1268 -34.52 4.25 -21.94
N VAL A 1269 -35.20 4.14 -23.08
CA VAL A 1269 -34.62 4.37 -24.42
C VAL A 1269 -35.27 5.58 -25.07
N SER A 1270 -35.55 6.62 -24.27
CA SER A 1270 -36.13 7.88 -24.74
C SER A 1270 -35.16 8.71 -25.58
N ALA A 1271 -35.71 9.71 -26.28
CA ALA A 1271 -34.93 10.66 -27.06
C ALA A 1271 -33.91 11.44 -26.20
N SER A 1272 -34.18 11.63 -24.90
CA SER A 1272 -33.23 12.27 -23.97
C SER A 1272 -31.96 11.46 -23.79
N MET A 1273 -32.05 10.13 -23.82
CA MET A 1273 -30.89 9.25 -23.70
C MET A 1273 -29.88 9.49 -24.82
N TYR A 1274 -30.37 9.56 -26.06
CA TYR A 1274 -29.52 9.85 -27.22
C TYR A 1274 -29.07 11.31 -27.26
N ARG A 1275 -29.98 12.26 -26.93
CA ARG A 1275 -29.69 13.70 -27.00
C ARG A 1275 -28.59 14.14 -26.04
N PHE A 1276 -28.57 13.60 -24.82
CA PHE A 1276 -27.63 14.00 -23.78
C PHE A 1276 -26.44 13.05 -23.63
N GLU A 1277 -26.32 12.04 -24.49
CA GLU A 1277 -25.20 11.10 -24.50
C GLU A 1277 -23.82 11.79 -24.55
N GLY A 1278 -23.70 12.89 -25.29
CA GLY A 1278 -22.45 13.66 -25.36
C GLY A 1278 -22.10 14.44 -24.09
N MET A 1279 -23.00 14.54 -23.11
CA MET A 1279 -22.80 15.32 -21.88
C MET A 1279 -22.41 14.43 -20.69
N ASP A 1280 -23.12 13.31 -20.49
CA ASP A 1280 -22.94 12.46 -19.31
C ASP A 1280 -22.89 10.95 -19.62
N HIS A 1281 -22.81 10.61 -20.91
CA HIS A 1281 -22.74 9.23 -21.39
C HIS A 1281 -23.91 8.35 -20.93
N ARG A 1282 -25.09 8.91 -20.67
CA ARG A 1282 -26.23 8.18 -20.12
C ARG A 1282 -26.71 6.99 -20.96
N LEU A 1283 -26.69 7.08 -22.29
CA LEU A 1283 -27.02 5.96 -23.17
C LEU A 1283 -25.93 4.90 -23.11
N THR A 1284 -24.65 5.29 -23.10
CA THR A 1284 -23.54 4.34 -22.91
C THR A 1284 -23.64 3.62 -21.56
N LYS A 1285 -23.94 4.33 -20.47
CA LYS A 1285 -24.17 3.74 -19.13
C LYS A 1285 -25.35 2.77 -19.12
N LEU A 1286 -26.42 3.08 -19.85
CA LEU A 1286 -27.54 2.16 -20.02
C LEU A 1286 -27.10 0.88 -20.75
N LEU A 1287 -26.38 1.01 -21.87
CA LEU A 1287 -25.86 -0.13 -22.64
C LEU A 1287 -24.92 -0.99 -21.80
N GLU A 1288 -24.00 -0.38 -21.06
CA GLU A 1288 -23.10 -1.06 -20.13
C GLU A 1288 -23.90 -1.82 -19.06
N SER A 1289 -24.93 -1.20 -18.47
CA SER A 1289 -25.83 -1.86 -17.50
C SER A 1289 -26.53 -3.08 -18.11
N THR A 1290 -27.04 -2.96 -19.34
CA THR A 1290 -27.69 -4.06 -20.06
C THR A 1290 -26.72 -5.20 -20.35
N VAL A 1291 -25.52 -4.89 -20.86
CA VAL A 1291 -24.47 -5.91 -21.14
C VAL A 1291 -24.04 -6.59 -19.84
N MET A 1292 -23.88 -5.84 -18.75
CA MET A 1292 -23.52 -6.38 -17.45
C MET A 1292 -24.55 -7.40 -16.95
N VAL A 1293 -25.86 -7.09 -17.03
CA VAL A 1293 -26.92 -8.02 -16.62
C VAL A 1293 -26.92 -9.26 -17.52
N MET A 1294 -26.87 -9.11 -18.84
CA MET A 1294 -26.88 -10.25 -19.78
C MET A 1294 -25.68 -11.19 -19.57
N GLU A 1295 -24.48 -10.65 -19.31
CA GLU A 1295 -23.26 -11.44 -19.05
C GLU A 1295 -23.23 -12.07 -17.64
N ALA A 1296 -23.68 -11.33 -16.63
CA ALA A 1296 -23.67 -11.83 -15.25
C ALA A 1296 -24.70 -12.95 -15.03
N PHE A 1297 -25.87 -12.83 -15.66
CA PHE A 1297 -26.98 -13.79 -15.49
C PHE A 1297 -26.81 -15.04 -16.35
N ALA A 1298 -25.91 -15.01 -17.34
CA ALA A 1298 -25.59 -16.17 -18.17
C ALA A 1298 -25.11 -17.37 -17.31
N GLY A 1299 -25.79 -18.50 -17.41
CA GLY A 1299 -25.54 -19.71 -16.60
C GLY A 1299 -26.33 -19.79 -15.27
N PHE A 1300 -27.24 -18.85 -15.01
CA PHE A 1300 -28.16 -18.84 -13.87
C PHE A 1300 -29.64 -18.99 -14.27
N GLU A 1301 -29.91 -19.33 -15.53
CA GLU A 1301 -31.25 -19.40 -16.15
C GLU A 1301 -32.15 -20.49 -15.54
N GLU A 1302 -31.57 -21.46 -14.81
CA GLU A 1302 -32.33 -22.47 -14.08
C GLU A 1302 -33.07 -21.90 -12.87
N LYS A 1303 -32.55 -20.82 -12.26
CA LYS A 1303 -33.11 -20.21 -11.05
C LYS A 1303 -33.72 -18.83 -11.29
N ILE A 1304 -33.17 -18.10 -12.25
CA ILE A 1304 -33.56 -16.73 -12.57
C ILE A 1304 -34.06 -16.71 -14.00
N ASP A 1305 -35.29 -16.26 -14.18
CA ASP A 1305 -35.85 -15.93 -15.48
C ASP A 1305 -35.93 -14.41 -15.57
N TYR A 1306 -35.28 -13.81 -16.58
CA TYR A 1306 -35.25 -12.36 -16.72
C TYR A 1306 -35.71 -11.92 -18.11
N ALA A 1307 -36.29 -10.72 -18.16
CA ALA A 1307 -36.68 -10.04 -19.38
C ALA A 1307 -36.21 -8.59 -19.36
N MET A 1308 -36.14 -7.98 -20.54
CA MET A 1308 -35.76 -6.58 -20.73
C MET A 1308 -36.73 -5.92 -21.70
N VAL A 1309 -37.32 -4.81 -21.28
CA VAL A 1309 -38.22 -4.00 -22.10
C VAL A 1309 -37.72 -2.56 -22.14
N GLY A 1310 -37.73 -1.95 -23.31
CA GLY A 1310 -37.50 -0.52 -23.47
C GLY A 1310 -38.81 0.26 -23.37
N HIS A 1311 -38.73 1.53 -22.99
CA HIS A 1311 -39.80 2.49 -23.22
C HIS A 1311 -39.23 3.81 -23.75
N ASN A 1312 -40.04 4.56 -24.49
CA ASN A 1312 -39.67 5.86 -25.03
C ASN A 1312 -40.93 6.71 -25.25
N GLY A 1313 -40.84 7.80 -26.01
CA GLY A 1313 -42.00 8.66 -26.29
C GLY A 1313 -43.08 8.03 -27.16
N ASP A 1314 -42.76 6.99 -27.93
CA ASP A 1314 -43.69 6.33 -28.86
C ASP A 1314 -44.37 5.09 -28.27
N SER A 1315 -43.67 4.36 -27.38
CA SER A 1315 -44.16 3.10 -26.82
C SER A 1315 -43.78 2.95 -25.35
N ALA A 1316 -44.71 2.40 -24.56
CA ALA A 1316 -44.51 1.99 -23.18
C ALA A 1316 -43.80 0.62 -23.06
N CYS A 1317 -43.84 -0.20 -24.10
CA CYS A 1317 -43.27 -1.55 -24.07
C CYS A 1317 -42.64 -1.90 -25.42
N ILE A 1318 -41.31 -1.92 -25.44
CA ILE A 1318 -40.47 -2.32 -26.56
C ILE A 1318 -39.74 -3.59 -26.14
N GLU A 1319 -40.14 -4.75 -26.66
CA GLU A 1319 -39.51 -6.01 -26.27
C GLU A 1319 -38.06 -6.08 -26.76
N LEU A 1320 -37.11 -6.12 -25.83
CA LEU A 1320 -35.69 -6.27 -26.14
C LEU A 1320 -35.24 -7.72 -25.91
N VAL A 1321 -35.61 -8.28 -24.75
CA VAL A 1321 -35.39 -9.67 -24.35
C VAL A 1321 -36.66 -10.19 -23.68
N SER A 1322 -37.27 -11.24 -24.22
CA SER A 1322 -38.43 -11.91 -23.63
C SER A 1322 -38.00 -12.91 -22.55
N PHE A 1323 -38.89 -13.17 -21.59
CA PHE A 1323 -38.72 -14.26 -20.61
C PHE A 1323 -38.46 -15.59 -21.33
N GLY A 1324 -37.56 -16.39 -20.77
CA GLY A 1324 -37.11 -17.66 -21.36
C GLY A 1324 -36.20 -17.55 -22.60
N HIS A 1325 -36.00 -16.36 -23.17
CA HIS A 1325 -35.27 -16.15 -24.43
C HIS A 1325 -34.02 -15.28 -24.25
N SER A 1326 -33.23 -15.57 -23.21
CA SER A 1326 -31.98 -14.85 -22.92
C SER A 1326 -30.98 -14.95 -24.09
N PRO A 1327 -30.30 -13.86 -24.47
CA PRO A 1327 -29.39 -13.84 -25.61
C PRO A 1327 -28.15 -14.73 -25.36
N ALA A 1328 -28.09 -15.84 -26.09
CA ALA A 1328 -27.13 -16.93 -25.88
C ALA A 1328 -25.70 -16.62 -26.30
N ASN A 1329 -25.50 -15.66 -27.21
CA ASN A 1329 -24.20 -15.33 -27.77
C ASN A 1329 -23.99 -13.82 -27.88
N GLN A 1330 -22.74 -13.42 -28.13
CA GLN A 1330 -22.35 -12.00 -28.22
C GLN A 1330 -23.12 -11.25 -29.32
N LYS A 1331 -23.48 -11.92 -30.41
CA LYS A 1331 -24.26 -11.33 -31.51
C LYS A 1331 -25.66 -10.93 -31.05
N ALA A 1332 -26.39 -11.87 -30.45
CA ALA A 1332 -27.72 -11.59 -29.91
C ALA A 1332 -27.70 -10.46 -28.87
N ARG A 1333 -26.65 -10.40 -28.03
CA ARG A 1333 -26.47 -9.30 -27.06
C ARG A 1333 -26.17 -7.96 -27.74
N MET A 1334 -25.38 -7.95 -28.80
CA MET A 1334 -25.13 -6.75 -29.59
C MET A 1334 -26.38 -6.27 -30.34
N GLU A 1335 -27.19 -7.18 -30.89
CA GLU A 1335 -28.47 -6.85 -31.54
C GLU A 1335 -29.45 -6.20 -30.55
N VAL A 1336 -29.45 -6.60 -29.28
CA VAL A 1336 -30.20 -5.90 -28.22
C VAL A 1336 -29.70 -4.47 -28.05
N CYS A 1337 -28.38 -4.28 -27.94
CA CYS A 1337 -27.78 -2.95 -27.79
C CYS A 1337 -28.08 -2.04 -28.99
N GLN A 1338 -27.97 -2.56 -30.21
CA GLN A 1338 -28.29 -1.82 -31.44
C GLN A 1338 -29.76 -1.41 -31.50
N ARG A 1339 -30.68 -2.31 -31.10
CA ARG A 1339 -32.11 -2.00 -31.00
C ARG A 1339 -32.36 -0.85 -30.02
N MET A 1340 -31.71 -0.89 -28.84
CA MET A 1340 -31.83 0.20 -27.85
C MET A 1340 -31.36 1.54 -28.42
N VAL A 1341 -30.19 1.58 -29.08
CA VAL A 1341 -29.67 2.79 -29.71
C VAL A 1341 -30.62 3.30 -30.79
N ALA A 1342 -31.15 2.43 -31.65
CA ALA A 1342 -32.10 2.80 -32.69
C ALA A 1342 -33.39 3.38 -32.10
N HIS A 1343 -33.94 2.78 -31.05
CA HIS A 1343 -35.14 3.30 -30.40
C HIS A 1343 -34.90 4.66 -29.73
N ALA A 1344 -33.74 4.88 -29.10
CA ALA A 1344 -33.39 6.18 -28.52
C ALA A 1344 -33.11 7.25 -29.59
N GLN A 1345 -32.57 6.86 -30.74
CA GLN A 1345 -32.21 7.79 -31.82
C GLN A 1345 -33.42 8.26 -32.63
N TYR A 1346 -34.39 7.36 -32.90
CA TYR A 1346 -35.46 7.62 -33.87
C TYR A 1346 -36.85 7.83 -33.26
N CYS A 1347 -37.01 7.76 -31.93
CA CYS A 1347 -38.31 7.96 -31.31
C CYS A 1347 -38.74 9.44 -31.23
N TRP A 1348 -40.04 9.68 -31.12
CA TRP A 1348 -40.55 11.02 -30.84
C TRP A 1348 -40.31 11.43 -29.39
N SER A 1349 -40.34 12.75 -29.14
CA SER A 1349 -40.31 13.30 -27.79
C SER A 1349 -41.60 12.97 -27.03
N GLY A 1350 -41.47 12.42 -25.85
CA GLY A 1350 -42.55 12.02 -24.96
C GLY A 1350 -42.00 11.07 -23.90
N ASP A 1351 -42.82 10.68 -22.95
CA ASP A 1351 -42.43 9.75 -21.90
C ASP A 1351 -43.59 8.83 -21.54
N ASN A 1352 -43.32 7.52 -21.64
CA ASN A 1352 -44.26 6.46 -21.28
C ASN A 1352 -43.82 5.73 -20.00
N THR A 1353 -42.91 6.27 -19.18
CA THR A 1353 -42.36 5.63 -17.96
C THR A 1353 -43.46 5.08 -17.06
N VAL A 1354 -44.47 5.89 -16.74
CA VAL A 1354 -45.58 5.51 -15.84
C VAL A 1354 -46.36 4.32 -16.42
N GLU A 1355 -46.63 4.35 -17.72
CA GLU A 1355 -47.37 3.28 -18.39
C GLU A 1355 -46.52 2.01 -18.55
N ALA A 1356 -45.22 2.17 -18.79
CA ALA A 1356 -44.25 1.08 -18.81
C ALA A 1356 -44.18 0.37 -17.45
N MET A 1357 -44.18 1.14 -16.35
CA MET A 1357 -44.25 0.59 -15.00
C MET A 1357 -45.54 -0.20 -14.75
N ARG A 1358 -46.70 0.29 -15.23
CA ARG A 1358 -47.96 -0.47 -15.12
C ARG A 1358 -47.91 -1.79 -15.88
N GLN A 1359 -47.51 -1.75 -17.15
CA GLN A 1359 -47.43 -2.95 -18.00
C GLN A 1359 -46.37 -3.95 -17.49
N SER A 1360 -45.33 -3.46 -16.82
CA SER A 1360 -44.29 -4.33 -16.24
C SER A 1360 -44.81 -5.24 -15.13
N ILE A 1361 -45.84 -4.81 -14.38
CA ILE A 1361 -46.49 -5.62 -13.35
C ILE A 1361 -47.19 -6.82 -14.00
N ASP A 1362 -47.93 -6.58 -15.06
CA ASP A 1362 -48.64 -7.64 -15.80
C ASP A 1362 -47.65 -8.61 -16.46
N LEU A 1363 -46.57 -8.09 -17.05
CA LEU A 1363 -45.54 -8.91 -17.71
C LEU A 1363 -44.77 -9.80 -16.74
N VAL A 1364 -44.34 -9.27 -15.59
CA VAL A 1364 -43.54 -10.06 -14.64
C VAL A 1364 -44.39 -11.14 -13.95
N THR A 1365 -45.70 -10.88 -13.76
CA THR A 1365 -46.65 -11.80 -13.09
C THR A 1365 -47.41 -12.72 -14.05
N ALA A 1366 -47.21 -12.59 -15.38
CA ALA A 1366 -47.90 -13.39 -16.39
C ALA A 1366 -47.72 -14.91 -16.22
N GLU A 1367 -46.60 -15.34 -15.64
CA GLU A 1367 -46.33 -16.73 -15.27
C GLU A 1367 -45.94 -16.83 -13.80
N LYS A 1368 -46.12 -18.01 -13.21
CA LYS A 1368 -45.78 -18.24 -11.80
C LYS A 1368 -44.26 -18.14 -11.59
N GLY A 1369 -43.86 -17.26 -10.67
CA GLY A 1369 -42.51 -17.14 -10.14
C GLY A 1369 -42.53 -17.11 -8.61
N ASP A 1370 -41.42 -17.50 -7.99
CA ASP A 1370 -41.31 -17.49 -6.52
C ASP A 1370 -41.04 -16.08 -5.95
N ALA A 1371 -40.57 -15.18 -6.81
CA ALA A 1371 -40.42 -13.76 -6.52
C ALA A 1371 -40.56 -12.97 -7.82
N TYR A 1372 -41.18 -11.79 -7.75
CA TYR A 1372 -41.39 -10.89 -8.87
C TYR A 1372 -40.71 -9.56 -8.61
N LEU A 1373 -39.71 -9.22 -9.41
CA LEU A 1373 -38.97 -7.96 -9.26
C LEU A 1373 -38.96 -7.17 -10.56
N VAL A 1374 -39.12 -5.86 -10.43
CA VAL A 1374 -39.02 -4.92 -11.54
C VAL A 1374 -37.94 -3.89 -11.25
N PHE A 1375 -37.02 -3.69 -12.20
CA PHE A 1375 -35.94 -2.71 -12.13
C PHE A 1375 -36.13 -1.68 -13.24
N VAL A 1376 -36.48 -0.45 -12.87
CA VAL A 1376 -36.61 0.68 -13.81
C VAL A 1376 -35.29 1.43 -13.85
N ILE A 1377 -34.63 1.47 -15.01
CA ILE A 1377 -33.35 2.17 -15.23
C ILE A 1377 -33.61 3.40 -16.11
N SER A 1378 -33.42 4.60 -15.57
CA SER A 1378 -33.74 5.88 -16.24
C SER A 1378 -32.72 6.98 -15.93
N ASP A 1379 -32.74 8.07 -16.71
CA ASP A 1379 -31.92 9.28 -16.51
C ASP A 1379 -32.51 10.30 -15.51
N ALA A 1380 -33.55 9.90 -14.76
CA ALA A 1380 -34.27 10.73 -13.79
C ALA A 1380 -34.93 11.99 -14.38
N ASN A 1381 -35.01 12.14 -15.70
CA ASN A 1381 -35.60 13.31 -16.38
C ASN A 1381 -37.14 13.26 -16.44
N LEU A 1382 -37.77 12.74 -15.39
CA LEU A 1382 -39.22 12.53 -15.27
C LEU A 1382 -40.02 13.82 -15.03
N PRO A 1383 -39.54 14.81 -14.22
CA PRO A 1383 -40.32 16.03 -13.96
C PRO A 1383 -40.63 16.84 -15.22
N ARG A 1384 -39.78 16.74 -16.25
CA ARG A 1384 -39.96 17.43 -17.53
C ARG A 1384 -41.22 16.99 -18.29
N TYR A 1385 -41.67 15.76 -18.06
CA TYR A 1385 -42.86 15.18 -18.68
C TYR A 1385 -44.10 15.25 -17.78
N GLY A 1386 -44.01 15.97 -16.64
CA GLY A 1386 -45.10 16.14 -15.70
C GLY A 1386 -45.34 14.94 -14.78
N ILE A 1387 -44.45 13.93 -14.80
CA ILE A 1387 -44.56 12.75 -13.94
C ILE A 1387 -44.13 13.14 -12.52
N GLN A 1388 -45.07 13.00 -11.58
CA GLN A 1388 -44.84 13.33 -10.17
C GLN A 1388 -44.30 12.11 -9.41
N PRO A 1389 -43.40 12.29 -8.42
CA PRO A 1389 -42.86 11.17 -7.62
C PRO A 1389 -43.96 10.37 -6.89
N SER A 1390 -45.07 11.03 -6.54
CA SER A 1390 -46.25 10.39 -5.96
C SER A 1390 -46.91 9.36 -6.89
N GLU A 1391 -46.85 9.56 -8.21
CA GLU A 1391 -47.40 8.62 -9.19
C GLU A 1391 -46.58 7.35 -9.27
N LEU A 1392 -45.24 7.47 -9.29
CA LEU A 1392 -44.31 6.34 -9.23
C LEU A 1392 -44.52 5.53 -7.95
N SER A 1393 -44.60 6.23 -6.82
CA SER A 1393 -44.84 5.62 -5.50
C SER A 1393 -46.19 4.91 -5.42
N ALA A 1394 -47.23 5.45 -6.05
CA ALA A 1394 -48.55 4.82 -6.11
C ALA A 1394 -48.50 3.50 -6.91
N ILE A 1395 -47.78 3.46 -8.03
CA ILE A 1395 -47.61 2.24 -8.83
C ILE A 1395 -46.80 1.20 -8.07
N MET A 1396 -45.68 1.59 -7.45
CA MET A 1396 -44.85 0.69 -6.63
C MET A 1396 -45.64 0.01 -5.50
N ARG A 1397 -46.65 0.68 -4.96
CA ARG A 1397 -47.50 0.14 -3.88
C ARG A 1397 -48.76 -0.58 -4.38
N SER A 1398 -49.02 -0.55 -5.70
CA SER A 1398 -50.26 -1.07 -6.27
C SER A 1398 -50.36 -2.60 -6.22
N HIS A 1399 -49.25 -3.32 -6.30
CA HIS A 1399 -49.19 -4.79 -6.25
C HIS A 1399 -48.19 -5.24 -5.19
N LYS A 1400 -48.68 -5.78 -4.07
CA LYS A 1400 -47.84 -6.19 -2.93
C LYS A 1400 -46.86 -7.32 -3.24
N GLU A 1401 -47.17 -8.15 -4.24
CA GLU A 1401 -46.34 -9.29 -4.64
C GLU A 1401 -45.15 -8.88 -5.52
N VAL A 1402 -45.20 -7.70 -6.16
CA VAL A 1402 -44.16 -7.21 -7.06
C VAL A 1402 -43.30 -6.17 -6.35
N GLN A 1403 -41.99 -6.42 -6.27
CA GLN A 1403 -41.03 -5.49 -5.70
C GLN A 1403 -40.37 -4.66 -6.82
N MET A 1404 -40.71 -3.38 -6.88
CA MET A 1404 -40.25 -2.48 -7.93
C MET A 1404 -39.20 -1.50 -7.42
N PHE A 1405 -38.11 -1.32 -8.17
CA PHE A 1405 -36.98 -0.47 -7.82
C PHE A 1405 -36.63 0.46 -8.99
N CYS A 1406 -36.34 1.73 -8.70
CA CYS A 1406 -35.85 2.70 -9.67
C CYS A 1406 -34.35 2.93 -9.47
N ILE A 1407 -33.57 2.83 -10.55
CA ILE A 1407 -32.14 3.06 -10.59
C ILE A 1407 -31.87 4.21 -11.58
N PHE A 1408 -31.44 5.34 -11.05
CA PHE A 1408 -31.16 6.54 -11.83
C PHE A 1408 -29.69 6.58 -12.26
N ILE A 1409 -29.41 6.35 -13.53
CA ILE A 1409 -28.04 6.25 -14.08
C ILE A 1409 -27.45 7.59 -14.53
N ALA A 1410 -28.29 8.62 -14.56
CA ALA A 1410 -27.94 9.99 -14.88
C ALA A 1410 -28.90 10.92 -14.14
N THR A 1411 -28.54 12.20 -14.06
CA THR A 1411 -29.39 13.23 -13.48
C THR A 1411 -29.12 14.59 -14.11
N LEU A 1412 -30.16 15.43 -14.21
CA LEU A 1412 -30.04 16.83 -14.60
C LEU A 1412 -30.21 17.71 -13.36
N GLY A 1413 -29.09 18.09 -12.72
CA GLY A 1413 -29.10 18.79 -11.42
C GLY A 1413 -29.33 17.81 -10.26
N GLU A 1414 -30.23 18.15 -9.32
CA GLU A 1414 -30.54 17.31 -8.15
C GLU A 1414 -31.81 16.45 -8.35
N GLN A 1415 -32.23 16.22 -9.60
CA GLN A 1415 -33.51 15.54 -9.88
C GLN A 1415 -33.56 14.10 -9.34
N ALA A 1416 -32.46 13.35 -9.44
CA ALA A 1416 -32.41 11.97 -8.97
C ALA A 1416 -32.55 11.90 -7.44
N SER A 1417 -31.82 12.75 -6.71
CA SER A 1417 -31.88 12.81 -5.25
C SER A 1417 -33.25 13.27 -4.75
N ASN A 1418 -33.89 14.23 -5.44
CA ASN A 1418 -35.25 14.68 -5.12
C ASN A 1418 -36.28 13.56 -5.35
N LEU A 1419 -36.20 12.84 -6.48
CA LEU A 1419 -37.05 11.68 -6.73
C LEU A 1419 -36.83 10.58 -5.69
N GLN A 1420 -35.58 10.31 -5.30
CA GLN A 1420 -35.24 9.34 -4.28
C GLN A 1420 -35.81 9.69 -2.91
N ALA A 1421 -35.78 10.97 -2.52
CA ALA A 1421 -36.29 11.44 -1.23
C ALA A 1421 -37.81 11.26 -1.08
N GLU A 1422 -38.57 11.32 -2.18
CA GLU A 1422 -40.03 11.16 -2.17
C GLU A 1422 -40.50 9.72 -2.41
N MET A 1423 -39.62 8.84 -2.92
CA MET A 1423 -39.91 7.42 -3.10
C MET A 1423 -39.89 6.64 -1.78
N PRO A 1424 -40.52 5.45 -1.71
CA PRO A 1424 -40.42 4.58 -0.55
C PRO A 1424 -38.94 4.24 -0.22
N PRO A 1425 -38.53 4.27 1.06
CA PRO A 1425 -37.15 3.99 1.46
C PRO A 1425 -36.68 2.62 0.93
N GLY A 1426 -35.53 2.59 0.26
CA GLY A 1426 -34.96 1.37 -0.34
C GLY A 1426 -35.48 1.01 -1.73
N HIS A 1427 -36.37 1.82 -2.32
CA HIS A 1427 -36.89 1.59 -3.68
C HIS A 1427 -36.29 2.50 -4.75
N GLY A 1428 -35.59 3.57 -4.36
CA GLY A 1428 -34.89 4.47 -5.27
C GLY A 1428 -33.38 4.45 -5.03
N PHE A 1429 -32.60 4.37 -6.11
CA PHE A 1429 -31.14 4.36 -6.06
C PHE A 1429 -30.57 5.30 -7.12
N GLU A 1430 -29.56 6.06 -6.73
CA GLU A 1430 -28.74 6.86 -7.64
C GLU A 1430 -27.48 6.07 -8.01
N CYS A 1431 -27.23 5.89 -9.31
CA CYS A 1431 -26.16 5.07 -9.86
C CYS A 1431 -25.44 5.79 -11.00
N LEU A 1432 -24.80 6.93 -10.70
CA LEU A 1432 -24.11 7.73 -11.71
C LEU A 1432 -22.90 7.02 -12.35
N ASP A 1433 -22.38 5.97 -11.72
CA ASP A 1433 -21.32 5.10 -12.21
C ASP A 1433 -21.80 3.65 -12.33
N THR A 1434 -21.68 3.06 -13.52
CA THR A 1434 -22.07 1.69 -13.84
C THR A 1434 -21.34 0.65 -12.99
N GLN A 1435 -20.16 0.95 -12.44
CA GLN A 1435 -19.45 0.02 -11.54
C GLN A 1435 -20.10 -0.13 -10.16
N ALA A 1436 -20.95 0.81 -9.74
CA ALA A 1436 -21.69 0.73 -8.48
C ALA A 1436 -22.94 -0.18 -8.60
N LEU A 1437 -23.41 -0.46 -9.82
CA LEU A 1437 -24.65 -1.20 -10.06
C LEU A 1437 -24.67 -2.61 -9.42
N PRO A 1438 -23.58 -3.42 -9.44
CA PRO A 1438 -23.55 -4.69 -8.72
C PRO A 1438 -23.77 -4.56 -7.21
N HIS A 1439 -23.29 -3.49 -6.59
CA HIS A 1439 -23.49 -3.25 -5.16
C HIS A 1439 -24.95 -2.87 -4.86
N ILE A 1440 -25.57 -2.07 -5.73
CA ILE A 1440 -26.99 -1.72 -5.64
C ILE A 1440 -27.85 -2.97 -5.81
N LEU A 1441 -27.61 -3.76 -6.86
CA LEU A 1441 -28.32 -5.02 -7.08
C LEU A 1441 -28.11 -6.00 -5.91
N LYS A 1442 -26.89 -6.09 -5.36
CA LYS A 1442 -26.61 -6.88 -4.17
C LYS A 1442 -27.44 -6.41 -2.98
N GLN A 1443 -27.46 -5.10 -2.68
CA GLN A 1443 -28.26 -4.55 -1.59
C GLN A 1443 -29.75 -4.87 -1.78
N ILE A 1444 -30.27 -4.71 -3.00
CA ILE A 1444 -31.66 -5.05 -3.33
C ILE A 1444 -31.90 -6.54 -3.09
N PHE A 1445 -31.07 -7.42 -3.66
CA PHE A 1445 -31.20 -8.88 -3.53
C PHE A 1445 -31.14 -9.35 -2.08
N PHE A 1446 -30.31 -8.73 -1.23
CA PHE A 1446 -30.34 -9.00 0.22
C PHE A 1446 -31.61 -8.49 0.89
N SER A 1447 -32.07 -7.28 0.55
CA SER A 1447 -33.27 -6.69 1.19
C SER A 1447 -34.55 -7.49 0.93
N VAL A 1448 -34.66 -8.12 -0.25
CA VAL A 1448 -35.80 -8.95 -0.64
C VAL A 1448 -35.59 -10.44 -0.36
N ASN A 1449 -34.53 -10.83 0.37
CA ASN A 1449 -34.19 -12.25 0.63
C ASN A 1449 -34.14 -13.10 -0.66
N LEU A 1450 -33.59 -12.50 -1.71
CA LEU A 1450 -33.43 -13.16 -3.00
C LEU A 1450 -32.24 -14.12 -2.96
N LEU A 1451 -31.18 -13.74 -2.24
CA LEU A 1451 -29.98 -14.52 -1.90
C LEU A 1451 -30.19 -15.32 -0.63
#